data_AF-A0A943PPP9-F1
#
_entry.id   AF-A0A943PPP9-F1
#
_cell.length_a   1.000
_cell.length_b   1.000
_cell.length_c   1.000
_cell.angle_alpha   90.00
_cell.angle_beta   90.00
_cell.angle_gamma   90.00
#
_symmetry.space_group_name_H-M   'P 1'
#
loop_
_entity.id
_entity.type
_entity.pdbx_description
1 polymer ?
#
loop_
_entity_poly.entity_id
_entity_poly.type
_entity_poly.pdbx_seq_one_letter_code
_entity_poly.pdbx_strand_id
1 'polypeptide(L)'
;MAKPNNDYNLKQNELNSKNNNNLGITSFCNFRKKGFTLIEIMAIIILLSVISIIIYPVINNTISKSEDDLYDQQIEELVRLSNAWVAGNAIDLVPKEGFTYDLTFEELATQGYIVEKDIINPKTGEVFPGCMKVTYNSVDSNYNVSYDEACEAETGDVTPIINLVVDEGVINSAGYAVRDFNVKVLGSNIASYKYCTGTRECEPIVSVNGNSGNIAITNEGITYVCVIGKKGSKTTKKLCKSYKLDKSDFVMGELVIDGTLGENGWYTSDVKLSVRDVEGVTSKLNINSITENTKGTEVILTSTSKSGKTGTKKYTVKVDKTAPVAGTLNVIGTKGGNGWFLSDVVFIVNNGSDNLSGHASTTSTHTSITSNTTGTEVIVTTKDKAGNTSTRSYVIKVNKSIPAAGELVIDGTLGENGWYTSDVNLSVKDEVGVTSTLNINKINYDTAGTEIIMTSINNLTGASKTTKYTIKVDKTKPIVGELVISGVKGDNDWYKGNVTFSVKNGSDSMSGHSKTTSSITSITKDTKGTKVVVTTKDKAGNTNTKEYIVKMDKTAPVAGTLTISGTKGSGDWYLSDVTFTINDGSDATSGHAKTTSTHTSVSGNTSGTVVTVTTTDKAGNTATRKYTIKINKDAPTAGKLVVDGTLGENGWYVSDVKLSVNDVAGVTSTLNITKITSDTKGTEITMTSTNNETGAVTVTKHIVKVDKTAPTVGELVITGTLGSNSWYTSNVTFSVKNGSDALSGHSSTASSISSITTNTKGTNVVVTTKDKAGNSATKTYTIKVDKTKPTITAKGTSFEIEKGTNKNSSTYFNTPKFGISGGSMNCSPATTGSLSSGTHTLTCTATGGNGNQAKATVSLVVKAMYADGSGANIPELYKNMVPIKYENNRWIVADLYSKWYDYNAKQWANAVVLNPGLTKAVGQEVTEEEVSLWYVWLPRYKYTVFNGNNGSVSEQLINVTFESGTNSTGTVKCTDNFSTNGKSEVCTDSTNGSIKNGISTYTHPAFTFGNTALKGIWIGKFELSATDSSCINDGTNTQCNKVLTIVTKPNVRSWMKAETVNFFTSIKNAATTYGISNADSHMIKNMEWGAAAYLKQSKYGLGNTIMKTNSNSSCYTGGGTGDAYKTNVMQSTTGNVYGVYDMSGGCFEYVMGFELNSNNQFNTAKSSFTTEPNFKYYDKYKYESVDYPQGALTFSRGKLGDATKETLKKYGVREGGWNGEIATFPYRSNLTFIRGGCYEDASNGVNIKAGIFYFTYTPVYAMNLHTTRAVLTAQ
;
A
#
# COMPACT_ATOMS: atom_id res chain seq x y z
N MET A 1 41.33 -9.40 -10.69
CA MET A 1 41.86 -8.65 -11.85
C MET A 1 41.32 -9.28 -13.13
N ALA A 2 41.16 -8.48 -14.20
CA ALA A 2 40.98 -8.85 -15.62
C ALA A 2 39.81 -9.79 -16.05
N LYS A 3 38.98 -9.29 -16.97
CA LYS A 3 38.37 -10.08 -18.06
C LYS A 3 39.37 -10.19 -19.24
N PRO A 4 39.15 -11.05 -20.25
CA PRO A 4 38.56 -10.54 -21.50
C PRO A 4 37.63 -11.51 -22.28
N ASN A 5 37.11 -11.01 -23.41
CA ASN A 5 36.22 -11.64 -24.40
C ASN A 5 37.02 -12.57 -25.40
N ASN A 6 36.52 -13.19 -26.50
CA ASN A 6 35.25 -13.14 -27.27
C ASN A 6 35.09 -14.36 -28.25
N ASP A 7 33.86 -14.62 -28.72
CA ASP A 7 33.34 -15.22 -30.00
C ASP A 7 34.01 -16.36 -30.81
N TYR A 8 33.15 -17.24 -31.40
CA TYR A 8 33.37 -17.95 -32.69
C TYR A 8 32.05 -18.24 -33.46
N ASN A 9 32.14 -18.59 -34.76
CA ASN A 9 31.12 -18.32 -35.81
C ASN A 9 30.31 -19.52 -36.42
N LEU A 10 29.04 -19.24 -36.76
CA LEU A 10 28.22 -19.50 -37.98
C LEU A 10 28.45 -20.69 -38.98
N LYS A 11 27.29 -21.25 -39.45
CA LYS A 11 26.90 -21.69 -40.85
C LYS A 11 27.37 -23.08 -41.39
N GLN A 12 26.69 -23.82 -42.32
CA GLN A 12 25.39 -23.67 -43.08
C GLN A 12 25.02 -24.91 -43.99
N ASN A 13 23.73 -25.09 -44.39
CA ASN A 13 23.13 -25.90 -45.52
C ASN A 13 23.19 -27.48 -45.47
N GLU A 14 22.38 -28.32 -46.16
CA GLU A 14 21.08 -28.27 -46.90
C GLU A 14 20.62 -29.74 -47.25
N LEU A 15 19.32 -30.04 -47.46
CA LEU A 15 18.81 -31.12 -48.37
C LEU A 15 17.26 -31.12 -48.53
N ASN A 16 16.72 -31.77 -49.58
CA ASN A 16 15.46 -31.35 -50.24
C ASN A 16 14.53 -32.47 -50.80
N SER A 17 13.20 -32.29 -50.68
CA SER A 17 12.05 -32.82 -51.49
C SER A 17 11.67 -34.33 -51.52
N LYS A 18 10.40 -34.71 -51.25
CA LYS A 18 9.22 -34.83 -52.19
C LYS A 18 8.04 -35.74 -51.72
N ASN A 19 6.83 -35.14 -51.67
CA ASN A 19 5.47 -35.61 -52.05
C ASN A 19 4.64 -36.76 -51.37
N ASN A 20 3.49 -36.32 -50.79
CA ASN A 20 2.08 -36.67 -51.10
C ASN A 20 1.18 -37.62 -50.23
N ASN A 21 0.11 -36.98 -49.72
CA ASN A 21 -1.32 -37.36 -49.67
C ASN A 21 -2.04 -37.71 -48.33
N ASN A 22 -3.23 -37.08 -48.21
CA ASN A 22 -4.42 -37.32 -47.36
C ASN A 22 -4.48 -36.91 -45.87
N LEU A 23 -5.11 -35.74 -45.66
CA LEU A 23 -6.34 -35.49 -44.88
C LEU A 23 -6.46 -35.99 -43.42
N GLY A 24 -6.51 -35.04 -42.48
CA GLY A 24 -6.99 -35.20 -41.09
C GLY A 24 -6.82 -33.92 -40.27
N ILE A 25 -7.91 -33.18 -40.00
CA ILE A 25 -7.86 -31.80 -39.50
C ILE A 25 -7.79 -31.72 -37.97
N THR A 26 -6.75 -31.06 -37.41
CA THR A 26 -6.83 -30.30 -36.15
C THR A 26 -5.77 -29.19 -36.05
N SER A 27 -6.21 -27.98 -35.64
CA SER A 27 -5.44 -26.90 -34.98
C SER A 27 -4.27 -26.22 -35.71
N PHE A 28 -4.37 -24.89 -35.92
CA PHE A 28 -3.19 -24.01 -36.03
C PHE A 28 -3.38 -22.61 -35.41
N CYS A 29 -2.25 -22.05 -34.97
CA CYS A 29 -2.04 -20.89 -34.09
C CYS A 29 -2.56 -19.50 -34.51
N ASN A 30 -2.66 -18.64 -33.49
CA ASN A 30 -2.24 -17.22 -33.47
C ASN A 30 -1.45 -16.72 -34.70
N PHE A 31 -1.84 -15.57 -35.27
CA PHE A 31 -0.87 -14.52 -35.66
C PHE A 31 -1.48 -13.10 -35.67
N ARG A 32 -0.59 -12.10 -35.67
CA ARG A 32 -0.87 -10.65 -35.56
C ARG A 32 -1.59 -10.06 -36.78
N LYS A 33 -2.29 -8.95 -36.52
CA LYS A 33 -2.78 -7.91 -37.46
C LYS A 33 -2.14 -7.94 -38.87
N LYS A 34 -2.96 -8.20 -39.89
CA LYS A 34 -2.87 -7.63 -41.25
C LYS A 34 -4.28 -7.34 -41.75
N GLY A 35 -4.48 -6.20 -42.42
CA GLY A 35 -5.75 -5.88 -43.09
C GLY A 35 -5.86 -6.58 -44.45
N PHE A 36 -7.05 -6.54 -45.05
CA PHE A 36 -7.31 -7.08 -46.38
C PHE A 36 -6.29 -6.57 -47.41
N THR A 37 -5.77 -7.49 -48.22
CA THR A 37 -4.85 -7.19 -49.31
C THR A 37 -5.63 -6.72 -50.54
N LEU A 38 -4.94 -5.98 -51.43
CA LEU A 38 -5.53 -5.50 -52.68
C LEU A 38 -6.08 -6.65 -53.55
N ILE A 39 -5.44 -7.82 -53.51
CA ILE A 39 -5.86 -9.03 -54.22
C ILE A 39 -7.20 -9.58 -53.70
N GLU A 40 -7.44 -9.53 -52.39
CA GLU A 40 -8.72 -9.99 -51.80
C GLU A 40 -9.87 -9.04 -52.15
N ILE A 41 -9.61 -7.72 -52.21
CA ILE A 41 -10.58 -6.73 -52.70
C ILE A 41 -10.82 -6.91 -54.21
N MET A 42 -9.78 -7.14 -55.00
CA MET A 42 -9.93 -7.43 -56.44
C MET A 42 -10.70 -8.73 -56.69
N ALA A 43 -10.51 -9.78 -55.91
CA ALA A 43 -11.27 -11.02 -56.02
C ALA A 43 -12.78 -10.80 -55.79
N ILE A 44 -13.16 -9.93 -54.85
CA ILE A 44 -14.55 -9.55 -54.60
C ILE A 44 -15.11 -8.69 -55.75
N ILE A 45 -14.34 -7.75 -56.30
CA ILE A 45 -14.75 -6.95 -57.47
C ILE A 45 -14.90 -7.82 -58.72
N ILE A 46 -14.03 -8.81 -58.91
CA ILE A 46 -14.13 -9.80 -60.00
C ILE A 46 -15.38 -10.68 -59.80
N LEU A 47 -15.66 -11.13 -58.58
CA LEU A 47 -16.86 -11.92 -58.30
C LEU A 47 -18.15 -11.11 -58.57
N LEU A 48 -18.19 -9.85 -58.15
CA LEU A 48 -19.34 -8.95 -58.39
C LEU A 48 -19.51 -8.61 -59.87
N SER A 49 -18.43 -8.37 -60.61
CA SER A 49 -18.53 -8.12 -62.06
C SER A 49 -18.95 -9.37 -62.85
N VAL A 50 -18.54 -10.57 -62.45
CA VAL A 50 -19.07 -11.83 -63.02
C VAL A 50 -20.56 -12.00 -62.73
N ILE A 51 -21.03 -11.66 -61.52
CA ILE A 51 -22.47 -11.66 -61.19
C ILE A 51 -23.24 -10.65 -62.06
N SER A 52 -22.72 -9.44 -62.27
CA SER A 52 -23.32 -8.45 -63.18
C SER A 52 -23.42 -8.95 -64.62
N ILE A 53 -22.39 -9.63 -65.13
CA ILE A 53 -22.36 -10.21 -66.50
C ILE A 53 -23.36 -11.35 -66.66
N ILE A 54 -23.67 -12.11 -65.60
CA ILE A 54 -24.68 -13.19 -65.64
C ILE A 54 -26.11 -12.64 -65.53
N ILE A 55 -26.33 -11.56 -64.77
CA ILE A 55 -27.65 -10.96 -64.56
C ILE A 55 -28.09 -10.07 -65.74
N TYR A 56 -27.16 -9.33 -66.36
CA TYR A 56 -27.48 -8.36 -67.41
C TYR A 56 -28.24 -8.97 -68.63
N PRO A 57 -27.85 -10.13 -69.19
CA PRO A 57 -28.59 -10.75 -70.30
C PRO A 57 -30.00 -11.22 -69.90
N VAL A 58 -30.19 -11.63 -68.65
CA VAL A 58 -31.50 -12.10 -68.14
C VAL A 58 -32.48 -10.94 -68.00
N ILE A 59 -32.01 -9.80 -67.49
CA ILE A 59 -32.83 -8.58 -67.39
C ILE A 59 -33.12 -8.02 -68.79
N ASN A 60 -32.11 -7.91 -69.66
CA ASN A 60 -32.27 -7.33 -71.00
C ASN A 60 -33.21 -8.15 -71.91
N ASN A 61 -33.14 -9.49 -71.86
CA ASN A 61 -34.09 -10.36 -72.57
C ASN A 61 -35.52 -10.31 -72.00
N THR A 62 -35.70 -9.86 -70.75
CA THR A 62 -37.02 -9.68 -70.14
C THR A 62 -37.63 -8.34 -70.54
N ILE A 63 -36.82 -7.28 -70.62
CA ILE A 63 -37.25 -5.94 -71.04
C ILE A 63 -37.62 -5.93 -72.53
N SER A 64 -36.75 -6.46 -73.40
CA SER A 64 -37.03 -6.57 -74.85
C SER A 64 -38.32 -7.35 -75.15
N LYS A 65 -38.61 -8.43 -74.40
CA LYS A 65 -39.88 -9.15 -74.53
C LYS A 65 -41.08 -8.31 -74.11
N SER A 66 -40.96 -7.49 -73.07
CA SER A 66 -42.08 -6.61 -72.66
C SER A 66 -42.34 -5.47 -73.64
N GLU A 67 -41.32 -4.99 -74.35
CA GLU A 67 -41.44 -3.97 -75.40
C GLU A 67 -42.03 -4.56 -76.70
N ASP A 68 -41.71 -5.83 -77.01
CA ASP A 68 -42.38 -6.60 -78.07
C ASP A 68 -43.86 -6.87 -77.73
N ASP A 69 -44.16 -7.44 -76.55
CA ASP A 69 -45.52 -7.77 -76.12
C ASP A 69 -46.45 -6.53 -76.05
N LEU A 70 -45.92 -5.35 -75.68
CA LEU A 70 -46.70 -4.09 -75.61
C LEU A 70 -46.97 -3.44 -76.98
N TYR A 71 -46.05 -3.59 -77.93
CA TYR A 71 -46.22 -3.08 -79.30
C TYR A 71 -47.30 -3.88 -80.04
N ASP A 72 -47.25 -5.20 -79.94
CA ASP A 72 -48.22 -6.09 -80.58
C ASP A 72 -49.63 -5.89 -79.99
N GLN A 73 -49.75 -5.71 -78.66
CA GLN A 73 -51.02 -5.38 -77.99
C GLN A 73 -51.62 -4.03 -78.44
N GLN A 74 -50.80 -3.02 -78.74
CA GLN A 74 -51.31 -1.75 -79.28
C GLN A 74 -51.86 -1.90 -80.70
N ILE A 75 -51.19 -2.67 -81.57
CA ILE A 75 -51.66 -2.92 -82.94
C ILE A 75 -52.97 -3.75 -82.90
N GLU A 76 -53.07 -4.78 -82.05
CA GLU A 76 -54.31 -5.55 -81.90
C GLU A 76 -55.50 -4.69 -81.47
N GLU A 77 -55.31 -3.77 -80.52
CA GLU A 77 -56.38 -2.86 -80.07
C GLU A 77 -56.77 -1.86 -81.16
N LEU A 78 -55.81 -1.34 -81.94
CA LEU A 78 -56.09 -0.46 -83.09
C LEU A 78 -56.84 -1.19 -84.20
N VAL A 79 -56.49 -2.44 -84.50
CA VAL A 79 -57.25 -3.31 -85.40
C VAL A 79 -58.65 -3.53 -84.86
N ARG A 80 -58.82 -3.78 -83.55
CA ARG A 80 -60.15 -3.99 -82.93
C ARG A 80 -61.06 -2.76 -83.05
N LEU A 81 -60.53 -1.58 -82.78
CA LEU A 81 -61.27 -0.31 -82.87
C LEU A 81 -61.57 0.09 -84.32
N SER A 82 -60.64 -0.18 -85.24
CA SER A 82 -60.84 0.07 -86.68
C SER A 82 -61.86 -0.90 -87.30
N ASN A 83 -61.92 -2.16 -86.86
CA ASN A 83 -62.99 -3.08 -87.24
C ASN A 83 -64.37 -2.58 -86.76
N ALA A 84 -64.45 -1.94 -85.58
CA ALA A 84 -65.67 -1.30 -85.11
C ALA A 84 -66.07 -0.08 -85.97
N TRP A 85 -65.08 0.71 -86.43
CA TRP A 85 -65.31 1.80 -87.39
C TRP A 85 -65.83 1.29 -88.74
N VAL A 86 -65.23 0.21 -89.29
CA VAL A 86 -65.69 -0.42 -90.53
C VAL A 86 -67.11 -0.95 -90.40
N ALA A 87 -67.45 -1.59 -89.26
CA ALA A 87 -68.82 -2.04 -89.00
C ALA A 87 -69.84 -0.89 -88.92
N GLY A 88 -69.41 0.32 -88.54
CA GLY A 88 -70.24 1.53 -88.52
C GLY A 88 -70.38 2.23 -89.87
N ASN A 89 -69.41 2.08 -90.78
CA ASN A 89 -69.31 2.83 -92.04
C ASN A 89 -69.37 1.94 -93.30
N ALA A 90 -69.73 0.66 -93.17
CA ALA A 90 -69.72 -0.35 -94.25
C ALA A 90 -70.57 0.00 -95.49
N ILE A 91 -71.52 0.93 -95.41
CA ILE A 91 -72.35 1.37 -96.54
C ILE A 91 -71.57 2.29 -97.50
N ASP A 92 -70.58 3.03 -97.00
CA ASP A 92 -69.77 3.98 -97.78
C ASP A 92 -68.47 3.36 -98.34
N LEU A 93 -68.22 2.07 -98.03
CA LEU A 93 -67.08 1.29 -98.51
C LEU A 93 -67.49 0.37 -99.67
N VAL A 94 -66.57 0.06 -100.59
CA VAL A 94 -66.89 -0.70 -101.82
C VAL A 94 -66.59 -2.19 -101.66
N PRO A 95 -67.59 -3.10 -101.73
CA PRO A 95 -67.40 -4.54 -101.53
C PRO A 95 -66.92 -5.21 -102.83
N LYS A 96 -65.66 -4.97 -103.19
CA LYS A 96 -65.03 -5.50 -104.40
C LYS A 96 -63.64 -6.06 -104.09
N GLU A 97 -63.34 -7.25 -104.61
CA GLU A 97 -62.04 -7.89 -104.48
C GLU A 97 -60.90 -6.92 -104.86
N GLY A 98 -59.97 -6.68 -103.93
CA GLY A 98 -58.84 -5.77 -104.12
C GLY A 98 -59.14 -4.27 -103.90
N PHE A 99 -60.31 -3.89 -103.39
CA PHE A 99 -60.53 -2.53 -102.90
C PHE A 99 -59.77 -2.30 -101.59
N THR A 100 -59.08 -1.15 -101.48
CA THR A 100 -58.36 -0.70 -100.27
C THR A 100 -58.77 0.72 -99.89
N TYR A 101 -58.96 0.98 -98.60
CA TYR A 101 -59.16 2.32 -98.02
C TYR A 101 -58.14 2.56 -96.89
N ASP A 102 -57.49 3.72 -96.89
CA ASP A 102 -56.45 4.10 -95.94
C ASP A 102 -57.07 4.97 -94.82
N LEU A 103 -57.42 4.35 -93.70
CA LEU A 103 -58.09 5.01 -92.56
C LEU A 103 -57.05 5.62 -91.60
N THR A 104 -56.96 6.94 -91.56
CA THR A 104 -55.94 7.63 -90.75
C THR A 104 -56.27 7.65 -89.25
N PHE A 105 -55.24 7.73 -88.40
CA PHE A 105 -55.45 7.87 -86.96
C PHE A 105 -56.16 9.18 -86.58
N GLU A 106 -55.97 10.26 -87.34
CA GLU A 106 -56.71 11.51 -87.13
C GLU A 106 -58.22 11.36 -87.41
N GLU A 107 -58.61 10.51 -88.37
CA GLU A 107 -60.02 10.20 -88.65
C GLU A 107 -60.66 9.37 -87.52
N LEU A 108 -59.96 8.33 -87.05
CA LEU A 108 -60.39 7.53 -85.89
C LEU A 108 -60.51 8.37 -84.62
N ALA A 109 -59.61 9.33 -84.41
CA ALA A 109 -59.65 10.24 -83.26
C ALA A 109 -60.77 11.27 -83.38
N THR A 110 -60.96 11.87 -84.56
CA THR A 110 -62.01 12.88 -84.81
C THR A 110 -63.41 12.27 -84.68
N GLN A 111 -63.57 10.99 -85.02
CA GLN A 111 -64.83 10.25 -84.82
C GLN A 111 -64.94 9.56 -83.44
N GLY A 112 -63.94 9.71 -82.56
CA GLY A 112 -63.99 9.26 -81.17
C GLY A 112 -63.79 7.76 -80.94
N TYR A 113 -63.26 7.02 -81.91
CA TYR A 113 -62.90 5.61 -81.77
C TYR A 113 -61.57 5.42 -81.02
N ILE A 114 -60.68 6.42 -81.07
CA ILE A 114 -59.49 6.55 -80.22
C ILE A 114 -59.49 7.92 -79.53
N VAL A 115 -58.80 8.04 -78.39
CA VAL A 115 -58.84 9.24 -77.52
C VAL A 115 -57.73 10.24 -77.85
N GLU A 116 -56.58 9.76 -78.32
CA GLU A 116 -55.45 10.56 -78.77
C GLU A 116 -55.21 10.35 -80.26
N LYS A 117 -54.89 11.45 -80.97
CA LYS A 117 -54.60 11.45 -82.41
C LYS A 117 -53.14 11.05 -82.75
N ASP A 118 -52.24 11.15 -81.77
CA ASP A 118 -50.80 10.91 -81.92
C ASP A 118 -50.39 9.74 -81.01
N ILE A 119 -50.66 8.50 -81.42
CA ILE A 119 -50.30 7.29 -80.64
C ILE A 119 -48.78 7.12 -80.63
N ILE A 120 -48.17 6.66 -79.54
CA ILE A 120 -46.70 6.51 -79.41
C ILE A 120 -46.28 5.03 -79.44
N ASN A 121 -45.26 4.73 -80.25
CA ASN A 121 -44.66 3.41 -80.42
C ASN A 121 -43.71 3.06 -79.24
N PRO A 122 -43.98 1.99 -78.45
CA PRO A 122 -43.18 1.64 -77.28
C PRO A 122 -41.77 1.10 -77.60
N LYS A 123 -41.48 0.73 -78.86
CA LYS A 123 -40.14 0.28 -79.30
C LYS A 123 -39.20 1.42 -79.68
N THR A 124 -39.74 2.57 -80.10
CA THR A 124 -38.94 3.71 -80.61
C THR A 124 -39.13 5.00 -79.82
N GLY A 125 -40.24 5.16 -79.10
CA GLY A 125 -40.59 6.39 -78.38
C GLY A 125 -41.11 7.52 -79.28
N GLU A 126 -41.31 7.25 -80.57
CA GLU A 126 -41.84 8.20 -81.57
C GLU A 126 -43.33 7.92 -81.87
N VAL A 127 -44.00 8.84 -82.57
CA VAL A 127 -45.42 8.67 -82.96
C VAL A 127 -45.56 7.49 -83.93
N PHE A 128 -46.58 6.67 -83.77
CA PHE A 128 -46.91 5.50 -84.60
C PHE A 128 -47.17 5.94 -86.05
N PRO A 129 -46.30 5.59 -87.01
CA PRO A 129 -46.39 6.09 -88.38
C PRO A 129 -47.48 5.39 -89.21
N GLY A 130 -48.01 6.04 -90.24
CA GLY A 130 -48.96 5.43 -91.19
C GLY A 130 -50.44 5.45 -90.78
N CYS A 131 -51.19 4.44 -91.21
CA CYS A 131 -52.65 4.35 -91.13
C CYS A 131 -53.15 2.90 -91.07
N MET A 132 -54.46 2.72 -90.90
CA MET A 132 -55.13 1.41 -90.92
C MET A 132 -55.70 1.14 -92.32
N LYS A 133 -55.16 0.15 -93.02
CA LYS A 133 -55.61 -0.25 -94.36
C LYS A 133 -56.76 -1.25 -94.28
N VAL A 134 -57.91 -0.89 -94.84
CA VAL A 134 -59.13 -1.72 -94.91
C VAL A 134 -59.21 -2.36 -96.29
N THR A 135 -59.30 -3.70 -96.36
CA THR A 135 -59.29 -4.48 -97.61
C THR A 135 -60.45 -5.49 -97.66
N TYR A 136 -61.15 -5.61 -98.78
CA TYR A 136 -62.28 -6.54 -98.93
C TYR A 136 -61.86 -7.94 -99.44
N ASN A 137 -62.39 -9.00 -98.81
CA ASN A 137 -62.17 -10.41 -99.17
C ASN A 137 -63.51 -11.10 -99.55
N SER A 138 -63.63 -11.53 -100.81
CA SER A 138 -64.85 -12.17 -101.33
C SER A 138 -65.10 -13.60 -100.85
N VAL A 139 -64.09 -14.32 -100.35
CA VAL A 139 -64.25 -15.71 -99.86
C VAL A 139 -65.11 -15.75 -98.59
N ASP A 140 -64.86 -14.81 -97.68
CA ASP A 140 -65.55 -14.71 -96.39
C ASP A 140 -66.65 -13.62 -96.37
N SER A 141 -66.84 -12.91 -97.50
CA SER A 141 -67.79 -11.80 -97.67
C SER A 141 -67.64 -10.69 -96.62
N ASN A 142 -66.40 -10.34 -96.27
CA ASN A 142 -66.09 -9.40 -95.19
C ASN A 142 -64.90 -8.50 -95.50
N TYR A 143 -64.79 -7.39 -94.77
CA TYR A 143 -63.63 -6.49 -94.79
C TYR A 143 -62.63 -6.91 -93.70
N ASN A 144 -61.36 -7.00 -94.10
CA ASN A 144 -60.23 -7.22 -93.22
C ASN A 144 -59.48 -5.91 -93.00
N VAL A 145 -58.99 -5.68 -91.77
CA VAL A 145 -58.26 -4.45 -91.41
C VAL A 145 -56.85 -4.82 -90.93
N SER A 146 -55.84 -4.14 -91.47
CA SER A 146 -54.42 -4.32 -91.14
C SER A 146 -53.70 -2.97 -91.07
N TYR A 147 -52.70 -2.84 -90.22
CA TYR A 147 -51.86 -1.65 -90.12
C TYR A 147 -50.87 -1.53 -91.30
N ASP A 148 -50.64 -0.33 -91.82
CA ASP A 148 -49.74 -0.02 -92.94
C ASP A 148 -49.03 1.33 -92.72
N GLU A 149 -47.72 1.40 -92.94
CA GLU A 149 -46.83 2.42 -92.35
C GLU A 149 -46.64 3.71 -93.21
N ALA A 150 -47.29 3.84 -94.38
CA ALA A 150 -46.77 4.70 -95.47
C ALA A 150 -47.78 5.55 -96.32
N CYS A 151 -48.69 6.35 -95.72
CA CYS A 151 -49.85 7.00 -96.40
C CYS A 151 -50.13 8.49 -96.03
N GLU A 152 -50.37 9.41 -97.00
CA GLU A 152 -50.81 10.85 -96.85
C GLU A 152 -51.51 11.47 -98.12
N ALA A 153 -52.38 12.51 -98.04
CA ALA A 153 -53.08 13.17 -99.21
C ALA A 153 -53.69 14.62 -99.01
N GLU A 154 -54.18 15.31 -100.08
CA GLU A 154 -54.36 16.81 -100.19
C GLU A 154 -55.63 17.37 -100.99
N THR A 155 -56.06 18.65 -100.75
CA THR A 155 -56.84 19.66 -101.60
C THR A 155 -58.42 19.77 -101.72
N GLY A 156 -58.99 20.99 -101.93
CA GLY A 156 -60.25 21.21 -102.74
C GLY A 156 -61.35 22.33 -102.50
N ASP A 157 -61.16 23.59 -102.95
CA ASP A 157 -62.10 24.68 -103.45
C ASP A 157 -63.42 25.23 -102.74
N VAL A 158 -63.88 26.46 -103.10
CA VAL A 158 -64.50 27.46 -102.18
C VAL A 158 -65.94 28.03 -102.40
N THR A 159 -66.53 28.51 -101.27
CA THR A 159 -67.70 29.42 -101.15
C THR A 159 -67.26 30.88 -100.85
N PRO A 160 -68.15 31.91 -100.83
CA PRO A 160 -67.78 33.23 -100.29
C PRO A 160 -67.50 33.13 -98.78
N ILE A 161 -66.26 33.45 -98.39
CA ILE A 161 -65.73 33.20 -97.05
C ILE A 161 -65.28 34.52 -96.43
N ILE A 162 -65.67 34.72 -95.17
CA ILE A 162 -65.07 35.74 -94.30
C ILE A 162 -64.31 35.02 -93.20
N ASN A 163 -63.09 35.45 -92.94
CA ASN A 163 -62.23 34.91 -91.89
C ASN A 163 -61.75 36.02 -90.98
N LEU A 164 -61.56 35.66 -89.71
CA LEU A 164 -60.88 36.47 -88.72
C LEU A 164 -59.52 35.83 -88.43
N VAL A 165 -58.46 36.56 -88.76
CA VAL A 165 -57.08 36.18 -88.51
C VAL A 165 -56.39 37.23 -87.65
N VAL A 166 -55.26 36.87 -87.07
CA VAL A 166 -54.32 37.76 -86.38
C VAL A 166 -52.96 37.55 -87.01
N ASP A 167 -52.09 38.55 -86.93
CA ASP A 167 -50.73 38.39 -87.44
C ASP A 167 -49.98 37.28 -86.69
N GLU A 168 -49.16 36.54 -87.42
CA GLU A 168 -48.48 35.36 -86.91
C GLU A 168 -47.54 35.74 -85.74
N GLY A 169 -47.57 34.93 -84.66
CA GLY A 169 -46.83 35.22 -83.42
C GLY A 169 -47.45 36.29 -82.49
N VAL A 170 -48.60 36.90 -82.83
CA VAL A 170 -49.31 37.82 -81.92
C VAL A 170 -49.99 37.08 -80.77
N ILE A 171 -50.58 35.92 -81.05
CA ILE A 171 -51.24 35.06 -80.08
C ILE A 171 -50.39 33.80 -79.91
N ASN A 172 -50.06 33.47 -78.67
CA ASN A 172 -49.28 32.28 -78.34
C ASN A 172 -50.11 30.98 -78.51
N SER A 173 -49.45 29.82 -78.44
CA SER A 173 -50.11 28.50 -78.55
C SER A 173 -51.17 28.22 -77.47
N ALA A 174 -51.18 28.98 -76.36
CA ALA A 174 -52.21 28.91 -75.32
C ALA A 174 -53.42 29.84 -75.57
N GLY A 175 -53.43 30.59 -76.68
CA GLY A 175 -54.53 31.46 -77.10
C GLY A 175 -54.54 32.87 -76.49
N TYR A 176 -53.39 33.35 -75.98
CA TYR A 176 -53.24 34.68 -75.38
C TYR A 176 -52.31 35.60 -76.20
N ALA A 177 -52.70 36.87 -76.33
CA ALA A 177 -51.81 37.97 -76.67
C ALA A 177 -51.34 38.69 -75.40
N VAL A 178 -50.13 39.25 -75.44
CA VAL A 178 -49.48 39.94 -74.29
C VAL A 178 -49.37 41.47 -74.45
N ARG A 179 -49.99 42.02 -75.50
CA ARG A 179 -50.05 43.45 -75.84
C ARG A 179 -51.20 43.69 -76.81
N ASP A 180 -51.62 44.94 -76.95
CA ASP A 180 -52.68 45.34 -77.89
C ASP A 180 -52.38 44.88 -79.32
N PHE A 181 -53.41 44.39 -80.01
CA PHE A 181 -53.28 43.82 -81.34
C PHE A 181 -54.55 44.03 -82.17
N ASN A 182 -54.43 43.81 -83.48
CA ASN A 182 -55.54 43.90 -84.42
C ASN A 182 -55.94 42.51 -84.92
N VAL A 183 -57.23 42.19 -84.85
CA VAL A 183 -57.83 41.09 -85.60
C VAL A 183 -58.11 41.61 -87.01
N LYS A 184 -57.48 41.00 -88.00
CA LYS A 184 -57.69 41.30 -89.42
C LYS A 184 -58.88 40.50 -89.93
N VAL A 185 -59.87 41.20 -90.46
CA VAL A 185 -60.95 40.62 -91.25
C VAL A 185 -60.41 40.41 -92.66
N LEU A 186 -60.42 39.17 -93.13
CA LEU A 186 -60.05 38.79 -94.49
C LEU A 186 -61.24 38.14 -95.19
N GLY A 187 -61.77 38.80 -96.21
CA GLY A 187 -62.91 38.36 -96.98
C GLY A 187 -62.53 37.95 -98.40
N SER A 188 -62.55 36.65 -98.67
CA SER A 188 -62.41 36.12 -100.03
C SER A 188 -63.79 36.01 -100.68
N ASN A 189 -63.94 36.61 -101.86
CA ASN A 189 -65.23 36.74 -102.54
C ASN A 189 -66.32 37.49 -101.72
N ILE A 190 -65.97 38.60 -101.07
CA ILE A 190 -66.92 39.61 -100.55
C ILE A 190 -66.58 41.03 -101.05
N ALA A 191 -67.50 41.99 -100.88
CA ALA A 191 -67.35 43.40 -101.27
C ALA A 191 -67.50 44.39 -100.09
N SER A 192 -68.22 44.00 -99.03
CA SER A 192 -68.29 44.71 -97.75
C SER A 192 -68.51 43.72 -96.61
N TYR A 193 -68.27 44.15 -95.38
CA TYR A 193 -68.59 43.35 -94.18
C TYR A 193 -69.14 44.23 -93.06
N LYS A 194 -69.76 43.58 -92.07
CA LYS A 194 -70.09 44.17 -90.77
C LYS A 194 -69.32 43.47 -89.66
N TYR A 195 -69.05 44.19 -88.57
CA TYR A 195 -68.47 43.65 -87.35
C TYR A 195 -69.11 44.19 -86.06
N CYS A 196 -68.82 43.52 -84.95
CA CYS A 196 -68.97 44.04 -83.58
C CYS A 196 -67.89 43.42 -82.68
N THR A 197 -67.66 44.04 -81.52
CA THR A 197 -66.81 43.50 -80.45
C THR A 197 -67.54 43.55 -79.11
N GLY A 198 -67.26 42.60 -78.22
CA GLY A 198 -67.86 42.55 -76.88
C GLY A 198 -67.27 41.45 -76.00
N THR A 199 -67.63 41.42 -74.72
CA THR A 199 -67.19 40.37 -73.77
C THR A 199 -67.94 39.04 -73.92
N ARG A 200 -68.87 38.97 -74.87
CA ARG A 200 -69.63 37.80 -75.33
C ARG A 200 -70.01 38.03 -76.79
N GLU A 201 -70.47 36.98 -77.48
CA GLU A 201 -70.92 37.10 -78.87
C GLU A 201 -71.98 38.20 -79.04
N CYS A 202 -71.87 38.94 -80.14
CA CYS A 202 -72.68 40.11 -80.46
C CYS A 202 -73.17 40.05 -81.92
N GLU A 203 -74.12 40.90 -82.27
CA GLU A 203 -74.59 41.03 -83.66
C GLU A 203 -73.78 42.09 -84.44
N PRO A 204 -73.24 41.77 -85.64
CA PRO A 204 -72.42 42.70 -86.42
C PRO A 204 -73.19 43.92 -86.94
N ILE A 205 -73.01 45.07 -86.29
CA ILE A 205 -73.68 46.35 -86.64
C ILE A 205 -72.76 47.37 -87.34
N VAL A 206 -71.46 47.39 -87.00
CA VAL A 206 -70.49 48.36 -87.55
C VAL A 206 -70.15 47.97 -88.98
N SER A 207 -70.42 48.83 -89.95
CA SER A 207 -70.31 48.49 -91.39
C SER A 207 -69.03 49.04 -92.01
N VAL A 208 -68.31 48.21 -92.76
CA VAL A 208 -67.06 48.57 -93.45
C VAL A 208 -67.16 48.22 -94.93
N ASN A 209 -66.85 49.20 -95.79
CA ASN A 209 -66.77 48.99 -97.24
C ASN A 209 -65.38 48.47 -97.62
N GLY A 210 -65.32 47.44 -98.47
CA GLY A 210 -64.10 46.70 -98.79
C GLY A 210 -64.15 45.26 -98.29
N ASN A 211 -63.23 44.43 -98.79
CA ASN A 211 -63.16 43.01 -98.49
C ASN A 211 -62.24 42.67 -97.29
N SER A 212 -61.62 43.66 -96.65
CA SER A 212 -60.74 43.46 -95.51
C SER A 212 -60.67 44.69 -94.59
N GLY A 213 -60.12 44.53 -93.39
CA GLY A 213 -59.78 45.62 -92.48
C GLY A 213 -59.48 45.16 -91.06
N ASN A 214 -59.13 46.09 -90.17
CA ASN A 214 -58.57 45.78 -88.85
C ASN A 214 -59.55 46.14 -87.72
N ILE A 215 -59.68 45.24 -86.75
CA ILE A 215 -60.47 45.43 -85.53
C ILE A 215 -59.50 45.37 -84.33
N ALA A 216 -59.35 46.47 -83.60
CA ALA A 216 -58.43 46.56 -82.48
C ALA A 216 -58.97 45.84 -81.23
N ILE A 217 -58.11 45.08 -80.56
CA ILE A 217 -58.36 44.42 -79.27
C ILE A 217 -57.37 45.00 -78.26
N THR A 218 -57.91 45.79 -77.33
CA THR A 218 -57.13 46.59 -76.36
C THR A 218 -57.54 46.38 -74.90
N ASN A 219 -58.66 45.70 -74.65
CA ASN A 219 -59.16 45.42 -73.31
C ASN A 219 -58.68 44.04 -72.83
N GLU A 220 -58.23 43.96 -71.59
CA GLU A 220 -57.79 42.70 -70.98
C GLU A 220 -58.95 41.72 -70.76
N GLY A 221 -58.64 40.43 -70.72
CA GLY A 221 -59.61 39.35 -70.65
C GLY A 221 -60.03 38.83 -72.03
N ILE A 222 -61.25 38.32 -72.14
CA ILE A 222 -61.77 37.67 -73.37
C ILE A 222 -62.64 38.66 -74.14
N THR A 223 -62.23 38.99 -75.37
CA THR A 223 -63.02 39.80 -76.32
C THR A 223 -63.48 38.94 -77.49
N TYR A 224 -64.78 38.85 -77.70
CA TYR A 224 -65.41 38.26 -78.87
C TYR A 224 -65.48 39.29 -80.00
N VAL A 225 -65.10 38.86 -81.20
CA VAL A 225 -65.22 39.61 -82.45
C VAL A 225 -66.13 38.81 -83.36
N CYS A 226 -67.24 39.40 -83.80
CA CYS A 226 -68.19 38.75 -84.71
C CYS A 226 -68.27 39.51 -86.03
N VAL A 227 -68.28 38.80 -87.16
CA VAL A 227 -68.34 39.38 -88.52
C VAL A 227 -69.28 38.65 -89.47
N ILE A 228 -69.82 39.41 -90.44
CA ILE A 228 -70.59 38.89 -91.60
C ILE A 228 -70.12 39.63 -92.85
N GLY A 229 -69.72 38.89 -93.89
CA GLY A 229 -69.34 39.42 -95.20
C GLY A 229 -70.48 39.36 -96.22
N LYS A 230 -70.45 40.22 -97.24
CA LYS A 230 -71.50 40.32 -98.28
C LYS A 230 -70.92 40.52 -99.69
N LYS A 231 -71.42 39.77 -100.69
CA LYS A 231 -71.19 40.00 -102.13
C LYS A 231 -72.54 39.96 -102.87
N GLY A 232 -73.00 41.12 -103.36
CA GLY A 232 -74.33 41.24 -103.95
C GLY A 232 -75.44 40.86 -102.95
N SER A 233 -76.27 39.88 -103.30
CA SER A 233 -77.32 39.34 -102.43
C SER A 233 -76.85 38.23 -101.46
N LYS A 234 -75.67 37.63 -101.67
CA LYS A 234 -75.15 36.56 -100.81
C LYS A 234 -74.38 37.12 -99.62
N THR A 235 -74.69 36.63 -98.42
CA THR A 235 -73.96 36.90 -97.17
C THR A 235 -73.31 35.62 -96.64
N THR A 236 -72.19 35.76 -95.93
CA THR A 236 -71.63 34.66 -95.13
C THR A 236 -72.53 34.36 -93.93
N LYS A 237 -72.34 33.21 -93.27
CA LYS A 237 -72.81 33.03 -91.89
C LYS A 237 -72.07 34.02 -90.96
N LYS A 238 -72.65 34.30 -89.78
CA LYS A 238 -71.98 35.04 -88.71
C LYS A 238 -70.80 34.21 -88.20
N LEU A 239 -69.58 34.75 -88.31
CA LEU A 239 -68.38 34.16 -87.73
C LEU A 239 -68.01 34.95 -86.47
N CYS A 240 -68.13 34.33 -85.30
CA CYS A 240 -67.62 34.85 -84.04
C CYS A 240 -66.33 34.11 -83.66
N LYS A 241 -65.31 34.84 -83.20
CA LYS A 241 -64.13 34.29 -82.53
C LYS A 241 -63.81 35.08 -81.27
N SER A 242 -63.48 34.38 -80.19
CA SER A 242 -62.97 34.98 -78.95
C SER A 242 -61.45 35.06 -78.96
N TYR A 243 -60.90 36.18 -78.51
CA TYR A 243 -59.47 36.40 -78.35
C TYR A 243 -59.15 36.86 -76.93
N LYS A 244 -58.02 36.41 -76.38
CA LYS A 244 -57.63 36.69 -74.99
C LYS A 244 -56.43 37.63 -74.94
N LEU A 245 -56.50 38.66 -74.09
CA LEU A 245 -55.43 39.64 -73.89
C LEU A 245 -55.06 39.72 -72.40
N ASP A 246 -53.78 39.55 -72.08
CA ASP A 246 -53.22 39.59 -70.72
C ASP A 246 -51.93 40.45 -70.71
N LYS A 247 -52.00 41.67 -70.15
CA LYS A 247 -50.87 42.60 -70.06
C LYS A 247 -50.14 42.52 -68.72
N SER A 248 -50.72 41.80 -67.73
CA SER A 248 -50.25 41.69 -66.34
C SER A 248 -48.73 41.53 -66.17
N ASP A 249 -48.15 42.22 -65.19
CA ASP A 249 -46.74 42.07 -64.84
C ASP A 249 -46.45 40.68 -64.24
N PHE A 250 -45.25 40.16 -64.54
CA PHE A 250 -44.89 38.77 -64.25
C PHE A 250 -44.34 38.59 -62.83
N VAL A 251 -44.97 37.70 -62.06
CA VAL A 251 -44.59 37.34 -60.68
C VAL A 251 -44.03 35.91 -60.65
N MET A 252 -42.87 35.73 -60.01
CA MET A 252 -42.22 34.43 -59.83
C MET A 252 -42.88 33.59 -58.73
N GLY A 253 -42.76 32.25 -58.81
CA GLY A 253 -43.01 31.36 -57.68
C GLY A 253 -41.95 31.51 -56.58
N GLU A 254 -42.17 30.86 -55.43
CA GLU A 254 -41.26 30.91 -54.28
C GLU A 254 -40.48 29.59 -54.11
N LEU A 255 -39.17 29.68 -53.84
CA LEU A 255 -38.33 28.54 -53.50
C LEU A 255 -38.52 28.18 -52.02
N VAL A 256 -38.94 26.95 -51.75
CA VAL A 256 -39.05 26.38 -50.42
C VAL A 256 -37.84 25.46 -50.18
N ILE A 257 -37.05 25.79 -49.15
CA ILE A 257 -35.87 25.02 -48.73
C ILE A 257 -36.19 24.33 -47.41
N ASP A 258 -36.13 23.00 -47.40
CA ASP A 258 -36.40 22.16 -46.21
C ASP A 258 -35.13 21.41 -45.80
N GLY A 259 -34.60 21.77 -44.64
CA GLY A 259 -33.35 21.23 -44.09
C GLY A 259 -32.96 21.94 -42.80
N THR A 260 -32.04 21.35 -42.03
CA THR A 260 -31.58 21.91 -40.76
C THR A 260 -30.69 23.12 -41.02
N LEU A 261 -31.25 24.32 -40.91
CA LEU A 261 -30.49 25.56 -41.03
C LEU A 261 -29.52 25.70 -39.85
N GLY A 262 -28.23 25.76 -40.16
CA GLY A 262 -27.16 26.05 -39.23
C GLY A 262 -26.85 27.56 -39.16
N GLU A 263 -25.60 27.89 -38.92
CA GLU A 263 -25.12 29.27 -38.81
C GLU A 263 -24.60 29.81 -40.15
N ASN A 264 -24.52 31.14 -40.27
CA ASN A 264 -23.96 31.85 -41.44
C ASN A 264 -24.55 31.46 -42.83
N GLY A 265 -25.81 30.99 -42.85
CA GLY A 265 -26.51 30.58 -44.07
C GLY A 265 -26.05 29.23 -44.64
N TRP A 266 -25.52 28.35 -43.79
CA TRP A 266 -25.26 26.94 -44.11
C TRP A 266 -26.37 26.05 -43.58
N TYR A 267 -26.51 24.86 -44.17
CA TYR A 267 -27.33 23.78 -43.65
C TYR A 267 -26.45 22.64 -43.15
N THR A 268 -26.82 22.02 -42.02
CA THR A 268 -26.04 20.95 -41.35
C THR A 268 -26.66 19.56 -41.53
N SER A 269 -27.72 19.46 -42.33
CA SER A 269 -28.32 18.20 -42.81
C SER A 269 -28.41 18.20 -44.32
N ASP A 270 -28.88 17.08 -44.89
CA ASP A 270 -29.37 17.08 -46.27
C ASP A 270 -30.49 18.12 -46.42
N VAL A 271 -30.55 18.74 -47.60
CA VAL A 271 -31.50 19.80 -47.94
C VAL A 271 -32.39 19.32 -49.08
N LYS A 272 -33.72 19.42 -48.90
CA LYS A 272 -34.72 19.22 -49.95
C LYS A 272 -35.17 20.58 -50.48
N LEU A 273 -35.41 20.63 -51.78
CA LEU A 273 -35.77 21.84 -52.50
C LEU A 273 -37.10 21.61 -53.22
N SER A 274 -38.05 22.50 -53.01
CA SER A 274 -39.38 22.44 -53.64
C SER A 274 -39.85 23.85 -54.00
N VAL A 275 -40.93 23.94 -54.77
CA VAL A 275 -41.49 25.23 -55.21
C VAL A 275 -42.90 25.40 -54.69
N ARG A 276 -43.26 26.65 -54.38
CA ARG A 276 -44.62 27.06 -54.12
C ARG A 276 -45.04 28.03 -55.22
N ASP A 277 -45.89 27.54 -56.12
CA ASP A 277 -46.41 28.33 -57.22
C ASP A 277 -47.55 29.26 -56.79
N VAL A 278 -47.62 30.42 -57.45
CA VAL A 278 -48.75 31.35 -57.39
C VAL A 278 -49.73 31.06 -58.52
N GLU A 279 -51.00 31.38 -58.32
CA GLU A 279 -52.06 31.00 -59.26
C GLU A 279 -51.80 31.54 -60.68
N GLY A 280 -51.71 30.65 -61.67
CA GLY A 280 -51.43 31.01 -63.06
C GLY A 280 -49.96 31.00 -63.47
N VAL A 281 -49.07 30.56 -62.58
CA VAL A 281 -47.64 30.36 -62.83
C VAL A 281 -47.28 28.90 -62.53
N THR A 282 -46.30 28.35 -63.25
CA THR A 282 -45.72 27.02 -62.97
C THR A 282 -44.20 27.15 -62.89
N SER A 283 -43.59 26.60 -61.85
CA SER A 283 -42.15 26.69 -61.64
C SER A 283 -41.44 25.34 -61.64
N LYS A 284 -40.17 25.35 -62.01
CA LYS A 284 -39.26 24.19 -61.99
C LYS A 284 -37.91 24.58 -61.40
N LEU A 285 -37.26 23.61 -60.76
CA LEU A 285 -35.89 23.70 -60.25
C LEU A 285 -34.95 22.88 -61.14
N ASN A 286 -33.68 23.30 -61.20
CA ASN A 286 -32.61 22.50 -61.79
C ASN A 286 -32.20 21.30 -60.91
N ILE A 287 -32.36 21.40 -59.59
CA ILE A 287 -32.09 20.34 -58.61
C ILE A 287 -33.13 20.35 -57.48
N ASN A 288 -33.53 19.15 -57.04
CA ASN A 288 -34.59 18.95 -56.04
C ASN A 288 -34.05 18.60 -54.64
N SER A 289 -32.75 18.35 -54.50
CA SER A 289 -32.09 18.10 -53.21
C SER A 289 -30.58 18.32 -53.28
N ILE A 290 -29.97 18.63 -52.14
CA ILE A 290 -28.52 18.69 -51.95
C ILE A 290 -28.19 17.77 -50.78
N THR A 291 -27.55 16.63 -51.08
CA THR A 291 -27.16 15.59 -50.12
C THR A 291 -25.65 15.51 -49.89
N GLU A 292 -24.87 16.34 -50.58
CA GLU A 292 -23.41 16.41 -50.44
C GLU A 292 -22.97 17.76 -49.84
N ASN A 293 -21.81 17.71 -49.19
CA ASN A 293 -21.16 18.87 -48.59
C ASN A 293 -20.65 19.81 -49.68
N THR A 294 -21.10 21.07 -49.65
CA THR A 294 -20.86 22.06 -50.71
C THR A 294 -20.69 23.46 -50.14
N LYS A 295 -19.69 24.21 -50.62
CA LYS A 295 -19.51 25.63 -50.26
C LYS A 295 -20.56 26.55 -50.91
N GLY A 296 -21.37 26.01 -51.81
CA GLY A 296 -22.45 26.70 -52.49
C GLY A 296 -22.82 25.97 -53.78
N THR A 297 -23.97 25.31 -53.79
CA THR A 297 -24.58 24.76 -55.01
C THR A 297 -25.64 25.75 -55.52
N GLU A 298 -25.65 25.99 -56.83
CA GLU A 298 -26.58 26.91 -57.47
C GLU A 298 -27.92 26.24 -57.77
N VAL A 299 -28.96 26.71 -57.07
CA VAL A 299 -30.36 26.35 -57.30
C VAL A 299 -30.98 27.43 -58.19
N ILE A 300 -31.44 27.04 -59.37
CA ILE A 300 -32.07 27.93 -60.35
C ILE A 300 -33.57 27.64 -60.34
N LEU A 301 -34.35 28.61 -59.86
CA LEU A 301 -35.80 28.61 -59.98
C LEU A 301 -36.19 29.26 -61.31
N THR A 302 -36.90 28.52 -62.16
CA THR A 302 -37.46 29.02 -63.41
C THR A 302 -38.98 28.99 -63.31
N SER A 303 -39.64 30.13 -63.42
CA SER A 303 -41.11 30.24 -63.41
C SER A 303 -41.63 30.63 -64.79
N THR A 304 -42.81 30.15 -65.16
CA THR A 304 -43.47 30.44 -66.44
C THR A 304 -44.95 30.75 -66.21
N SER A 305 -45.44 31.88 -66.71
CA SER A 305 -46.86 32.24 -66.64
C SER A 305 -47.71 31.54 -67.71
N LYS A 306 -49.02 31.46 -67.49
CA LYS A 306 -50.02 31.02 -68.50
C LYS A 306 -49.93 31.79 -69.83
N SER A 307 -49.44 33.03 -69.83
CA SER A 307 -49.20 33.86 -71.02
C SER A 307 -47.82 33.68 -71.66
N GLY A 308 -46.98 32.79 -71.15
CA GLY A 308 -45.68 32.43 -71.71
C GLY A 308 -44.51 33.33 -71.32
N LYS A 309 -44.72 34.29 -70.39
CA LYS A 309 -43.62 35.08 -69.82
C LYS A 309 -42.80 34.15 -68.90
N THR A 310 -41.48 34.12 -69.07
CA THR A 310 -40.55 33.31 -68.28
C THR A 310 -39.58 34.19 -67.48
N GLY A 311 -39.18 33.73 -66.31
CA GLY A 311 -38.11 34.36 -65.53
C GLY A 311 -37.32 33.33 -64.74
N THR A 312 -36.06 33.68 -64.44
CA THR A 312 -35.12 32.83 -63.70
C THR A 312 -34.56 33.59 -62.50
N LYS A 313 -34.48 32.91 -61.35
CA LYS A 313 -33.84 33.44 -60.14
C LYS A 313 -32.91 32.39 -59.55
N LYS A 314 -31.66 32.80 -59.31
CA LYS A 314 -30.58 31.96 -58.78
C LYS A 314 -30.47 32.12 -57.27
N TYR A 315 -30.28 31.00 -56.59
CA TYR A 315 -30.05 30.91 -55.15
C TYR A 315 -28.80 30.07 -54.90
N THR A 316 -27.94 30.44 -53.96
CA THR A 316 -26.78 29.63 -53.55
C THR A 316 -27.06 28.98 -52.21
N VAL A 317 -27.14 27.65 -52.19
CA VAL A 317 -27.37 26.86 -50.97
C VAL A 317 -26.08 26.17 -50.57
N LYS A 318 -25.62 26.38 -49.33
CA LYS A 318 -24.36 25.81 -48.80
C LYS A 318 -24.71 24.73 -47.78
N VAL A 319 -24.03 23.60 -47.82
CA VAL A 319 -24.28 22.46 -46.92
C VAL A 319 -22.95 21.99 -46.34
N ASP A 320 -22.87 21.89 -45.02
CA ASP A 320 -21.74 21.28 -44.33
C ASP A 320 -22.25 20.43 -43.16
N LYS A 321 -22.22 19.12 -43.35
CA LYS A 321 -22.60 18.11 -42.36
C LYS A 321 -21.40 17.60 -41.56
N THR A 322 -20.20 18.13 -41.82
CA THR A 322 -18.95 17.62 -41.22
C THR A 322 -18.69 18.31 -39.90
N ALA A 323 -18.52 17.56 -38.82
CA ALA A 323 -18.04 18.15 -37.58
C ALA A 323 -16.58 18.61 -37.74
N PRO A 324 -16.18 19.79 -37.22
CA PRO A 324 -14.81 20.27 -37.30
C PRO A 324 -13.83 19.33 -36.59
N VAL A 325 -12.53 19.41 -36.92
CA VAL A 325 -11.50 18.74 -36.12
C VAL A 325 -11.39 19.45 -34.76
N ALA A 326 -11.70 18.71 -33.68
CA ALA A 326 -11.64 19.24 -32.32
C ALA A 326 -10.22 19.70 -31.94
N GLY A 327 -10.12 20.94 -31.48
CA GLY A 327 -8.89 21.60 -31.04
C GLY A 327 -8.15 20.87 -29.92
N THR A 328 -6.97 21.40 -29.56
CA THR A 328 -6.10 20.77 -28.56
C THR A 328 -5.83 21.67 -27.37
N LEU A 329 -5.62 21.06 -26.20
CA LEU A 329 -5.36 21.75 -24.94
C LEU A 329 -3.87 21.64 -24.62
N ASN A 330 -3.17 22.77 -24.57
CA ASN A 330 -1.84 22.82 -23.97
C ASN A 330 -1.97 23.21 -22.48
N VAL A 331 -1.24 22.50 -21.63
CA VAL A 331 -1.43 22.52 -20.17
C VAL A 331 -0.13 22.95 -19.50
N ILE A 332 -0.13 24.14 -18.91
CA ILE A 332 1.06 24.75 -18.29
C ILE A 332 0.93 24.70 -16.77
N GLY A 333 1.89 24.06 -16.12
CA GLY A 333 2.00 23.96 -14.66
C GLY A 333 3.15 23.02 -14.25
N THR A 334 3.54 23.06 -12.98
CA THR A 334 4.58 22.18 -12.41
C THR A 334 4.07 20.73 -12.38
N LYS A 335 4.65 19.85 -13.20
CA LYS A 335 4.29 18.43 -13.25
C LYS A 335 4.81 17.69 -12.02
N GLY A 336 3.93 16.92 -11.38
CA GLY A 336 4.25 15.91 -10.36
C GLY A 336 4.29 14.50 -10.96
N GLY A 337 4.28 13.50 -10.08
CA GLY A 337 4.14 12.10 -10.44
C GLY A 337 2.70 11.73 -10.86
N ASN A 338 2.52 10.57 -11.47
CA ASN A 338 1.22 9.93 -11.74
C ASN A 338 0.17 10.81 -12.46
N GLY A 339 0.60 11.79 -13.26
CA GLY A 339 -0.28 12.70 -14.01
C GLY A 339 -0.87 13.86 -13.19
N TRP A 340 -0.31 14.16 -12.02
CA TRP A 340 -0.70 15.32 -11.20
C TRP A 340 0.10 16.58 -11.55
N PHE A 341 -0.49 17.75 -11.26
CA PHE A 341 0.20 19.03 -11.20
C PHE A 341 0.29 19.52 -9.75
N LEU A 342 1.41 20.15 -9.42
CA LEU A 342 1.78 20.62 -8.07
C LEU A 342 1.65 22.14 -7.91
N SER A 343 1.30 22.85 -8.98
CA SER A 343 1.05 24.29 -9.02
C SER A 343 -0.38 24.56 -9.52
N ASP A 344 -0.76 25.83 -9.55
CA ASP A 344 -1.86 26.26 -10.42
C ASP A 344 -1.56 25.88 -11.87
N VAL A 345 -2.61 25.53 -12.61
CA VAL A 345 -2.52 25.06 -13.99
C VAL A 345 -3.26 26.04 -14.88
N VAL A 346 -2.59 26.52 -15.94
CA VAL A 346 -3.18 27.43 -16.93
C VAL A 346 -3.31 26.70 -18.27
N PHE A 347 -4.43 26.92 -18.95
CA PHE A 347 -4.73 26.29 -20.23
C PHE A 347 -4.55 27.27 -21.38
N ILE A 348 -3.83 26.83 -22.40
CA ILE A 348 -3.79 27.50 -23.71
C ILE A 348 -4.53 26.60 -24.70
N VAL A 349 -5.62 27.11 -25.25
CA VAL A 349 -6.44 26.40 -26.24
C VAL A 349 -5.88 26.65 -27.62
N ASN A 350 -5.45 25.60 -28.30
CA ASN A 350 -5.10 25.66 -29.71
C ASN A 350 -6.35 25.44 -30.54
N ASN A 351 -6.55 26.28 -31.56
CA ASN A 351 -7.73 26.20 -32.41
C ASN A 351 -7.82 24.86 -33.14
N GLY A 352 -9.06 24.36 -33.26
CA GLY A 352 -9.40 23.30 -34.20
C GLY A 352 -9.50 23.84 -35.62
N SER A 353 -9.81 22.96 -36.57
CA SER A 353 -9.87 23.31 -38.00
C SER A 353 -11.05 22.64 -38.69
N ASP A 354 -11.67 23.34 -39.62
CA ASP A 354 -12.53 22.73 -40.64
C ASP A 354 -12.08 23.19 -42.04
N ASN A 355 -12.27 22.33 -43.04
CA ASN A 355 -11.83 22.53 -44.42
C ASN A 355 -12.93 23.06 -45.35
N LEU A 356 -14.21 22.96 -44.98
CA LEU A 356 -15.34 23.31 -45.83
C LEU A 356 -15.95 24.67 -45.44
N SER A 357 -16.73 24.75 -44.37
CA SER A 357 -17.26 26.01 -43.83
C SER A 357 -16.20 26.82 -43.07
N GLY A 358 -15.19 26.15 -42.52
CA GLY A 358 -14.04 26.75 -41.86
C GLY A 358 -14.24 27.00 -40.36
N HIS A 359 -13.14 27.29 -39.65
CA HIS A 359 -13.17 27.55 -38.21
C HIS A 359 -13.98 28.82 -37.85
N ALA A 360 -14.85 28.72 -36.84
CA ALA A 360 -15.54 29.87 -36.24
C ALA A 360 -15.04 30.16 -34.82
N SER A 361 -14.99 29.16 -33.94
CA SER A 361 -14.50 29.33 -32.58
C SER A 361 -13.94 28.05 -31.97
N THR A 362 -13.01 28.19 -31.03
CA THR A 362 -12.64 27.10 -30.11
C THR A 362 -12.73 27.66 -28.70
N THR A 363 -13.44 26.95 -27.82
CA THR A 363 -13.60 27.33 -26.42
C THR A 363 -13.19 26.15 -25.53
N SER A 364 -12.88 26.44 -24.28
CA SER A 364 -12.69 25.42 -23.24
C SER A 364 -13.59 25.75 -22.07
N THR A 365 -14.04 24.70 -21.38
CA THR A 365 -14.84 24.82 -20.14
C THR A 365 -14.10 25.49 -18.99
N HIS A 366 -12.76 25.54 -19.04
CA HIS A 366 -11.90 26.12 -18.01
C HIS A 366 -10.71 26.83 -18.65
N THR A 367 -10.32 27.99 -18.13
CA THR A 367 -9.09 28.72 -18.52
C THR A 367 -7.91 28.41 -17.60
N SER A 368 -8.18 28.01 -16.35
CA SER A 368 -7.20 27.53 -15.38
C SER A 368 -7.83 26.61 -14.34
N ILE A 369 -7.00 25.92 -13.55
CA ILE A 369 -7.37 25.27 -12.31
C ILE A 369 -6.43 25.78 -11.22
N THR A 370 -7.00 26.45 -10.22
CA THR A 370 -6.27 27.04 -9.08
C THR A 370 -6.63 26.39 -7.73
N SER A 371 -7.45 25.34 -7.74
CA SER A 371 -7.86 24.56 -6.57
C SER A 371 -7.37 23.12 -6.67
N ASN A 372 -7.27 22.43 -5.52
CA ASN A 372 -6.92 21.01 -5.52
C ASN A 372 -8.10 20.19 -6.05
N THR A 373 -7.84 19.30 -7.01
CA THR A 373 -8.83 18.45 -7.68
C THR A 373 -8.23 17.08 -8.00
N THR A 374 -8.97 16.01 -7.74
CA THR A 374 -8.58 14.63 -8.07
C THR A 374 -8.74 14.28 -9.55
N GLY A 375 -9.33 15.19 -10.33
CA GLY A 375 -9.59 15.06 -11.75
C GLY A 375 -10.76 15.95 -12.17
N THR A 376 -10.45 17.20 -12.57
CA THR A 376 -11.42 18.07 -13.24
C THR A 376 -11.41 17.77 -14.73
N GLU A 377 -12.59 17.57 -15.30
CA GLU A 377 -12.75 17.40 -16.73
C GLU A 377 -12.75 18.76 -17.44
N VAL A 378 -11.80 18.94 -18.37
CA VAL A 378 -11.67 20.13 -19.21
C VAL A 378 -12.01 19.73 -20.64
N ILE A 379 -13.26 20.03 -21.02
CA ILE A 379 -13.74 19.83 -22.40
C ILE A 379 -13.32 21.05 -23.24
N VAL A 380 -12.68 20.78 -24.38
CA VAL A 380 -12.45 21.72 -25.47
C VAL A 380 -13.51 21.48 -26.54
N THR A 381 -14.19 22.54 -26.97
CA THR A 381 -15.23 22.50 -28.01
C THR A 381 -14.80 23.37 -29.18
N THR A 382 -14.75 22.79 -30.39
CA THR A 382 -14.56 23.55 -31.63
C THR A 382 -15.89 23.65 -32.35
N LYS A 383 -16.19 24.82 -32.91
CA LYS A 383 -17.34 25.08 -33.78
C LYS A 383 -16.86 25.62 -35.13
N ASP A 384 -17.42 25.10 -36.20
CA ASP A 384 -17.21 25.62 -37.55
C ASP A 384 -18.19 26.77 -37.88
N LYS A 385 -18.12 27.33 -39.08
CA LYS A 385 -19.01 28.41 -39.50
C LYS A 385 -20.40 27.95 -39.94
N ALA A 386 -20.59 26.65 -40.20
CA ALA A 386 -21.91 26.08 -40.45
C ALA A 386 -22.68 25.78 -39.15
N GLY A 387 -22.00 25.77 -38.01
CA GLY A 387 -22.55 25.55 -36.69
C GLY A 387 -22.33 24.14 -36.13
N ASN A 388 -21.66 23.23 -36.86
CA ASN A 388 -21.34 21.90 -36.33
C ASN A 388 -20.31 22.02 -35.22
N THR A 389 -20.36 21.10 -34.25
CA THR A 389 -19.46 21.08 -33.11
C THR A 389 -18.74 19.75 -32.97
N SER A 390 -17.53 19.80 -32.44
CA SER A 390 -16.80 18.62 -31.97
C SER A 390 -16.12 18.92 -30.64
N THR A 391 -16.00 17.89 -29.81
CA THR A 391 -15.47 18.02 -28.45
C THR A 391 -14.30 17.08 -28.21
N ARG A 392 -13.39 17.50 -27.32
CA ARG A 392 -12.27 16.68 -26.82
C ARG A 392 -12.11 16.92 -25.33
N SER A 393 -12.14 15.84 -24.55
CA SER A 393 -12.04 15.89 -23.08
C SER A 393 -10.59 15.62 -22.61
N TYR A 394 -10.20 16.34 -21.54
CA TYR A 394 -8.93 16.17 -20.83
C TYR A 394 -9.21 16.12 -19.32
N VAL A 395 -8.68 15.10 -18.61
CA VAL A 395 -8.81 15.02 -17.15
C VAL A 395 -7.55 15.58 -16.50
N ILE A 396 -7.67 16.70 -15.81
CA ILE A 396 -6.55 17.42 -15.19
C ILE A 396 -6.62 17.27 -13.66
N LYS A 397 -5.53 16.79 -13.06
CA LYS A 397 -5.43 16.56 -11.60
C LYS A 397 -4.46 17.57 -11.00
N VAL A 398 -4.87 18.28 -9.95
CA VAL A 398 -4.06 19.30 -9.29
C VAL A 398 -4.04 19.03 -7.80
N ASN A 399 -2.87 18.97 -7.20
CA ASN A 399 -2.76 18.93 -5.74
C ASN A 399 -1.48 19.64 -5.29
N LYS A 400 -1.67 20.87 -4.81
CA LYS A 400 -0.64 21.77 -4.30
C LYS A 400 -0.23 21.46 -2.85
N SER A 401 -0.81 20.42 -2.24
CA SER A 401 -0.53 20.04 -0.85
C SER A 401 0.87 19.42 -0.76
N ILE A 402 1.77 20.14 -0.08
CA ILE A 402 3.08 19.62 0.32
C ILE A 402 2.84 18.51 1.35
N PRO A 403 3.49 17.34 1.28
CA PRO A 403 3.34 16.32 2.32
C PRO A 403 3.77 16.86 3.69
N ALA A 404 3.13 16.36 4.75
CA ALA A 404 3.70 16.41 6.09
C ALA A 404 5.09 15.73 6.07
N ALA A 405 6.01 16.24 6.89
CA ALA A 405 7.28 15.54 7.08
C ALA A 405 7.03 14.31 7.96
N GLY A 406 7.63 13.17 7.61
CA GLY A 406 7.62 11.99 8.47
C GLY A 406 8.28 12.27 9.82
N GLU A 407 7.95 11.47 10.83
CA GLU A 407 8.56 11.56 12.15
C GLU A 407 9.91 10.82 12.13
N LEU A 408 11.02 11.51 12.46
CA LEU A 408 12.34 10.88 12.56
C LEU A 408 12.43 10.11 13.88
N VAL A 409 12.49 8.78 13.77
CA VAL A 409 12.66 7.90 14.93
C VAL A 409 14.15 7.60 15.09
N ILE A 410 14.70 8.03 16.22
CA ILE A 410 16.11 7.90 16.58
C ILE A 410 16.23 6.86 17.69
N ASP A 411 16.92 5.76 17.42
CA ASP A 411 17.18 4.68 18.37
C ASP A 411 18.68 4.66 18.71
N GLY A 412 19.00 5.05 19.95
CA GLY A 412 20.37 5.13 20.45
C GLY A 412 20.41 5.61 21.90
N THR A 413 21.53 5.41 22.59
CA THR A 413 21.72 5.85 23.97
C THR A 413 21.99 7.35 24.01
N LEU A 414 20.97 8.14 24.35
CA LEU A 414 21.13 9.58 24.55
C LEU A 414 21.98 9.84 25.80
N GLY A 415 23.10 10.54 25.61
CA GLY A 415 23.98 11.02 26.65
C GLY A 415 23.62 12.46 27.08
N GLU A 416 24.63 13.25 27.40
CA GLU A 416 24.48 14.64 27.82
C GLU A 416 24.62 15.62 26.64
N ASN A 417 24.09 16.84 26.81
CA ASN A 417 24.20 17.95 25.86
C ASN A 417 23.74 17.65 24.41
N GLY A 418 22.82 16.69 24.24
CA GLY A 418 22.28 16.30 22.92
C GLY A 418 23.18 15.39 22.09
N TRP A 419 24.17 14.74 22.70
CA TRP A 419 25.00 13.71 22.08
C TRP A 419 24.46 12.31 22.35
N TYR A 420 24.78 11.36 21.47
CA TYR A 420 24.56 9.93 21.68
C TYR A 420 25.89 9.22 21.96
N THR A 421 25.90 8.31 22.94
CA THR A 421 27.10 7.56 23.38
C THR A 421 27.14 6.11 22.88
N SER A 422 26.27 5.78 21.92
CA SER A 422 26.22 4.48 21.24
C SER A 422 26.10 4.65 19.73
N ASP A 423 26.14 3.55 18.98
CA ASP A 423 25.61 3.55 17.62
C ASP A 423 24.15 4.07 17.64
N VAL A 424 23.77 4.81 16.61
CA VAL A 424 22.43 5.38 16.43
C VAL A 424 21.80 4.78 15.18
N ASN A 425 20.69 4.08 15.33
CA ASN A 425 19.85 3.63 14.22
C ASN A 425 18.80 4.71 13.94
N LEU A 426 18.53 4.97 12.66
CA LEU A 426 17.61 6.01 12.21
C LEU A 426 16.54 5.36 11.33
N SER A 427 15.28 5.60 11.68
CA SER A 427 14.12 5.14 10.92
C SER A 427 13.10 6.25 10.80
N VAL A 428 12.09 6.05 9.95
CA VAL A 428 11.00 6.99 9.74
C VAL A 428 9.68 6.35 10.11
N LYS A 429 8.80 7.15 10.69
CA LYS A 429 7.41 6.81 10.89
C LYS A 429 6.59 7.74 9.99
N ASP A 430 6.06 7.15 8.92
CA ASP A 430 5.30 7.86 7.90
C ASP A 430 3.85 8.09 8.30
N GLU A 431 3.29 9.22 7.87
CA GLU A 431 1.85 9.46 7.88
C GLU A 431 1.17 8.72 6.71
N VAL A 432 -0.11 8.41 6.86
CA VAL A 432 -0.88 7.65 5.86
C VAL A 432 -0.88 8.36 4.50
N GLY A 433 -0.24 7.76 3.50
CA GLY A 433 -0.14 8.31 2.14
C GLY A 433 1.16 9.08 1.85
N VAL A 434 2.09 9.12 2.80
CA VAL A 434 3.47 9.60 2.62
C VAL A 434 4.43 8.40 2.62
N THR A 435 5.53 8.49 1.88
CA THR A 435 6.71 7.63 2.07
C THR A 435 7.91 8.53 2.32
N SER A 436 8.63 8.33 3.42
CA SER A 436 9.86 9.06 3.71
C SER A 436 11.08 8.19 3.50
N THR A 437 12.16 8.80 3.02
CA THR A 437 13.46 8.16 2.89
C THR A 437 14.52 8.99 3.59
N LEU A 438 15.47 8.33 4.24
CA LEU A 438 16.65 8.96 4.83
C LEU A 438 17.86 8.77 3.92
N ASN A 439 18.73 9.78 3.84
CA ASN A 439 20.06 9.64 3.23
C ASN A 439 20.95 8.62 3.97
N ILE A 440 20.78 8.49 5.29
CA ILE A 440 21.56 7.61 6.17
C ILE A 440 20.60 6.99 7.20
N ASN A 441 20.64 5.67 7.35
CA ASN A 441 19.81 4.90 8.30
C ASN A 441 20.56 4.43 9.56
N LYS A 442 21.88 4.65 9.64
CA LYS A 442 22.69 4.35 10.82
C LYS A 442 23.92 5.25 10.91
N ILE A 443 24.21 5.76 12.09
CA ILE A 443 25.50 6.38 12.44
C ILE A 443 26.24 5.43 13.37
N ASN A 444 27.38 4.91 12.91
CA ASN A 444 28.24 3.97 13.65
C ASN A 444 29.67 4.50 13.87
N TYR A 445 29.88 5.80 13.72
CA TYR A 445 31.14 6.50 13.90
C TYR A 445 30.91 7.80 14.69
N ASP A 446 31.97 8.34 15.27
CA ASP A 446 31.89 9.55 16.10
C ASP A 446 31.85 10.80 15.21
N THR A 447 30.97 11.75 15.54
CA THR A 447 30.65 12.92 14.71
C THR A 447 30.07 14.06 15.53
N ALA A 448 30.62 15.27 15.37
CA ALA A 448 30.09 16.48 15.98
C ALA A 448 28.77 16.99 15.34
N GLY A 449 28.30 16.30 14.31
CA GLY A 449 27.06 16.58 13.60
C GLY A 449 27.06 15.92 12.22
N THR A 450 26.36 14.79 12.07
CA THR A 450 26.02 14.23 10.76
C THR A 450 24.65 14.79 10.34
N GLU A 451 24.57 15.33 9.13
CA GLU A 451 23.31 15.83 8.57
C GLU A 451 22.46 14.67 8.03
N ILE A 452 21.30 14.47 8.66
CA ILE A 452 20.29 13.52 8.24
C ILE A 452 19.24 14.28 7.43
N ILE A 453 19.14 13.90 6.17
CA ILE A 453 18.20 14.45 5.20
C ILE A 453 17.05 13.47 5.08
N MET A 454 15.89 13.85 5.59
CA MET A 454 14.64 13.14 5.34
C MET A 454 13.94 13.76 4.13
N THR A 455 13.65 12.95 3.12
CA THR A 455 12.82 13.32 1.98
C THR A 455 11.49 12.58 2.09
N SER A 456 10.43 13.31 2.44
CA SER A 456 9.06 12.82 2.52
C SER A 456 8.33 13.07 1.19
N ILE A 457 7.79 12.02 0.58
CA ILE A 457 7.13 12.05 -0.73
C ILE A 457 5.65 11.71 -0.54
N ASN A 458 4.76 12.53 -1.10
CA ASN A 458 3.35 12.19 -1.20
C ASN A 458 3.13 11.06 -2.23
N ASN A 459 2.61 9.92 -1.80
CA ASN A 459 2.51 8.71 -2.63
C ASN A 459 1.50 8.85 -3.79
N LEU A 460 0.54 9.79 -3.71
CA LEU A 460 -0.37 10.09 -4.81
C LEU A 460 0.29 10.99 -5.87
N THR A 461 0.93 12.08 -5.42
CA THR A 461 1.28 13.22 -6.29
C THR A 461 2.75 13.31 -6.66
N GLY A 462 3.63 12.58 -5.96
CA GLY A 462 5.08 12.71 -6.09
C GLY A 462 5.67 14.03 -5.56
N ALA A 463 4.86 14.89 -4.92
CA ALA A 463 5.36 16.09 -4.25
C ALA A 463 6.30 15.70 -3.11
N SER A 464 7.49 16.31 -3.06
CA SER A 464 8.51 16.02 -2.04
C SER A 464 8.72 17.20 -1.10
N LYS A 465 8.98 16.89 0.17
CA LYS A 465 9.44 17.84 1.20
C LYS A 465 10.72 17.30 1.82
N THR A 466 11.71 18.17 1.95
CA THR A 466 13.00 17.80 2.56
C THR A 466 13.14 18.48 3.92
N THR A 467 13.43 17.68 4.95
CA THR A 467 13.69 18.16 6.32
C THR A 467 15.09 17.70 6.75
N LYS A 468 15.87 18.61 7.34
CA LYS A 468 17.25 18.37 7.78
C LYS A 468 17.30 18.26 9.31
N TYR A 469 18.02 17.26 9.81
CA TYR A 469 18.33 17.05 11.22
C TYR A 469 19.84 16.93 11.39
N THR A 470 20.37 17.28 12.57
CA THR A 470 21.80 17.12 12.89
C THR A 470 21.94 16.24 14.12
N ILE A 471 22.53 15.05 13.94
CA ILE A 471 22.74 14.09 15.03
C ILE A 471 24.23 14.08 15.40
N LYS A 472 24.53 14.18 16.69
CA LYS A 472 25.88 14.16 17.24
C LYS A 472 26.12 12.84 17.96
N VAL A 473 27.23 12.16 17.67
CA VAL A 473 27.57 10.87 18.27
C VAL A 473 29.00 10.95 18.78
N ASP A 474 29.23 10.51 20.00
CA ASP A 474 30.56 10.39 20.57
C ASP A 474 30.59 9.17 21.50
N LYS A 475 31.14 8.07 20.98
CA LYS A 475 31.34 6.80 21.68
C LYS A 475 32.76 6.71 22.25
N THR A 476 33.65 7.61 21.87
CA THR A 476 35.03 7.61 22.32
C THR A 476 35.08 8.09 23.76
N LYS A 477 35.75 7.31 24.62
CA LYS A 477 35.95 7.71 26.02
C LYS A 477 37.04 8.78 26.09
N PRO A 478 36.89 9.81 26.94
CA PRO A 478 37.89 10.87 27.06
C PRO A 478 39.26 10.33 27.48
N ILE A 479 40.31 11.04 27.09
CA ILE A 479 41.65 10.83 27.63
C ILE A 479 41.64 11.30 29.10
N VAL A 480 41.99 10.40 30.02
CA VAL A 480 41.99 10.71 31.45
C VAL A 480 43.06 11.75 31.75
N GLY A 481 42.69 12.79 32.51
CA GLY A 481 43.61 13.80 33.00
C GLY A 481 44.66 13.24 33.97
N GLU A 482 45.73 14.01 34.20
CA GLU A 482 46.83 13.59 35.07
C GLU A 482 46.62 14.01 36.52
N LEU A 483 46.92 13.10 37.45
CA LEU A 483 47.07 13.42 38.86
C LEU A 483 48.36 14.22 39.08
N VAL A 484 48.24 15.42 39.66
CA VAL A 484 49.37 16.21 40.14
C VAL A 484 49.50 15.99 41.65
N ILE A 485 50.66 15.48 42.06
CA ILE A 485 50.95 15.14 43.46
C ILE A 485 51.92 16.17 44.02
N SER A 486 51.50 16.91 45.05
CA SER A 486 52.31 17.92 45.73
C SER A 486 52.58 17.50 47.18
N GLY A 487 53.84 17.57 47.61
CA GLY A 487 54.28 17.16 48.94
C GLY A 487 55.80 17.04 48.99
N VAL A 488 56.36 16.97 50.20
CA VAL A 488 57.82 16.79 50.38
C VAL A 488 58.21 15.37 49.98
N LYS A 489 58.91 15.23 48.85
CA LYS A 489 59.46 13.93 48.44
C LYS A 489 60.47 13.44 49.46
N GLY A 490 60.32 12.17 49.83
CA GLY A 490 61.35 11.37 50.46
C GLY A 490 62.06 10.50 49.42
N ASP A 491 62.74 9.46 49.90
CA ASP A 491 63.44 8.50 49.04
C ASP A 491 62.49 7.40 48.51
N ASN A 492 62.91 6.64 47.49
CA ASN A 492 62.23 5.44 46.98
C ASN A 492 60.72 5.61 46.64
N ASP A 493 60.35 6.73 46.02
CA ASP A 493 58.97 7.14 45.69
C ASP A 493 58.02 7.32 46.90
N TRP A 494 58.57 7.55 48.09
CA TRP A 494 57.79 7.96 49.27
C TRP A 494 57.72 9.48 49.39
N TYR A 495 56.73 9.94 50.16
CA TYR A 495 56.61 11.31 50.62
C TYR A 495 56.76 11.36 52.14
N LYS A 496 57.59 12.27 52.66
CA LYS A 496 57.92 12.37 54.10
C LYS A 496 57.17 13.46 54.86
N GLY A 497 56.00 13.82 54.36
CA GLY A 497 55.09 14.81 54.90
C GLY A 497 53.76 14.77 54.16
N ASN A 498 52.76 15.51 54.66
CA ASN A 498 51.42 15.52 54.08
C ASN A 498 51.43 15.76 52.56
N VAL A 499 50.62 14.98 51.84
CA VAL A 499 50.52 15.03 50.38
C VAL A 499 49.17 15.59 49.97
N THR A 500 49.14 16.48 48.98
CA THR A 500 47.93 17.04 48.38
C THR A 500 47.83 16.68 46.90
N PHE A 501 46.59 16.58 46.42
CA PHE A 501 46.27 16.19 45.05
C PHE A 501 45.50 17.30 44.35
N SER A 502 45.95 17.63 43.15
CA SER A 502 45.16 18.34 42.15
C SER A 502 45.15 17.54 40.85
N VAL A 503 44.30 17.92 39.90
CA VAL A 503 44.20 17.24 38.61
C VAL A 503 44.42 18.24 37.49
N LYS A 504 45.21 17.86 36.48
CA LYS A 504 45.15 18.51 35.18
C LYS A 504 43.92 17.99 34.43
N ASN A 505 43.26 18.86 33.68
CA ASN A 505 42.14 18.44 32.84
C ASN A 505 42.61 17.39 31.82
N GLY A 506 41.75 16.41 31.59
CA GLY A 506 41.91 15.51 30.45
C GLY A 506 41.45 16.19 29.17
N SER A 507 41.47 15.48 28.08
CA SER A 507 40.96 15.96 26.80
C SER A 507 39.98 14.96 26.21
N ASP A 508 39.08 15.48 25.40
CA ASP A 508 38.38 14.69 24.39
C ASP A 508 38.44 15.48 23.07
N SER A 509 38.47 14.76 21.95
CA SER A 509 38.62 15.32 20.60
C SER A 509 37.30 15.52 19.85
N MET A 510 36.19 14.98 20.35
CA MET A 510 34.90 14.96 19.66
C MET A 510 33.85 15.83 20.35
N SER A 511 33.33 15.42 21.51
CA SER A 511 32.44 16.26 22.32
C SER A 511 33.20 17.25 23.21
N GLY A 512 34.46 16.96 23.50
CA GLY A 512 35.37 17.81 24.27
C GLY A 512 35.26 17.62 25.78
N HIS A 513 36.23 18.17 26.52
CA HIS A 513 36.29 18.05 27.98
C HIS A 513 35.08 18.72 28.67
N SER A 514 34.53 18.04 29.69
CA SER A 514 33.53 18.59 30.61
C SER A 514 34.10 18.75 32.02
N LYS A 515 34.66 17.68 32.61
CA LYS A 515 35.20 17.72 33.97
C LYS A 515 36.26 16.64 34.23
N THR A 516 37.30 16.98 34.99
CA THR A 516 38.22 16.01 35.61
C THR A 516 38.15 16.15 37.14
N THR A 517 38.22 15.04 37.87
CA THR A 517 38.19 14.99 39.34
C THR A 517 39.09 13.89 39.89
N SER A 518 39.59 14.03 41.12
CA SER A 518 40.24 12.96 41.89
C SER A 518 39.30 12.43 42.99
N SER A 519 39.44 11.15 43.35
CA SER A 519 38.62 10.50 44.38
C SER A 519 38.85 11.03 45.80
N ILE A 520 40.04 11.59 46.07
CA ILE A 520 40.43 12.27 47.32
C ILE A 520 41.35 13.45 46.99
N THR A 521 41.49 14.38 47.95
CA THR A 521 42.28 15.63 47.78
C THR A 521 43.59 15.66 48.58
N SER A 522 43.79 14.78 49.57
CA SER A 522 45.03 14.72 50.35
C SER A 522 45.26 13.39 51.09
N ILE A 523 46.48 13.20 51.59
CA ILE A 523 46.90 12.17 52.56
C ILE A 523 47.61 12.89 53.71
N THR A 524 47.21 12.59 54.95
CA THR A 524 47.76 13.23 56.18
C THR A 524 48.24 12.23 57.24
N LYS A 525 48.07 10.92 56.98
CA LYS A 525 48.51 9.81 57.84
C LYS A 525 49.35 8.81 57.04
N ASP A 526 50.30 8.18 57.72
CA ASP A 526 51.27 7.27 57.12
C ASP A 526 50.58 6.07 56.47
N THR A 527 51.06 5.68 55.28
CA THR A 527 50.41 4.70 54.41
C THR A 527 51.40 4.06 53.46
N LYS A 528 51.36 2.72 53.38
CA LYS A 528 52.18 1.94 52.44
C LYS A 528 51.66 2.01 50.98
N GLY A 529 50.53 2.68 50.77
CA GLY A 529 49.94 2.91 49.46
C GLY A 529 48.46 3.22 49.55
N THR A 530 48.09 4.48 49.35
CA THR A 530 46.69 4.91 49.20
C THR A 530 46.35 5.04 47.72
N LYS A 531 45.20 4.49 47.32
CA LYS A 531 44.69 4.51 45.95
C LYS A 531 43.94 5.81 45.66
N VAL A 532 44.38 6.54 44.65
CA VAL A 532 43.74 7.76 44.14
C VAL A 532 43.27 7.49 42.71
N VAL A 533 41.98 7.71 42.44
CA VAL A 533 41.39 7.52 41.11
C VAL A 533 41.11 8.88 40.50
N VAL A 534 41.66 9.14 39.31
CA VAL A 534 41.29 10.29 38.48
C VAL A 534 40.20 9.86 37.52
N THR A 535 39.12 10.63 37.46
CA THR A 535 37.99 10.43 36.54
C THR A 535 37.87 11.65 35.63
N THR A 536 37.88 11.44 34.32
CA THR A 536 37.54 12.46 33.32
C THR A 536 36.20 12.10 32.66
N LYS A 537 35.38 13.13 32.45
CA LYS A 537 34.12 13.08 31.73
C LYS A 537 34.16 14.09 30.57
N ASP A 538 33.71 13.68 29.39
CA ASP A 538 33.52 14.55 28.23
C ASP A 538 32.13 15.24 28.27
N LYS A 539 31.77 15.98 27.21
CA LYS A 539 30.46 16.65 27.12
C LYS A 539 29.34 15.74 26.61
N ALA A 540 29.65 14.61 25.97
CA ALA A 540 28.66 13.61 25.57
C ALA A 540 28.20 12.72 26.73
N GLY A 541 28.97 12.65 27.82
CA GLY A 541 28.68 11.89 29.01
C GLY A 541 29.59 10.68 29.25
N ASN A 542 30.52 10.36 28.33
CA ASN A 542 31.41 9.23 28.52
C ASN A 542 32.42 9.51 29.64
N THR A 543 32.73 8.47 30.42
CA THR A 543 33.68 8.55 31.53
C THR A 543 34.84 7.59 31.34
N ASN A 544 36.05 8.06 31.68
CA ASN A 544 37.25 7.24 31.72
C ASN A 544 38.04 7.49 33.03
N THR A 545 38.75 6.48 33.50
CA THR A 545 39.37 6.48 34.84
C THR A 545 40.79 5.93 34.84
N LYS A 546 41.69 6.55 35.61
CA LYS A 546 43.08 6.11 35.81
C LYS A 546 43.42 6.10 37.30
N GLU A 547 44.17 5.09 37.73
CA GLU A 547 44.45 4.83 39.14
C GLU A 547 45.94 5.08 39.47
N TYR A 548 46.19 5.66 40.63
CA TYR A 548 47.52 5.97 41.16
C TYR A 548 47.65 5.41 42.58
N ILE A 549 48.83 4.91 42.95
CA ILE A 549 49.14 4.47 44.32
C ILE A 549 50.20 5.41 44.89
N VAL A 550 49.88 6.08 45.99
CA VAL A 550 50.76 7.08 46.62
C VAL A 550 51.14 6.62 48.02
N LYS A 551 52.45 6.60 48.33
CA LYS A 551 53.02 6.12 49.59
C LYS A 551 53.52 7.31 50.41
N MET A 552 53.29 7.31 51.72
CA MET A 552 53.69 8.42 52.59
C MET A 552 54.13 7.89 53.97
N ASP A 553 55.23 8.42 54.49
CA ASP A 553 55.76 8.07 55.81
C ASP A 553 56.54 9.23 56.42
N LYS A 554 55.97 9.85 57.45
CA LYS A 554 56.57 10.98 58.19
C LYS A 554 57.12 10.58 59.57
N THR A 555 57.07 9.30 59.93
CA THR A 555 57.50 8.81 61.23
C THR A 555 59.00 8.49 61.19
N ALA A 556 59.77 8.92 62.21
CA ALA A 556 61.20 8.64 62.26
C ALA A 556 61.48 7.18 62.71
N PRO A 557 62.52 6.52 62.17
CA PRO A 557 62.86 5.14 62.53
C PRO A 557 63.35 5.01 63.97
N VAL A 558 63.28 3.79 64.50
CA VAL A 558 63.97 3.41 65.75
C VAL A 558 65.47 3.24 65.45
N ALA A 559 66.32 3.92 66.22
CA ALA A 559 67.78 3.86 66.05
C ALA A 559 68.37 2.48 66.41
N GLY A 560 69.29 2.00 65.56
CA GLY A 560 70.00 0.72 65.74
C GLY A 560 70.99 0.69 66.92
N THR A 561 71.68 -0.46 67.07
CA THR A 561 72.61 -0.73 68.18
C THR A 561 73.93 -1.32 67.69
N LEU A 562 74.93 -1.46 68.58
CA LEU A 562 76.20 -2.12 68.25
C LEU A 562 76.35 -3.42 69.04
N THR A 563 76.82 -4.45 68.35
CA THR A 563 77.45 -5.63 68.96
C THR A 563 78.97 -5.42 68.89
N ILE A 564 79.64 -5.40 70.04
CA ILE A 564 81.09 -5.17 70.16
C ILE A 564 81.78 -6.53 70.26
N SER A 565 82.74 -6.82 69.38
CA SER A 565 83.44 -8.10 69.32
C SER A 565 84.95 -7.92 69.36
N GLY A 566 85.59 -8.52 70.37
CA GLY A 566 87.03 -8.65 70.50
C GLY A 566 87.38 -9.60 71.64
N THR A 567 88.56 -10.23 71.60
CA THR A 567 89.08 -11.04 72.71
C THR A 567 89.19 -10.15 73.94
N LYS A 568 88.60 -10.53 75.07
CA LYS A 568 88.70 -9.71 76.29
C LYS A 568 89.98 -10.04 77.07
N GLY A 569 90.61 -9.02 77.65
CA GLY A 569 91.73 -9.17 78.57
C GLY A 569 91.35 -8.87 80.01
N SER A 570 92.37 -8.64 80.84
CA SER A 570 92.17 -8.26 82.23
C SER A 570 91.65 -6.81 82.33
N GLY A 571 90.40 -6.65 82.78
CA GLY A 571 89.76 -5.36 83.09
C GLY A 571 88.82 -4.83 82.00
N ASP A 572 88.84 -3.51 81.78
CA ASP A 572 88.16 -2.83 80.65
C ASP A 572 88.88 -3.07 79.30
N TRP A 573 90.06 -3.70 79.35
CA TRP A 573 90.95 -3.89 78.22
C TRP A 573 90.59 -5.16 77.43
N TYR A 574 90.62 -5.07 76.10
CA TYR A 574 90.45 -6.21 75.20
C TYR A 574 91.82 -6.70 74.69
N LEU A 575 92.08 -8.01 74.73
CA LEU A 575 93.22 -8.65 74.09
C LEU A 575 93.15 -8.73 72.55
N SER A 576 92.17 -8.10 71.89
CA SER A 576 92.19 -7.88 70.44
C SER A 576 91.62 -6.53 70.08
N ASP A 577 91.79 -6.12 68.83
CA ASP A 577 91.00 -5.01 68.29
C ASP A 577 89.52 -5.33 68.46
N VAL A 578 88.70 -4.30 68.74
CA VAL A 578 87.26 -4.46 68.82
C VAL A 578 86.63 -4.01 67.52
N THR A 579 85.91 -4.92 66.87
CA THR A 579 85.06 -4.63 65.72
C THR A 579 83.64 -4.41 66.18
N PHE A 580 82.91 -3.54 65.48
CA PHE A 580 81.50 -3.27 65.76
C PHE A 580 80.66 -3.84 64.62
N THR A 581 79.81 -4.81 64.95
CA THR A 581 78.73 -5.20 64.05
C THR A 581 77.53 -4.30 64.35
N ILE A 582 77.05 -3.58 63.34
CA ILE A 582 75.87 -2.74 63.46
C ILE A 582 74.65 -3.66 63.44
N ASN A 583 73.84 -3.61 64.50
CA ASN A 583 72.50 -4.21 64.50
C ASN A 583 71.53 -3.15 63.99
N ASP A 584 70.80 -3.47 62.91
CA ASP A 584 69.94 -2.51 62.26
C ASP A 584 68.78 -2.02 63.15
N GLY A 585 68.45 -0.74 62.98
CA GLY A 585 67.21 -0.16 63.48
C GLY A 585 66.00 -0.59 62.67
N SER A 586 64.81 -0.13 63.04
CA SER A 586 63.56 -0.55 62.37
C SER A 586 62.59 0.61 62.17
N ASP A 587 61.83 0.54 61.09
CA ASP A 587 60.62 1.34 60.89
C ASP A 587 59.45 0.41 60.52
N ALA A 588 58.24 0.81 60.91
CA ALA A 588 57.00 0.04 60.72
C ALA A 588 56.25 0.37 59.42
N THR A 589 56.49 1.54 58.81
CA THR A 589 55.72 2.03 57.64
C THR A 589 56.50 1.83 56.33
N SER A 590 57.49 2.67 56.03
CA SER A 590 58.36 2.54 54.85
C SER A 590 59.39 1.42 55.00
N GLY A 591 59.75 1.11 56.25
CA GLY A 591 60.73 0.10 56.62
C GLY A 591 62.15 0.63 56.65
N HIS A 592 63.07 -0.14 57.24
CA HIS A 592 64.49 0.19 57.30
C HIS A 592 65.13 0.30 55.90
N ALA A 593 65.97 1.31 55.70
CA ALA A 593 66.85 1.42 54.52
C ALA A 593 68.32 1.16 54.85
N LYS A 594 68.84 1.80 55.90
CA LYS A 594 70.26 1.69 56.28
C LYS A 594 70.47 2.09 57.73
N THR A 595 71.34 1.37 58.44
CA THR A 595 71.99 1.89 59.66
C THR A 595 73.48 2.09 59.38
N THR A 596 74.04 3.18 59.87
CA THR A 596 75.48 3.48 59.84
C THR A 596 76.02 3.69 61.24
N SER A 597 77.32 3.53 61.40
CA SER A 597 78.06 3.87 62.61
C SER A 597 79.21 4.80 62.22
N THR A 598 79.60 5.72 63.09
CA THR A 598 80.76 6.60 62.87
C THR A 598 82.08 5.83 62.88
N HIS A 599 82.09 4.61 63.42
CA HIS A 599 83.24 3.70 63.42
C HIS A 599 82.76 2.26 63.18
N THR A 600 83.51 1.48 62.41
CA THR A 600 83.32 0.03 62.20
C THR A 600 84.23 -0.82 63.10
N SER A 601 85.27 -0.22 63.66
CA SER A 601 86.15 -0.80 64.67
C SER A 601 86.80 0.30 65.51
N VAL A 602 87.30 -0.07 66.68
CA VAL A 602 88.36 0.66 67.39
C VAL A 602 89.54 -0.30 67.44
N SER A 603 90.68 0.12 66.90
CA SER A 603 91.86 -0.72 66.70
C SER A 603 93.12 -0.02 67.17
N GLY A 604 94.09 -0.81 67.65
CA GLY A 604 95.25 -0.33 68.38
C GLY A 604 94.95 -0.15 69.87
N ASN A 605 96.02 -0.11 70.68
CA ASN A 605 95.87 0.00 72.12
C ASN A 605 95.36 1.39 72.50
N THR A 606 94.21 1.47 73.17
CA THR A 606 93.50 2.74 73.46
C THR A 606 92.90 2.72 74.86
N SER A 607 92.79 3.91 75.47
CA SER A 607 92.20 4.13 76.80
C SER A 607 90.78 4.72 76.76
N GLY A 608 90.22 5.04 75.58
CA GLY A 608 88.83 5.51 75.44
C GLY A 608 88.49 6.17 74.09
N THR A 609 87.59 5.58 73.30
CA THR A 609 87.11 6.13 72.01
C THR A 609 85.58 6.03 71.86
N VAL A 610 84.90 7.10 71.39
CA VAL A 610 83.42 7.23 71.33
C VAL A 610 82.84 6.96 69.94
N VAL A 611 81.76 6.17 69.86
CA VAL A 611 81.13 5.71 68.61
C VAL A 611 79.63 6.07 68.58
N THR A 612 79.10 6.54 67.45
CA THR A 612 77.69 6.93 67.26
C THR A 612 77.04 6.13 66.12
N VAL A 613 75.82 5.64 66.32
CA VAL A 613 74.99 4.91 65.34
C VAL A 613 73.84 5.78 64.85
N THR A 614 73.52 5.72 63.56
CA THR A 614 72.44 6.46 62.89
C THR A 614 71.63 5.51 62.00
N THR A 615 70.30 5.45 62.15
CA THR A 615 69.40 4.70 61.26
C THR A 615 68.60 5.64 60.37
N THR A 616 68.40 5.24 59.11
CA THR A 616 67.53 5.87 58.10
C THR A 616 66.48 4.86 57.61
N ASP A 617 65.23 5.28 57.47
CA ASP A 617 64.15 4.51 56.83
C ASP A 617 64.14 4.67 55.29
N LYS A 618 63.22 3.98 54.59
CA LYS A 618 63.11 4.04 53.12
C LYS A 618 62.45 5.32 52.59
N ALA A 619 61.85 6.15 53.44
CA ALA A 619 61.34 7.47 53.10
C ALA A 619 62.36 8.60 53.37
N GLY A 620 63.48 8.31 54.05
CA GLY A 620 64.57 9.25 54.32
C GLY A 620 64.45 10.01 55.66
N ASN A 621 63.74 9.47 56.66
CA ASN A 621 63.75 9.99 58.05
C ASN A 621 64.85 9.29 58.88
N THR A 622 65.35 9.92 59.98
CA THR A 622 66.55 9.44 60.70
C THR A 622 66.48 9.51 62.25
N ALA A 623 67.29 8.67 62.95
CA ALA A 623 67.47 8.65 64.42
C ALA A 623 68.87 8.12 64.87
N THR A 624 69.35 8.41 66.10
CA THR A 624 70.77 8.14 66.53
C THR A 624 71.01 7.64 67.99
N ARG A 625 72.18 7.02 68.30
CA ARG A 625 72.60 6.44 69.63
C ARG A 625 74.15 6.34 69.81
N LYS A 626 74.75 6.25 71.03
CA LYS A 626 76.25 6.33 71.29
C LYS A 626 76.89 5.30 72.29
N TYR A 627 78.22 5.03 72.20
CA TYR A 627 79.05 4.03 72.97
C TYR A 627 80.56 4.43 73.17
N THR A 628 81.38 3.75 74.04
CA THR A 628 82.83 4.05 74.34
C THR A 628 83.74 2.82 74.66
N ILE A 629 85.02 2.70 74.18
CA ILE A 629 85.87 1.44 74.26
C ILE A 629 87.42 1.59 74.55
N LYS A 630 88.15 0.53 75.03
CA LYS A 630 89.62 0.44 75.44
C LYS A 630 90.34 -0.93 75.11
N ILE A 631 91.68 -1.06 74.85
CA ILE A 631 92.36 -2.29 74.23
C ILE A 631 93.88 -2.53 74.56
N ASN A 632 94.38 -3.79 74.81
CA ASN A 632 95.81 -4.27 74.92
C ASN A 632 95.95 -5.84 74.95
N LYS A 633 96.96 -6.54 74.38
CA LYS A 633 96.76 -7.85 73.64
C LYS A 633 97.48 -9.20 73.89
N ASP A 634 98.66 -9.31 74.49
CA ASP A 634 99.54 -10.46 74.14
C ASP A 634 99.36 -11.76 75.00
N ALA A 635 99.71 -12.97 74.50
CA ALA A 635 99.53 -14.27 75.22
C ALA A 635 100.38 -15.46 74.68
N PRO A 636 100.58 -16.59 75.40
CA PRO A 636 101.75 -17.46 75.19
C PRO A 636 101.51 -18.96 74.97
N THR A 637 101.15 -19.39 73.77
CA THR A 637 100.68 -20.78 73.61
C THR A 637 101.13 -21.39 72.30
N ALA A 638 101.13 -22.72 72.23
CA ALA A 638 101.01 -23.48 70.98
C ALA A 638 100.27 -22.64 69.93
N GLY A 639 101.03 -22.12 68.96
CA GLY A 639 100.44 -21.65 67.74
C GLY A 639 99.65 -22.82 67.19
N LYS A 640 98.39 -22.56 66.88
CA LYS A 640 97.40 -23.60 66.62
C LYS A 640 97.45 -23.99 65.15
N LEU A 641 97.23 -25.27 64.83
CA LEU A 641 97.05 -25.67 63.44
C LEU A 641 95.68 -25.15 63.04
N VAL A 642 95.69 -24.06 62.28
CA VAL A 642 94.50 -23.51 61.67
C VAL A 642 94.22 -24.36 60.45
N VAL A 643 93.18 -25.20 60.57
CA VAL A 643 92.56 -25.91 59.46
C VAL A 643 91.42 -25.01 58.95
N ASP A 644 91.78 -24.03 58.13
CA ASP A 644 90.87 -23.03 57.56
C ASP A 644 90.13 -23.59 56.35
N GLY A 645 89.06 -24.30 56.64
CA GLY A 645 87.97 -24.58 55.72
C GLY A 645 86.67 -24.65 56.49
N THR A 646 85.56 -24.69 55.77
CA THR A 646 84.23 -24.75 56.37
C THR A 646 84.02 -26.14 56.97
N LEU A 647 84.13 -26.30 58.29
CA LEU A 647 83.82 -27.56 58.96
C LEU A 647 82.31 -27.81 58.88
N GLY A 648 81.93 -28.97 58.34
CA GLY A 648 80.57 -29.45 58.30
C GLY A 648 80.26 -30.43 59.43
N GLU A 649 79.35 -31.38 59.18
CA GLU A 649 78.92 -32.40 60.14
C GLU A 649 79.86 -33.62 60.12
N ASN A 650 79.85 -34.43 61.20
CA ASN A 650 80.59 -35.69 61.36
C ASN A 650 82.12 -35.63 61.11
N GLY A 651 82.74 -34.46 61.26
CA GLY A 651 84.20 -34.28 61.12
C GLY A 651 84.69 -34.20 59.67
N TRP A 652 83.81 -33.81 58.74
CA TRP A 652 84.15 -33.46 57.36
C TRP A 652 84.22 -31.95 57.18
N TYR A 653 84.99 -31.49 56.19
CA TYR A 653 85.00 -30.11 55.73
C TYR A 653 84.28 -30.00 54.39
N VAL A 654 83.41 -29.00 54.24
CA VAL A 654 82.55 -28.78 53.05
C VAL A 654 83.04 -27.67 52.12
N SER A 655 84.28 -27.22 52.31
CA SER A 655 84.98 -26.33 51.37
C SER A 655 86.43 -26.77 51.19
N ASP A 656 87.16 -26.11 50.29
CA ASP A 656 88.63 -26.20 50.29
C ASP A 656 89.17 -25.81 51.67
N VAL A 657 90.27 -26.46 52.05
CA VAL A 657 90.90 -26.31 53.36
C VAL A 657 92.32 -25.77 53.19
N LYS A 658 92.62 -24.64 53.80
CA LYS A 658 93.94 -24.04 53.91
C LYS A 658 94.53 -24.35 55.29
N LEU A 659 95.85 -24.56 55.36
CA LEU A 659 96.53 -24.97 56.60
C LEU A 659 97.61 -23.94 56.96
N SER A 660 97.55 -23.38 58.16
CA SER A 660 98.53 -22.40 58.66
C SER A 660 98.74 -22.48 60.17
N VAL A 661 99.86 -21.97 60.66
CA VAL A 661 100.03 -21.65 62.09
C VAL A 661 99.41 -20.30 62.38
N ASN A 662 98.99 -20.09 63.62
CA ASN A 662 98.89 -18.74 64.18
C ASN A 662 99.68 -18.69 65.49
N ASP A 663 100.83 -18.03 65.42
CA ASP A 663 101.61 -17.60 66.56
C ASP A 663 100.76 -16.66 67.41
N VAL A 664 100.80 -16.83 68.73
CA VAL A 664 100.21 -15.92 69.70
C VAL A 664 101.19 -14.77 69.96
N ALA A 665 100.74 -13.57 70.32
CA ALA A 665 101.64 -12.42 70.39
C ALA A 665 102.54 -12.46 71.63
N GLY A 666 103.80 -12.11 71.41
CA GLY A 666 104.92 -12.55 72.22
C GLY A 666 105.46 -13.94 71.86
N VAL A 667 104.66 -14.89 71.28
CA VAL A 667 105.00 -16.28 70.82
C VAL A 667 105.51 -16.33 69.36
N THR A 668 106.15 -17.46 68.94
CA THR A 668 106.57 -17.74 67.53
C THR A 668 106.48 -19.24 67.10
N SER A 669 105.98 -19.63 65.89
CA SER A 669 105.66 -21.04 65.44
C SER A 669 105.88 -21.46 63.95
N THR A 670 105.79 -22.78 63.58
CA THR A 670 105.98 -23.35 62.19
C THR A 670 105.18 -24.65 61.81
N LEU A 671 105.06 -25.03 60.51
CA LEU A 671 104.28 -26.20 59.93
C LEU A 671 104.96 -26.97 58.76
N ASN A 672 104.46 -28.18 58.41
CA ASN A 672 104.94 -29.02 57.28
C ASN A 672 104.18 -28.95 55.92
N ILE A 673 102.85 -28.79 55.89
CA ILE A 673 102.03 -28.64 54.65
C ILE A 673 100.91 -27.59 54.82
N THR A 674 100.45 -26.97 53.73
CA THR A 674 99.67 -25.71 53.78
C THR A 674 98.30 -25.65 53.08
N LYS A 675 97.81 -26.70 52.39
CA LYS A 675 96.46 -26.76 51.78
C LYS A 675 95.97 -28.15 51.33
N ILE A 676 94.65 -28.33 51.24
CA ILE A 676 93.90 -29.48 50.68
C ILE A 676 92.70 -28.94 49.89
N THR A 677 92.56 -29.25 48.59
CA THR A 677 91.55 -28.61 47.70
C THR A 677 90.65 -29.58 46.91
N SER A 678 90.63 -30.85 47.30
CA SER A 678 89.89 -31.91 46.62
C SER A 678 89.21 -32.81 47.66
N ASP A 679 88.04 -33.32 47.32
CA ASP A 679 87.28 -34.20 48.20
C ASP A 679 88.10 -35.45 48.55
N THR A 680 88.23 -35.75 49.84
CA THR A 680 89.13 -36.79 50.36
C THR A 680 88.66 -37.36 51.69
N LYS A 681 88.87 -38.66 51.89
CA LYS A 681 88.54 -39.35 53.14
C LYS A 681 89.59 -39.15 54.26
N GLY A 682 90.74 -38.49 54.00
CA GLY A 682 91.74 -38.13 55.03
C GLY A 682 93.14 -37.70 54.52
N THR A 683 93.85 -36.78 55.23
CA THR A 683 95.25 -36.31 54.95
C THR A 683 95.95 -35.76 56.24
N GLU A 684 97.28 -35.91 56.44
CA GLU A 684 98.03 -35.68 57.74
C GLU A 684 99.03 -34.46 57.78
N ILE A 685 99.25 -33.82 58.96
CA ILE A 685 99.90 -32.48 59.19
C ILE A 685 100.70 -32.35 60.54
N THR A 686 101.75 -31.50 60.70
CA THR A 686 102.69 -31.37 61.89
C THR A 686 103.26 -29.94 62.21
N MET A 687 103.41 -29.47 63.49
CA MET A 687 103.61 -28.04 63.95
C MET A 687 104.38 -27.71 65.32
N THR A 688 105.01 -26.53 65.58
CA THR A 688 105.89 -26.12 66.77
C THR A 688 105.87 -24.60 67.24
N SER A 689 106.06 -24.14 68.54
CA SER A 689 105.88 -22.70 69.08
C SER A 689 106.54 -22.15 70.44
N THR A 690 106.85 -20.81 70.68
CA THR A 690 107.54 -20.16 71.92
C THR A 690 107.37 -18.60 72.27
N ASN A 691 107.05 -18.05 73.53
CA ASN A 691 106.83 -16.58 73.97
C ASN A 691 107.65 -15.93 75.14
N ASN A 692 107.61 -14.57 75.24
CA ASN A 692 108.52 -13.57 75.86
C ASN A 692 108.05 -12.48 76.91
N GLU A 693 106.84 -11.88 76.94
CA GLU A 693 106.52 -10.79 77.95
C GLU A 693 105.10 -10.87 78.55
N THR A 694 104.24 -11.55 77.81
CA THR A 694 103.02 -12.22 78.27
C THR A 694 103.22 -13.76 78.22
N GLY A 695 104.46 -14.24 78.52
CA GLY A 695 105.26 -15.41 78.01
C GLY A 695 104.91 -16.91 78.22
N ALA A 696 105.49 -17.85 77.38
CA ALA A 696 105.41 -19.39 77.32
C ALA A 696 105.21 -20.16 75.92
N VAL A 697 105.22 -21.54 75.84
CA VAL A 697 105.75 -22.45 74.72
C VAL A 697 105.00 -23.82 74.41
N THR A 698 104.97 -24.46 73.17
CA THR A 698 104.42 -25.86 72.84
C THR A 698 104.69 -26.49 71.38
N VAL A 699 104.25 -27.74 70.99
CA VAL A 699 104.40 -28.51 69.66
C VAL A 699 103.27 -29.60 69.39
N THR A 700 102.77 -29.93 68.15
CA THR A 700 101.66 -30.94 67.83
C THR A 700 101.53 -31.59 66.37
N LYS A 701 100.62 -32.59 66.12
CA LYS A 701 100.27 -33.31 64.83
C LYS A 701 98.75 -33.60 64.60
N HIS A 702 98.22 -33.70 63.35
CA HIS A 702 96.76 -33.81 63.02
C HIS A 702 96.36 -34.49 61.66
N ILE A 703 95.09 -34.92 61.46
CA ILE A 703 94.48 -35.44 60.19
C ILE A 703 93.17 -34.69 59.81
N VAL A 704 92.89 -34.47 58.50
CA VAL A 704 91.72 -33.71 57.96
C VAL A 704 91.03 -34.43 56.79
N LYS A 705 89.68 -34.33 56.66
CA LYS A 705 88.83 -34.93 55.60
C LYS A 705 87.95 -33.87 54.91
N VAL A 706 87.62 -34.01 53.62
CA VAL A 706 86.88 -33.01 52.82
C VAL A 706 85.80 -33.67 51.95
N ASP A 707 84.59 -33.11 51.92
CA ASP A 707 83.48 -33.45 51.01
C ASP A 707 82.63 -32.21 50.71
N LYS A 708 82.86 -31.59 49.55
CA LYS A 708 82.21 -30.34 49.12
C LYS A 708 80.93 -30.56 48.31
N THR A 709 80.54 -31.80 48.07
CA THR A 709 79.51 -32.12 47.09
C THR A 709 78.13 -32.17 47.76
N ALA A 710 77.20 -31.32 47.31
CA ALA A 710 75.86 -31.27 47.90
C ALA A 710 75.01 -32.51 47.52
N PRO A 711 74.17 -33.03 48.43
CA PRO A 711 73.32 -34.18 48.16
C PRO A 711 72.29 -33.89 47.05
N THR A 712 71.89 -34.95 46.35
CA THR A 712 70.68 -34.91 45.51
C THR A 712 69.44 -34.69 46.38
N VAL A 713 68.60 -33.72 46.03
CA VAL A 713 67.39 -33.39 46.80
C VAL A 713 66.30 -34.45 46.61
N GLY A 714 65.68 -34.87 47.72
CA GLY A 714 64.53 -35.77 47.72
C GLY A 714 63.25 -35.17 47.11
N GLU A 715 62.23 -36.01 46.96
CA GLU A 715 60.98 -35.67 46.26
C GLU A 715 59.79 -35.52 47.21
N LEU A 716 58.92 -34.54 46.95
CA LEU A 716 57.68 -34.32 47.71
C LEU A 716 56.54 -35.20 47.18
N VAL A 717 55.99 -36.05 48.04
CA VAL A 717 54.78 -36.83 47.76
C VAL A 717 53.57 -36.08 48.33
N ILE A 718 52.60 -35.78 47.47
CA ILE A 718 51.43 -34.96 47.79
C ILE A 718 50.18 -35.85 47.76
N THR A 719 49.41 -35.88 48.85
CA THR A 719 48.16 -36.65 48.94
C THR A 719 46.97 -35.71 49.20
N GLY A 720 45.94 -35.79 48.35
CA GLY A 720 44.72 -35.01 48.44
C GLY A 720 43.87 -35.11 47.18
N THR A 721 42.60 -34.71 47.23
CA THR A 721 41.70 -34.72 46.07
C THR A 721 42.00 -33.53 45.15
N LEU A 722 42.62 -33.80 44.01
CA LEU A 722 42.87 -32.80 42.97
C LEU A 722 41.57 -32.46 42.23
N GLY A 723 41.20 -31.19 42.24
CA GLY A 723 40.13 -30.62 41.42
C GLY A 723 40.67 -29.99 40.14
N SER A 724 39.94 -29.02 39.59
CA SER A 724 40.33 -28.32 38.37
C SER A 724 41.46 -27.28 38.60
N ASN A 725 42.17 -26.91 37.52
CA ASN A 725 43.17 -25.83 37.50
C ASN A 725 44.28 -25.95 38.57
N SER A 726 44.67 -27.19 38.89
CA SER A 726 45.68 -27.53 39.92
C SER A 726 45.33 -27.03 41.33
N TRP A 727 44.03 -26.99 41.66
CA TRP A 727 43.54 -26.74 43.03
C TRP A 727 43.13 -28.04 43.69
N TYR A 728 43.46 -28.22 44.97
CA TYR A 728 42.92 -29.30 45.78
C TYR A 728 41.60 -28.89 46.44
N THR A 729 40.63 -29.82 46.46
CA THR A 729 39.28 -29.62 47.04
C THR A 729 39.12 -30.25 48.42
N SER A 730 40.15 -30.97 48.91
CA SER A 730 40.26 -31.55 50.25
C SER A 730 41.39 -30.88 51.05
N ASN A 731 41.58 -31.32 52.31
CA ASN A 731 42.88 -31.13 52.96
C ASN A 731 43.97 -31.84 52.14
N VAL A 732 45.20 -31.34 52.20
CA VAL A 732 46.38 -31.90 51.51
C VAL A 732 47.43 -32.28 52.54
N THR A 733 48.03 -33.46 52.42
CA THR A 733 49.10 -33.95 53.29
C THR A 733 50.37 -34.24 52.48
N PHE A 734 51.52 -34.10 53.14
CA PHE A 734 52.84 -34.24 52.52
C PHE A 734 53.68 -35.30 53.22
N SER A 735 54.37 -36.10 52.42
CA SER A 735 55.48 -36.95 52.84
C SER A 735 56.65 -36.77 51.86
N VAL A 736 57.81 -37.32 52.18
CA VAL A 736 59.02 -37.17 51.35
C VAL A 736 59.63 -38.52 51.00
N LYS A 737 60.24 -38.60 49.83
CA LYS A 737 61.14 -39.68 49.42
C LYS A 737 62.58 -39.19 49.56
N ASN A 738 63.43 -39.98 50.22
CA ASN A 738 64.81 -39.59 50.51
C ASN A 738 65.62 -39.28 49.24
N GLY A 739 66.50 -38.28 49.34
CA GLY A 739 67.58 -38.04 48.38
C GLY A 739 68.82 -38.91 48.66
N SER A 740 69.93 -38.62 48.01
CA SER A 740 71.18 -39.40 48.14
C SER A 740 72.45 -38.55 47.99
N ASP A 741 73.52 -39.00 48.64
CA ASP A 741 74.89 -38.52 48.41
C ASP A 741 75.83 -39.73 48.22
N ALA A 742 76.92 -39.54 47.47
CA ALA A 742 77.86 -40.57 47.05
C ALA A 742 79.15 -40.66 47.88
N LEU A 743 79.53 -39.64 48.67
CA LEU A 743 80.83 -39.59 49.36
C LEU A 743 80.71 -39.70 50.89
N SER A 744 79.99 -38.78 51.53
CA SER A 744 79.65 -38.85 52.97
C SER A 744 78.34 -39.61 53.22
N GLY A 745 77.43 -39.63 52.25
CA GLY A 745 76.18 -40.38 52.24
C GLY A 745 74.99 -39.63 52.86
N HIS A 746 73.78 -40.16 52.67
CA HIS A 746 72.54 -39.53 53.16
C HIS A 746 72.46 -39.44 54.69
N SER A 747 71.94 -38.30 55.20
CA SER A 747 71.64 -38.07 56.62
C SER A 747 70.14 -37.94 56.85
N SER A 748 69.46 -37.00 56.16
CA SER A 748 68.02 -36.78 56.35
C SER A 748 67.37 -36.09 55.15
N THR A 749 66.06 -36.32 54.97
CA THR A 749 65.20 -35.57 54.05
C THR A 749 63.90 -35.21 54.79
N ALA A 750 63.46 -33.95 54.71
CA ALA A 750 62.25 -33.46 55.38
C ALA A 750 61.53 -32.38 54.56
N SER A 751 60.22 -32.23 54.75
CA SER A 751 59.42 -31.11 54.23
C SER A 751 59.18 -30.05 55.31
N SER A 752 59.07 -28.77 54.90
CA SER A 752 58.89 -27.64 55.82
C SER A 752 57.56 -27.64 56.58
N ILE A 753 56.54 -28.32 56.05
CA ILE A 753 55.24 -28.58 56.68
C ILE A 753 54.74 -29.98 56.29
N SER A 754 53.84 -30.55 57.09
CA SER A 754 53.24 -31.89 56.87
C SER A 754 51.85 -31.86 56.22
N SER A 755 51.13 -30.72 56.25
CA SER A 755 49.80 -30.61 55.64
C SER A 755 49.35 -29.16 55.40
N ILE A 756 48.31 -29.00 54.57
CA ILE A 756 47.50 -27.78 54.43
C ILE A 756 46.04 -28.15 54.72
N THR A 757 45.47 -27.57 55.77
CA THR A 757 44.09 -27.82 56.22
C THR A 757 43.16 -26.60 56.02
N THR A 758 43.70 -25.45 55.61
CA THR A 758 42.97 -24.21 55.33
C THR A 758 43.03 -23.85 53.85
N ASN A 759 42.05 -23.08 53.37
CA ASN A 759 42.07 -22.60 51.98
C ASN A 759 43.26 -21.63 51.77
N THR A 760 44.00 -21.79 50.68
CA THR A 760 45.18 -20.99 50.33
C THR A 760 45.30 -20.81 48.82
N LYS A 761 45.66 -19.60 48.37
CA LYS A 761 45.96 -19.32 46.95
C LYS A 761 47.33 -19.85 46.50
N GLY A 762 48.15 -20.31 47.45
CA GLY A 762 49.49 -20.82 47.22
C GLY A 762 50.27 -20.81 48.53
N THR A 763 50.56 -21.99 49.06
CA THR A 763 51.47 -22.19 50.20
C THR A 763 52.70 -22.94 49.71
N ASN A 764 53.88 -22.42 50.03
CA ASN A 764 55.15 -23.03 49.64
C ASN A 764 55.54 -24.15 50.63
N VAL A 765 55.87 -25.32 50.08
CA VAL A 765 56.38 -26.48 50.79
C VAL A 765 57.81 -26.70 50.30
N VAL A 766 58.79 -26.60 51.19
CA VAL A 766 60.20 -26.78 50.86
C VAL A 766 60.63 -28.17 51.31
N VAL A 767 61.17 -28.97 50.39
CA VAL A 767 61.90 -30.21 50.73
C VAL A 767 63.36 -29.86 50.90
N THR A 768 63.96 -30.30 52.00
CA THR A 768 65.39 -30.16 52.31
C THR A 768 65.99 -31.56 52.46
N THR A 769 67.14 -31.80 51.85
CA THR A 769 67.95 -33.01 52.06
C THR A 769 69.35 -32.63 52.54
N LYS A 770 69.86 -33.37 53.52
CA LYS A 770 71.23 -33.26 54.06
C LYS A 770 72.00 -34.57 53.85
N ASP A 771 73.30 -34.44 53.57
CA ASP A 771 74.26 -35.53 53.66
C ASP A 771 74.88 -35.61 55.07
N LYS A 772 75.87 -36.49 55.28
CA LYS A 772 76.60 -36.62 56.56
C LYS A 772 77.77 -35.65 56.69
N ALA A 773 78.24 -35.03 55.61
CA ALA A 773 79.20 -33.94 55.66
C ALA A 773 78.55 -32.60 56.06
N GLY A 774 77.22 -32.50 56.08
CA GLY A 774 76.47 -31.29 56.43
C GLY A 774 76.10 -30.40 55.25
N ASN A 775 76.39 -30.81 54.01
CA ASN A 775 75.87 -30.11 52.83
C ASN A 775 74.35 -30.29 52.74
N SER A 776 73.67 -29.34 52.10
CA SER A 776 72.22 -29.41 51.91
C SER A 776 71.75 -28.93 50.55
N ALA A 777 70.68 -29.57 50.06
CA ALA A 777 69.98 -29.18 48.84
C ALA A 777 68.48 -29.03 49.12
N THR A 778 67.83 -28.06 48.45
CA THR A 778 66.41 -27.73 48.68
C THR A 778 65.62 -27.62 47.38
N LYS A 779 64.31 -27.89 47.45
CA LYS A 779 63.36 -27.73 46.34
C LYS A 779 61.99 -27.29 46.85
N THR A 780 61.40 -26.27 46.22
CA THR A 780 60.14 -25.65 46.65
C THR A 780 58.97 -26.02 45.74
N TYR A 781 57.83 -26.33 46.33
CA TYR A 781 56.56 -26.67 45.66
C TYR A 781 55.46 -25.70 46.14
N THR A 782 54.67 -25.12 45.23
CA THR A 782 53.57 -24.20 45.59
C THR A 782 52.22 -24.91 45.46
N ILE A 783 51.51 -25.09 46.57
CA ILE A 783 50.26 -25.88 46.65
C ILE A 783 49.06 -24.97 46.90
N LYS A 784 47.98 -25.15 46.13
CA LYS A 784 46.75 -24.34 46.18
C LYS A 784 45.57 -25.19 46.67
N VAL A 785 44.80 -24.68 47.62
CA VAL A 785 43.69 -25.42 48.24
C VAL A 785 42.45 -24.54 48.32
N ASP A 786 41.33 -24.99 47.79
CA ASP A 786 40.02 -24.36 47.98
C ASP A 786 38.94 -25.43 48.15
N LYS A 787 38.52 -25.63 49.39
CA LYS A 787 37.45 -26.57 49.78
C LYS A 787 36.05 -25.98 49.63
N THR A 788 35.94 -24.70 49.28
CA THR A 788 34.66 -23.98 49.22
C THR A 788 33.85 -24.47 48.03
N LYS A 789 32.59 -24.84 48.26
CA LYS A 789 31.60 -24.99 47.19
C LYS A 789 31.00 -23.61 46.87
N PRO A 790 30.73 -23.29 45.60
CA PRO A 790 30.00 -22.07 45.28
C PRO A 790 28.58 -22.11 45.85
N THR A 791 27.93 -20.95 45.97
CA THR A 791 26.51 -20.85 46.34
C THR A 791 25.75 -20.06 45.29
N ILE A 792 24.56 -20.51 44.95
CA ILE A 792 23.63 -19.88 44.00
C ILE A 792 22.19 -20.14 44.47
N THR A 793 21.31 -19.15 44.35
CA THR A 793 19.89 -19.27 44.69
C THR A 793 19.03 -18.58 43.63
N ALA A 794 17.82 -19.08 43.42
CA ALA A 794 16.80 -18.37 42.63
C ALA A 794 16.32 -17.12 43.38
N LYS A 795 15.82 -16.12 42.65
CA LYS A 795 15.20 -14.91 43.22
C LYS A 795 13.77 -15.13 43.71
N GLY A 796 13.13 -16.22 43.28
CA GLY A 796 11.77 -16.60 43.62
C GLY A 796 11.54 -18.08 43.31
N THR A 797 10.41 -18.62 43.73
CA THR A 797 10.02 -20.02 43.48
C THR A 797 9.43 -20.23 42.09
N SER A 798 8.70 -19.23 41.58
CA SER A 798 8.20 -19.20 40.21
C SER A 798 8.09 -17.78 39.66
N PHE A 799 8.14 -17.65 38.33
CA PHE A 799 7.91 -16.42 37.58
C PHE A 799 6.97 -16.69 36.40
N GLU A 800 6.23 -15.68 35.96
CA GLU A 800 5.38 -15.75 34.75
C GLU A 800 5.89 -14.80 33.67
N ILE A 801 5.82 -15.22 32.41
CA ILE A 801 6.09 -14.38 31.23
C ILE A 801 5.11 -14.71 30.09
N GLU A 802 4.93 -13.78 29.16
CA GLU A 802 4.24 -14.04 27.91
C GLU A 802 5.14 -14.78 26.91
N LYS A 803 4.55 -15.70 26.14
CA LYS A 803 5.22 -16.45 25.06
C LYS A 803 5.91 -15.49 24.08
N GLY A 804 7.20 -15.72 23.85
CA GLY A 804 8.05 -14.85 23.01
C GLY A 804 8.86 -13.81 23.79
N THR A 805 8.58 -13.60 25.09
CA THR A 805 9.40 -12.71 25.95
C THR A 805 10.83 -13.24 26.04
N ASN A 806 11.79 -12.51 25.47
CA ASN A 806 13.20 -12.92 25.41
C ASN A 806 14.04 -12.24 26.50
N LYS A 807 14.33 -12.95 27.59
CA LYS A 807 15.22 -12.50 28.69
C LYS A 807 16.33 -13.54 28.92
N ASN A 808 17.50 -13.09 29.38
CA ASN A 808 18.56 -13.99 29.85
C ASN A 808 18.12 -14.72 31.12
N SER A 809 18.23 -16.05 31.15
CA SER A 809 17.78 -16.88 32.28
C SER A 809 18.51 -16.58 33.59
N SER A 810 19.74 -16.08 33.53
CA SER A 810 20.50 -15.62 34.70
C SER A 810 19.83 -14.49 35.47
N THR A 811 18.92 -13.72 34.85
CA THR A 811 18.21 -12.62 35.52
C THR A 811 17.28 -13.08 36.64
N TYR A 812 16.82 -14.34 36.62
CA TYR A 812 15.95 -14.95 37.64
C TYR A 812 16.73 -15.52 38.84
N PHE A 813 18.06 -15.41 38.86
CA PHE A 813 18.93 -15.93 39.91
C PHE A 813 19.75 -14.82 40.59
N ASN A 814 20.18 -15.07 41.82
CA ASN A 814 21.10 -14.21 42.54
C ASN A 814 22.54 -14.43 42.06
N THR A 815 23.37 -13.39 42.13
CA THR A 815 24.80 -13.47 41.80
C THR A 815 25.48 -14.52 42.69
N PRO A 816 26.16 -15.54 42.13
CA PRO A 816 26.76 -16.60 42.92
C PRO A 816 27.92 -16.08 43.77
N LYS A 817 28.11 -16.68 44.95
CA LYS A 817 29.32 -16.47 45.75
C LYS A 817 30.27 -17.65 45.53
N PHE A 818 31.50 -17.36 45.13
CA PHE A 818 32.55 -18.34 44.85
C PHE A 818 33.59 -18.40 45.97
N GLY A 819 34.37 -19.49 45.99
CA GLY A 819 35.55 -19.62 46.85
C GLY A 819 36.74 -18.77 46.38
N ILE A 820 37.89 -18.94 47.04
CA ILE A 820 39.11 -18.19 46.71
C ILE A 820 39.70 -18.54 45.33
N SER A 821 39.24 -19.64 44.72
CA SER A 821 39.56 -20.07 43.36
C SER A 821 38.76 -19.34 42.25
N GLY A 822 37.76 -18.52 42.61
CA GLY A 822 36.87 -17.86 41.64
C GLY A 822 35.84 -18.82 41.03
N GLY A 823 35.25 -18.46 39.88
CA GLY A 823 34.31 -19.34 39.16
C GLY A 823 33.45 -18.63 38.11
N SER A 824 32.50 -19.37 37.54
CA SER A 824 31.55 -18.92 36.50
C SER A 824 30.12 -19.45 36.73
N MET A 825 29.14 -18.87 36.04
CA MET A 825 27.75 -19.33 36.02
C MET A 825 27.34 -19.67 34.58
N ASN A 826 26.66 -20.79 34.38
CA ASN A 826 25.98 -21.13 33.13
C ASN A 826 24.52 -21.53 33.40
N CYS A 827 23.59 -21.12 32.52
CA CYS A 827 22.16 -21.36 32.68
C CYS A 827 21.59 -22.10 31.46
N SER A 828 20.64 -23.00 31.71
CA SER A 828 19.91 -23.76 30.69
C SER A 828 18.40 -23.66 30.92
N PRO A 829 17.59 -23.28 29.92
CA PRO A 829 18.02 -22.65 28.66
C PRO A 829 18.73 -21.31 28.93
N ALA A 830 19.54 -20.82 27.99
CA ALA A 830 20.29 -19.56 28.16
C ALA A 830 19.36 -18.32 28.14
N THR A 831 18.33 -18.35 27.30
CA THR A 831 17.31 -17.30 27.19
C THR A 831 15.90 -17.90 27.13
N THR A 832 14.88 -17.06 27.37
CA THR A 832 13.47 -17.49 27.45
C THR A 832 12.67 -17.34 26.15
N GLY A 833 13.19 -16.66 25.13
CA GLY A 833 12.39 -16.23 23.96
C GLY A 833 11.87 -17.36 23.07
N SER A 834 12.52 -18.52 23.06
CA SER A 834 12.13 -19.70 22.27
C SER A 834 11.22 -20.68 23.01
N LEU A 835 10.87 -20.40 24.27
CA LEU A 835 10.06 -21.32 25.07
C LEU A 835 8.62 -21.40 24.57
N SER A 836 8.11 -22.62 24.47
CA SER A 836 6.69 -22.90 24.25
C SER A 836 5.87 -22.45 25.45
N SER A 837 4.55 -22.34 25.28
CA SER A 837 3.64 -22.15 26.41
C SER A 837 3.65 -23.36 27.36
N GLY A 838 3.55 -23.11 28.66
CA GLY A 838 3.62 -24.13 29.72
C GLY A 838 4.67 -23.81 30.78
N THR A 839 4.85 -24.70 31.75
CA THR A 839 5.83 -24.54 32.82
C THR A 839 7.17 -25.15 32.43
N HIS A 840 8.22 -24.33 32.45
CA HIS A 840 9.60 -24.72 32.17
C HIS A 840 10.46 -24.59 33.42
N THR A 841 11.48 -25.45 33.58
CA THR A 841 12.47 -25.30 34.65
C THR A 841 13.71 -24.63 34.11
N LEU A 842 13.99 -23.39 34.55
CA LEU A 842 15.30 -22.79 34.34
C LEU A 842 16.27 -23.36 35.36
N THR A 843 17.46 -23.77 34.92
CA THR A 843 18.52 -24.28 35.80
C THR A 843 19.79 -23.47 35.59
N CYS A 844 20.33 -22.86 36.66
CA CYS A 844 21.66 -22.24 36.62
C CYS A 844 22.64 -23.04 37.50
N THR A 845 23.80 -23.34 36.93
CA THR A 845 24.93 -24.02 37.60
C THR A 845 26.04 -23.01 37.80
N ALA A 846 26.46 -22.83 39.06
CA ALA A 846 27.66 -22.09 39.42
C ALA A 846 28.82 -23.09 39.61
N THR A 847 29.92 -22.87 38.91
CA THR A 847 31.12 -23.74 38.94
C THR A 847 32.31 -22.94 39.44
N GLY A 848 32.90 -23.36 40.56
CA GLY A 848 34.12 -22.77 41.10
C GLY A 848 35.36 -23.09 40.28
N GLY A 849 36.42 -22.29 40.39
CA GLY A 849 37.69 -22.50 39.68
C GLY A 849 38.43 -23.79 40.10
N ASN A 850 38.08 -24.33 41.27
CA ASN A 850 38.46 -25.65 41.79
C ASN A 850 37.63 -26.82 41.22
N GLY A 851 36.58 -26.55 40.43
CA GLY A 851 35.68 -27.56 39.87
C GLY A 851 34.46 -27.90 40.73
N ASN A 852 34.35 -27.38 41.96
CA ASN A 852 33.16 -27.58 42.80
C ASN A 852 31.94 -26.89 42.18
N GLN A 853 30.78 -27.54 42.20
CA GLN A 853 29.54 -27.01 41.61
C GLN A 853 28.42 -26.85 42.64
N ALA A 854 27.53 -25.90 42.37
CA ALA A 854 26.22 -25.77 42.98
C ALA A 854 25.18 -25.41 41.92
N LYS A 855 23.94 -25.88 42.09
CA LYS A 855 22.84 -25.67 41.16
C LYS A 855 21.66 -25.04 41.87
N ALA A 856 20.93 -24.17 41.16
CA ALA A 856 19.63 -23.68 41.56
C ALA A 856 18.66 -23.81 40.37
N THR A 857 17.39 -24.01 40.67
CA THR A 857 16.30 -24.12 39.69
C THR A 857 15.19 -23.12 40.01
N VAL A 858 14.42 -22.71 38.99
CA VAL A 858 13.19 -21.93 39.17
C VAL A 858 12.16 -22.29 38.09
N SER A 859 10.88 -22.30 38.47
CA SER A 859 9.77 -22.60 37.56
C SER A 859 9.33 -21.34 36.81
N LEU A 860 9.43 -21.34 35.48
CA LEU A 860 8.98 -20.26 34.61
C LEU A 860 7.71 -20.69 33.86
N VAL A 861 6.59 -20.05 34.17
CA VAL A 861 5.30 -20.28 33.48
C VAL A 861 5.23 -19.35 32.27
N VAL A 862 5.21 -19.92 31.07
CA VAL A 862 5.08 -19.19 29.81
C VAL A 862 3.61 -19.22 29.39
N LYS A 863 2.93 -18.07 29.53
CA LYS A 863 1.52 -17.90 29.16
C LYS A 863 1.38 -17.59 27.68
N ALA A 864 0.38 -18.18 27.02
CA ALA A 864 -0.03 -17.83 25.67
C ALA A 864 -1.53 -17.52 25.69
N MET A 865 -1.95 -16.52 24.91
CA MET A 865 -3.36 -16.15 24.80
C MET A 865 -4.20 -17.35 24.35
N TYR A 866 -5.38 -17.48 24.91
CA TYR A 866 -6.30 -18.56 24.64
C TYR A 866 -6.79 -18.52 23.19
N ALA A 867 -6.76 -19.69 22.55
CA ALA A 867 -7.38 -19.96 21.26
C ALA A 867 -8.31 -21.17 21.41
N ASP A 868 -9.51 -21.08 20.86
CA ASP A 868 -10.60 -22.07 21.04
C ASP A 868 -10.50 -23.32 20.15
N GLY A 869 -9.47 -23.41 19.31
CA GLY A 869 -9.30 -24.51 18.36
C GLY A 869 -10.26 -24.50 17.16
N SER A 870 -11.12 -23.49 17.01
CA SER A 870 -11.99 -23.35 15.81
C SER A 870 -11.22 -22.88 14.56
N GLY A 871 -10.02 -22.33 14.75
CA GLY A 871 -9.25 -21.62 13.73
C GLY A 871 -9.59 -20.13 13.65
N ALA A 872 -10.55 -19.63 14.43
CA ALA A 872 -10.81 -18.21 14.59
C ALA A 872 -9.57 -17.45 15.07
N ASN A 873 -9.33 -16.25 14.52
CA ASN A 873 -8.33 -15.35 15.06
C ASN A 873 -8.68 -14.95 16.49
N ILE A 874 -7.67 -15.00 17.37
CA ILE A 874 -7.73 -14.49 18.74
C ILE A 874 -8.24 -13.03 18.69
N PRO A 875 -9.28 -12.68 19.48
CA PRO A 875 -9.86 -11.34 19.48
C PRO A 875 -8.83 -10.26 19.80
N GLU A 876 -8.79 -9.22 18.96
CA GLU A 876 -7.86 -8.10 19.13
C GLU A 876 -8.52 -7.00 19.97
N LEU A 877 -8.17 -6.93 21.27
CA LEU A 877 -8.71 -5.92 22.18
C LEU A 877 -8.02 -4.56 21.98
N TYR A 878 -8.82 -3.51 21.93
CA TYR A 878 -8.33 -2.13 21.96
C TYR A 878 -8.25 -1.61 23.40
N LYS A 879 -7.60 -0.46 23.59
CA LYS A 879 -7.46 0.15 24.92
C LYS A 879 -8.84 0.38 25.55
N ASN A 880 -8.93 0.18 26.87
CA ASN A 880 -10.15 0.27 27.68
C ASN A 880 -11.24 -0.77 27.35
N MET A 881 -11.02 -1.72 26.43
CA MET A 881 -11.90 -2.88 26.27
C MET A 881 -11.57 -3.97 27.30
N VAL A 882 -12.59 -4.43 28.01
CA VAL A 882 -12.51 -5.49 29.03
C VAL A 882 -13.13 -6.76 28.43
N PRO A 883 -12.39 -7.87 28.26
CA PRO A 883 -12.95 -9.12 27.78
C PRO A 883 -13.83 -9.74 28.86
N ILE A 884 -14.96 -10.31 28.47
CA ILE A 884 -15.92 -10.92 29.40
C ILE A 884 -16.42 -12.27 28.91
N LYS A 885 -16.78 -13.12 29.86
CA LYS A 885 -17.46 -14.41 29.62
C LYS A 885 -18.66 -14.55 30.53
N TYR A 886 -19.61 -15.39 30.15
CA TYR A 886 -20.84 -15.64 30.89
C TYR A 886 -20.79 -17.00 31.58
N GLU A 887 -20.73 -17.00 32.91
CA GLU A 887 -20.69 -18.21 33.74
C GLU A 887 -21.62 -18.04 34.94
N ASN A 888 -22.33 -19.10 35.35
CA ASN A 888 -23.25 -19.08 36.50
C ASN A 888 -24.28 -17.93 36.46
N ASN A 889 -24.89 -17.70 35.29
CA ASN A 889 -25.84 -16.61 35.00
C ASN A 889 -25.33 -15.17 35.18
N ARG A 890 -24.01 -14.97 35.21
CA ARG A 890 -23.37 -13.67 35.43
C ARG A 890 -22.27 -13.42 34.41
N TRP A 891 -22.05 -12.16 34.04
CA TRP A 891 -20.88 -11.78 33.25
C TRP A 891 -19.71 -11.52 34.17
N ILE A 892 -18.54 -12.08 33.85
CA ILE A 892 -17.31 -11.90 34.60
C ILE A 892 -16.17 -11.52 33.67
N VAL A 893 -15.21 -10.72 34.18
CA VAL A 893 -13.99 -10.37 33.45
C VAL A 893 -13.20 -11.64 33.16
N ALA A 894 -12.92 -11.87 31.88
CA ALA A 894 -12.22 -13.03 31.40
C ALA A 894 -10.71 -12.94 31.61
N ASP A 895 -10.08 -14.07 31.95
CA ASP A 895 -8.63 -14.23 31.78
C ASP A 895 -8.34 -14.57 30.31
N LEU A 896 -7.56 -13.72 29.63
CA LEU A 896 -7.12 -13.87 28.25
C LEU A 896 -6.30 -15.14 27.98
N TYR A 897 -5.73 -15.76 29.00
CA TYR A 897 -4.98 -17.01 28.91
C TYR A 897 -5.85 -18.25 29.23
N SER A 898 -7.14 -18.06 29.52
CA SER A 898 -8.13 -19.12 29.84
C SER A 898 -9.27 -19.17 28.82
N LYS A 899 -10.17 -20.16 28.90
CA LYS A 899 -11.36 -20.19 28.04
C LYS A 899 -12.32 -19.03 28.35
N TRP A 900 -12.59 -18.20 27.33
CA TRP A 900 -13.57 -17.11 27.40
C TRP A 900 -14.47 -16.95 26.15
N TYR A 901 -14.15 -17.67 25.07
CA TYR A 901 -14.96 -17.80 23.86
C TYR A 901 -14.79 -19.20 23.27
N ASP A 902 -15.68 -19.62 22.37
CA ASP A 902 -15.62 -20.89 21.64
C ASP A 902 -16.60 -20.87 20.46
N TYR A 903 -16.11 -20.59 19.26
CA TYR A 903 -16.94 -20.54 18.05
C TYR A 903 -17.52 -21.92 17.69
N ASN A 904 -16.85 -23.03 18.01
CA ASN A 904 -17.41 -24.38 17.82
C ASN A 904 -18.63 -24.61 18.73
N ALA A 905 -18.59 -24.08 19.96
CA ALA A 905 -19.72 -24.05 20.89
C ALA A 905 -20.67 -22.84 20.71
N LYS A 906 -20.51 -22.06 19.63
CA LYS A 906 -21.30 -20.85 19.32
C LYS A 906 -21.22 -19.76 20.39
N GLN A 907 -20.11 -19.67 21.10
CA GLN A 907 -19.79 -18.66 22.10
C GLN A 907 -18.86 -17.61 21.49
N TRP A 908 -19.39 -16.67 20.71
CA TRP A 908 -18.58 -15.61 20.09
C TRP A 908 -17.92 -14.73 21.16
N ALA A 909 -16.71 -14.23 20.93
CA ALA A 909 -15.99 -13.49 21.97
C ALA A 909 -16.69 -12.13 22.27
N ASN A 910 -16.84 -11.79 23.55
CA ASN A 910 -17.52 -10.58 24.00
C ASN A 910 -16.56 -9.68 24.79
N ALA A 911 -16.65 -8.38 24.55
CA ALA A 911 -15.89 -7.37 25.29
C ALA A 911 -16.76 -6.14 25.56
N VAL A 912 -16.46 -5.43 26.64
CA VAL A 912 -17.19 -4.25 27.08
C VAL A 912 -16.27 -3.08 27.35
N VAL A 913 -16.80 -1.88 27.25
CA VAL A 913 -16.17 -0.66 27.76
C VAL A 913 -16.98 -0.19 28.96
N LEU A 914 -16.33 -0.17 30.12
CA LEU A 914 -16.94 0.22 31.38
C LEU A 914 -17.21 1.73 31.43
N ASN A 915 -18.10 2.15 32.33
CA ASN A 915 -18.36 3.56 32.59
C ASN A 915 -17.06 4.30 33.01
N PRO A 916 -16.86 5.56 32.62
CA PRO A 916 -15.63 6.30 32.91
C PRO A 916 -15.22 6.27 34.39
N GLY A 917 -13.96 5.92 34.64
CA GLY A 917 -13.39 5.79 35.99
C GLY A 917 -13.53 4.41 36.64
N LEU A 918 -14.36 3.51 36.09
CA LEU A 918 -14.49 2.14 36.59
C LEU A 918 -13.42 1.22 36.01
N THR A 919 -12.84 0.35 36.85
CA THR A 919 -11.95 -0.74 36.43
C THR A 919 -12.34 -2.03 37.15
N LYS A 920 -12.14 -3.17 36.49
CA LYS A 920 -12.46 -4.50 37.03
C LYS A 920 -11.29 -5.45 36.77
N ALA A 921 -10.95 -6.26 37.77
CA ALA A 921 -9.94 -7.30 37.67
C ALA A 921 -10.55 -8.61 37.13
N VAL A 922 -9.69 -9.48 36.57
CA VAL A 922 -10.03 -10.84 36.13
C VAL A 922 -10.83 -11.58 37.21
N GLY A 923 -11.92 -12.23 36.80
CA GLY A 923 -12.81 -12.99 37.68
C GLY A 923 -13.86 -12.16 38.44
N GLN A 924 -13.80 -10.82 38.41
CA GLN A 924 -14.85 -9.98 38.99
C GLN A 924 -16.09 -9.95 38.09
N GLU A 925 -17.28 -9.82 38.70
CA GLU A 925 -18.52 -9.57 37.96
C GLU A 925 -18.51 -8.21 37.27
N VAL A 926 -19.12 -8.17 36.08
CA VAL A 926 -19.53 -6.97 35.36
C VAL A 926 -21.05 -6.99 35.24
N THR A 927 -21.71 -5.98 35.79
CA THR A 927 -23.18 -5.81 35.67
C THR A 927 -23.55 -4.93 34.47
N GLU A 928 -24.78 -5.03 33.99
CA GLU A 928 -25.26 -4.27 32.84
C GLU A 928 -25.26 -2.74 33.05
N GLU A 929 -25.35 -2.28 34.31
CA GLU A 929 -25.29 -0.86 34.68
C GLU A 929 -23.88 -0.28 34.60
N GLU A 930 -22.86 -1.10 34.84
CA GLU A 930 -21.45 -0.73 34.88
C GLU A 930 -20.80 -0.51 33.50
N VAL A 931 -21.49 -0.88 32.42
CA VAL A 931 -20.96 -0.82 31.06
C VAL A 931 -21.68 0.22 30.19
N SER A 932 -20.88 0.98 29.45
CA SER A 932 -21.30 1.94 28.44
C SER A 932 -21.44 1.31 27.05
N LEU A 933 -20.51 0.42 26.65
CA LEU A 933 -20.52 -0.20 25.32
C LEU A 933 -20.30 -1.71 25.40
N TRP A 934 -21.14 -2.50 24.73
CA TRP A 934 -20.97 -3.93 24.50
C TRP A 934 -20.61 -4.23 23.04
N TYR A 935 -19.66 -5.13 22.85
CA TYR A 935 -19.18 -5.57 21.54
C TYR A 935 -19.01 -7.10 21.45
N VAL A 936 -19.20 -7.63 20.24
CA VAL A 936 -18.99 -9.04 19.88
C VAL A 936 -17.98 -9.12 18.74
N TRP A 937 -17.00 -10.01 18.84
CA TRP A 937 -15.96 -10.21 17.83
C TRP A 937 -16.49 -11.09 16.68
N LEU A 938 -16.25 -10.64 15.45
CA LEU A 938 -16.36 -11.44 14.24
C LEU A 938 -14.93 -11.72 13.73
N PRO A 939 -14.44 -12.96 13.81
CA PRO A 939 -13.11 -13.31 13.31
C PRO A 939 -13.11 -13.30 11.78
N ARG A 940 -11.97 -12.95 11.18
CA ARG A 940 -11.77 -13.03 9.73
C ARG A 940 -12.02 -14.44 9.20
N TYR A 941 -12.81 -14.55 8.14
CA TYR A 941 -13.10 -15.83 7.49
C TYR A 941 -13.24 -15.71 5.97
N LYS A 942 -13.19 -16.85 5.30
CA LYS A 942 -13.73 -17.05 3.94
C LYS A 942 -14.96 -17.94 3.97
N TYR A 943 -15.81 -17.80 2.95
CA TYR A 943 -16.97 -18.67 2.76
C TYR A 943 -16.96 -19.30 1.37
N THR A 944 -17.60 -20.46 1.21
CA THR A 944 -17.89 -21.04 -0.10
C THR A 944 -19.04 -20.28 -0.75
N VAL A 945 -18.82 -19.71 -1.93
CA VAL A 945 -19.85 -18.98 -2.70
C VAL A 945 -20.93 -19.97 -3.12
N PHE A 946 -22.19 -19.64 -2.84
CA PHE A 946 -23.34 -20.53 -3.07
C PHE A 946 -24.34 -19.99 -4.12
N ASN A 947 -24.28 -18.69 -4.44
CA ASN A 947 -25.14 -18.04 -5.45
C ASN A 947 -24.42 -16.85 -6.12
N GLY A 948 -23.26 -17.10 -6.72
CA GLY A 948 -22.45 -16.09 -7.42
C GLY A 948 -22.96 -15.71 -8.81
N ASN A 949 -24.00 -16.39 -9.31
CA ASN A 949 -24.62 -16.18 -10.63
C ASN A 949 -25.87 -15.28 -10.59
N ASN A 950 -26.18 -14.66 -9.44
CA ASN A 950 -27.34 -13.78 -9.25
C ASN A 950 -28.68 -14.51 -9.56
N GLY A 951 -28.88 -15.71 -9.01
CA GLY A 951 -30.08 -16.52 -9.20
C GLY A 951 -30.95 -16.63 -7.95
N SER A 952 -31.94 -17.52 -8.01
CA SER A 952 -32.72 -17.97 -6.84
C SER A 952 -32.04 -19.16 -6.18
N VAL A 953 -31.90 -19.16 -4.86
CA VAL A 953 -31.31 -20.27 -4.09
C VAL A 953 -32.06 -20.49 -2.78
N SER A 954 -32.32 -21.76 -2.44
CA SER A 954 -32.95 -22.09 -1.16
C SER A 954 -32.03 -21.79 0.03
N GLU A 955 -32.65 -21.55 1.18
CA GLU A 955 -31.97 -21.36 2.46
C GLU A 955 -31.09 -22.57 2.78
N GLN A 956 -29.83 -22.31 3.15
CA GLN A 956 -28.85 -23.35 3.44
C GLN A 956 -27.83 -22.89 4.48
N LEU A 957 -27.01 -23.83 4.95
CA LEU A 957 -25.91 -23.54 5.86
C LEU A 957 -24.76 -22.91 5.06
N ILE A 958 -24.29 -21.73 5.45
CA ILE A 958 -23.15 -21.09 4.77
C ILE A 958 -21.86 -21.72 5.29
N ASN A 959 -21.09 -22.33 4.38
CA ASN A 959 -19.83 -22.99 4.73
C ASN A 959 -18.74 -21.94 4.98
N VAL A 960 -18.42 -21.70 6.24
CA VAL A 960 -17.43 -20.70 6.71
C VAL A 960 -16.17 -21.39 7.23
N THR A 961 -15.02 -20.88 6.81
CA THR A 961 -13.69 -21.29 7.29
C THR A 961 -12.91 -20.05 7.73
N PHE A 962 -12.47 -20.02 8.98
CA PHE A 962 -11.67 -18.90 9.50
C PHE A 962 -10.29 -18.81 8.82
N GLU A 963 -9.78 -17.59 8.68
CA GLU A 963 -8.50 -17.27 8.05
C GLU A 963 -7.46 -16.90 9.10
N SER A 964 -6.27 -17.49 9.05
CA SER A 964 -5.18 -17.18 9.98
C SER A 964 -4.59 -15.79 9.74
N GLY A 965 -4.58 -14.94 10.77
CA GLY A 965 -4.07 -13.58 10.72
C GLY A 965 -4.85 -12.71 9.72
N THR A 966 -4.13 -12.01 8.85
CA THR A 966 -4.68 -11.14 7.81
C THR A 966 -4.68 -11.79 6.41
N ASN A 967 -4.39 -13.09 6.32
CA ASN A 967 -4.31 -13.84 5.06
C ASN A 967 -5.61 -13.78 4.24
N SER A 968 -5.54 -14.00 2.93
CA SER A 968 -6.72 -13.99 2.06
C SER A 968 -6.66 -15.14 1.07
N THR A 969 -7.01 -16.34 1.55
CA THR A 969 -6.91 -17.60 0.80
C THR A 969 -8.17 -17.97 0.00
N GLY A 970 -9.16 -17.07 -0.08
CA GLY A 970 -10.27 -17.19 -1.03
C GLY A 970 -9.81 -17.01 -2.49
N THR A 971 -10.35 -17.84 -3.38
CA THR A 971 -10.10 -17.86 -4.84
C THR A 971 -10.74 -16.68 -5.57
N VAL A 972 -11.87 -16.17 -5.06
CA VAL A 972 -12.61 -15.04 -5.64
C VAL A 972 -11.94 -13.71 -5.28
N LYS A 973 -11.87 -12.80 -6.26
CA LYS A 973 -11.52 -11.39 -6.09
C LYS A 973 -12.59 -10.52 -6.75
N CYS A 974 -13.20 -9.62 -5.98
CA CYS A 974 -14.15 -8.63 -6.47
C CYS A 974 -13.52 -7.23 -6.43
N THR A 975 -13.88 -6.39 -7.40
CA THR A 975 -13.54 -4.97 -7.45
C THR A 975 -14.77 -4.15 -7.81
N ASP A 976 -14.93 -2.98 -7.18
CA ASP A 976 -15.98 -2.02 -7.50
C ASP A 976 -15.91 -1.62 -8.98
N ASN A 977 -17.05 -1.69 -9.67
CA ASN A 977 -17.14 -1.34 -11.08
C ASN A 977 -18.55 -0.84 -11.41
N PHE A 978 -18.64 0.46 -11.70
CA PHE A 978 -19.90 1.15 -12.02
C PHE A 978 -20.04 1.46 -13.52
N SER A 979 -19.08 1.04 -14.35
CA SER A 979 -19.13 1.22 -15.82
C SER A 979 -20.09 0.24 -16.52
N THR A 980 -20.34 -0.92 -15.90
CA THR A 980 -21.27 -1.93 -16.40
C THR A 980 -22.67 -1.63 -15.91
N ASN A 981 -23.68 -1.71 -16.79
CA ASN A 981 -25.06 -1.44 -16.40
C ASN A 981 -25.58 -2.50 -15.41
N GLY A 982 -26.42 -2.08 -14.45
CA GLY A 982 -27.05 -2.96 -13.45
C GLY A 982 -26.10 -3.73 -12.51
N LYS A 983 -24.82 -3.32 -12.37
CA LYS A 983 -23.82 -3.97 -11.50
C LYS A 983 -22.97 -2.95 -10.73
N SER A 984 -22.63 -3.28 -9.47
CA SER A 984 -21.79 -2.45 -8.59
C SER A 984 -20.35 -2.95 -8.44
N GLU A 985 -20.07 -4.15 -8.95
CA GLU A 985 -18.78 -4.83 -8.85
C GLU A 985 -18.58 -5.79 -10.04
N VAL A 986 -17.33 -6.15 -10.29
CA VAL A 986 -16.96 -7.32 -11.09
C VAL A 986 -16.15 -8.25 -10.20
N CYS A 987 -16.54 -9.52 -10.18
CA CYS A 987 -15.86 -10.58 -9.45
C CYS A 987 -15.26 -11.59 -10.43
N THR A 988 -14.06 -12.07 -10.12
CA THR A 988 -13.33 -13.07 -10.90
C THR A 988 -12.82 -14.18 -9.98
N ASP A 989 -12.66 -15.38 -10.54
CA ASP A 989 -11.98 -16.52 -9.89
C ASP A 989 -11.06 -17.15 -10.93
N SER A 990 -9.77 -16.77 -10.88
CA SER A 990 -8.76 -17.28 -11.82
C SER A 990 -8.33 -18.71 -11.50
N THR A 991 -8.49 -19.16 -10.24
CA THR A 991 -8.16 -20.53 -9.82
C THR A 991 -9.13 -21.55 -10.43
N ASN A 992 -10.42 -21.21 -10.48
CA ASN A 992 -11.47 -22.07 -11.03
C ASN A 992 -11.84 -21.72 -12.49
N GLY A 993 -11.21 -20.69 -13.07
CA GLY A 993 -11.47 -20.12 -14.39
C GLY A 993 -12.73 -19.26 -14.48
N SER A 994 -13.68 -19.45 -13.58
CA SER A 994 -14.90 -18.65 -13.38
C SER A 994 -15.45 -18.93 -11.98
N ILE A 995 -16.38 -18.09 -11.51
CA ILE A 995 -17.05 -18.30 -10.22
C ILE A 995 -17.97 -19.51 -10.33
N LYS A 996 -17.76 -20.51 -9.48
CA LYS A 996 -18.51 -21.78 -9.45
C LYS A 996 -19.13 -21.97 -8.07
N ASN A 997 -20.46 -21.96 -8.01
CA ASN A 997 -21.19 -22.20 -6.76
C ASN A 997 -20.78 -23.56 -6.15
N GLY A 998 -20.56 -23.60 -4.84
CA GLY A 998 -20.10 -24.79 -4.11
C GLY A 998 -18.60 -25.07 -4.19
N ILE A 999 -17.84 -24.37 -5.05
CA ILE A 999 -16.39 -24.60 -5.26
C ILE A 999 -15.58 -23.33 -4.98
N SER A 1000 -15.96 -22.21 -5.60
CA SER A 1000 -15.32 -20.91 -5.39
C SER A 1000 -15.42 -20.47 -3.94
N THR A 1001 -14.35 -19.89 -3.40
CA THR A 1001 -14.34 -19.36 -2.03
C THR A 1001 -13.96 -17.90 -2.01
N TYR A 1002 -14.59 -17.10 -1.15
CA TYR A 1002 -14.28 -15.68 -1.04
C TYR A 1002 -13.91 -15.33 0.41
N THR A 1003 -12.72 -14.77 0.61
CA THR A 1003 -12.35 -14.11 1.87
C THR A 1003 -13.28 -12.94 2.08
N HIS A 1004 -14.02 -12.91 3.18
CA HIS A 1004 -15.12 -11.96 3.33
C HIS A 1004 -14.61 -10.50 3.29
N PRO A 1005 -15.10 -9.66 2.37
CA PRO A 1005 -14.52 -8.34 2.12
C PRO A 1005 -14.63 -7.37 3.30
N ALA A 1006 -15.61 -7.56 4.20
CA ALA A 1006 -15.74 -6.82 5.46
C ALA A 1006 -14.44 -6.76 6.30
N PHE A 1007 -13.57 -7.77 6.19
CA PHE A 1007 -12.28 -7.80 6.89
C PHE A 1007 -11.17 -7.00 6.15
N THR A 1008 -11.54 -6.03 5.32
CA THR A 1008 -10.64 -5.05 4.72
C THR A 1008 -11.22 -3.65 4.92
N PHE A 1009 -10.54 -2.81 5.67
CA PHE A 1009 -11.00 -1.48 6.01
C PHE A 1009 -10.14 -0.43 5.30
N GLY A 1010 -10.68 0.14 4.22
CA GLY A 1010 -9.89 0.91 3.26
C GLY A 1010 -8.87 -0.02 2.59
N ASN A 1011 -7.59 0.18 2.90
CA ASN A 1011 -6.49 -0.67 2.42
C ASN A 1011 -5.95 -1.64 3.50
N THR A 1012 -6.46 -1.56 4.74
CA THR A 1012 -5.94 -2.34 5.88
C THR A 1012 -6.67 -3.68 5.98
N ALA A 1013 -5.95 -4.79 5.85
CA ALA A 1013 -6.49 -6.12 6.10
C ALA A 1013 -6.59 -6.40 7.60
N LEU A 1014 -7.77 -6.84 8.08
CA LEU A 1014 -8.09 -7.02 9.49
C LEU A 1014 -8.15 -8.49 9.90
N LYS A 1015 -7.74 -8.83 11.14
CA LYS A 1015 -7.90 -10.18 11.71
C LYS A 1015 -9.35 -10.51 12.11
N GLY A 1016 -10.20 -9.49 12.21
CA GLY A 1016 -11.60 -9.53 12.58
C GLY A 1016 -12.11 -8.12 12.85
N ILE A 1017 -13.37 -7.99 13.25
CA ILE A 1017 -14.03 -6.72 13.60
C ILE A 1017 -14.85 -6.89 14.88
N TRP A 1018 -15.00 -5.84 15.67
CA TRP A 1018 -15.93 -5.81 16.80
C TRP A 1018 -17.23 -5.11 16.38
N ILE A 1019 -18.37 -5.80 16.47
CA ILE A 1019 -19.69 -5.23 16.18
C ILE A 1019 -20.43 -4.98 17.50
N GLY A 1020 -21.11 -3.84 17.62
CA GLY A 1020 -21.94 -3.50 18.77
C GLY A 1020 -22.97 -4.59 19.06
N LYS A 1021 -23.01 -5.09 20.29
CA LYS A 1021 -23.82 -6.27 20.64
C LYS A 1021 -25.32 -6.04 20.47
N PHE A 1022 -25.75 -4.80 20.68
CA PHE A 1022 -27.13 -4.32 20.64
C PHE A 1022 -27.23 -3.15 19.65
N GLU A 1023 -28.45 -2.76 19.27
CA GLU A 1023 -28.72 -1.49 18.58
C GLU A 1023 -28.12 -0.29 19.35
N LEU A 1024 -27.86 0.81 18.63
CA LEU A 1024 -27.28 2.03 19.17
C LEU A 1024 -28.27 2.78 20.07
N SER A 1025 -27.82 3.18 21.24
CA SER A 1025 -28.55 4.06 22.17
C SER A 1025 -27.64 5.24 22.57
N ALA A 1026 -28.11 6.12 23.45
CA ALA A 1026 -27.39 7.32 23.88
C ALA A 1026 -27.56 7.58 25.39
N THR A 1027 -26.66 8.38 25.98
CA THR A 1027 -26.77 8.79 27.39
C THR A 1027 -27.81 9.88 27.64
N ASP A 1028 -28.28 10.58 26.59
CA ASP A 1028 -29.30 11.61 26.72
C ASP A 1028 -30.68 10.98 26.97
N SER A 1029 -31.08 10.96 28.25
CA SER A 1029 -32.36 10.42 28.71
C SER A 1029 -33.57 10.97 27.97
N SER A 1030 -33.53 12.22 27.46
CA SER A 1030 -34.64 12.80 26.70
C SER A 1030 -34.83 12.16 25.32
N CYS A 1031 -33.81 11.47 24.80
CA CYS A 1031 -33.81 10.80 23.50
C CYS A 1031 -33.93 9.28 23.56
N ILE A 1032 -33.88 8.69 24.75
CA ILE A 1032 -34.10 7.26 24.98
C ILE A 1032 -35.37 6.98 25.79
N ASN A 1033 -35.85 7.89 26.63
CA ASN A 1033 -37.12 7.70 27.34
C ASN A 1033 -38.31 8.03 26.43
N ASP A 1034 -38.22 9.11 25.64
CA ASP A 1034 -39.24 9.50 24.67
C ASP A 1034 -38.73 9.39 23.22
N GLY A 1035 -39.06 8.25 22.57
CA GLY A 1035 -38.80 8.02 21.16
C GLY A 1035 -39.66 8.86 20.20
N THR A 1036 -40.56 9.72 20.70
CA THR A 1036 -41.28 10.72 19.90
C THR A 1036 -40.57 12.08 19.86
N ASN A 1037 -39.59 12.32 20.73
CA ASN A 1037 -38.84 13.58 20.81
C ASN A 1037 -38.09 13.92 19.51
N THR A 1038 -38.44 15.04 18.87
CA THR A 1038 -37.83 15.50 17.61
C THR A 1038 -36.49 16.23 17.79
N GLN A 1039 -36.09 16.56 19.03
CA GLN A 1039 -34.82 17.24 19.32
C GLN A 1039 -33.60 16.30 19.36
N CYS A 1040 -33.77 15.05 18.93
CA CYS A 1040 -32.76 14.00 18.99
C CYS A 1040 -31.86 13.91 17.75
N ASN A 1041 -32.09 14.76 16.74
CA ASN A 1041 -31.23 14.90 15.57
C ASN A 1041 -29.99 15.76 15.86
N LYS A 1042 -29.11 15.25 16.74
CA LYS A 1042 -27.89 15.94 17.20
C LYS A 1042 -26.78 14.93 17.50
N VAL A 1043 -25.53 15.40 17.62
CA VAL A 1043 -24.41 14.54 18.06
C VAL A 1043 -24.58 14.22 19.56
N LEU A 1044 -24.45 12.94 19.92
CA LEU A 1044 -24.66 12.42 21.27
C LEU A 1044 -23.52 11.50 21.72
N THR A 1045 -23.38 11.32 23.04
CA THR A 1045 -22.57 10.23 23.61
C THR A 1045 -23.34 8.93 23.49
N ILE A 1046 -22.83 8.00 22.66
CA ILE A 1046 -23.48 6.72 22.39
C ILE A 1046 -23.32 5.72 23.55
N VAL A 1047 -24.25 4.78 23.66
CA VAL A 1047 -24.12 3.55 24.45
C VAL A 1047 -24.64 2.36 23.63
N THR A 1048 -24.13 1.15 23.89
CA THR A 1048 -24.58 -0.10 23.24
C THR A 1048 -24.78 -1.16 24.31
N LYS A 1049 -25.94 -1.21 24.96
CA LYS A 1049 -26.20 -2.08 26.11
C LYS A 1049 -27.65 -2.62 26.09
N PRO A 1050 -28.01 -3.68 26.84
CA PRO A 1050 -29.39 -4.17 26.91
C PRO A 1050 -30.26 -3.23 27.77
N ASN A 1051 -31.59 -3.40 27.72
CA ASN A 1051 -32.53 -2.67 28.58
C ASN A 1051 -32.39 -1.14 28.46
N VAL A 1052 -32.08 -0.66 27.27
CA VAL A 1052 -32.25 0.74 26.90
C VAL A 1052 -33.06 0.82 25.62
N ARG A 1053 -33.71 1.96 25.41
CA ARG A 1053 -34.32 2.25 24.13
C ARG A 1053 -33.24 2.62 23.13
N SER A 1054 -33.35 2.14 21.90
CA SER A 1054 -32.49 2.56 20.81
C SER A 1054 -32.68 4.05 20.51
N TRP A 1055 -31.57 4.74 20.23
CA TRP A 1055 -31.60 6.15 19.87
C TRP A 1055 -32.10 6.27 18.43
N MET A 1056 -33.20 7.01 18.26
CA MET A 1056 -33.90 7.22 16.99
C MET A 1056 -33.96 8.71 16.64
N LYS A 1057 -34.61 9.04 15.52
CA LYS A 1057 -34.85 10.44 15.09
C LYS A 1057 -33.58 11.26 14.92
N ALA A 1058 -32.52 10.62 14.45
CA ALA A 1058 -31.31 11.28 13.99
C ALA A 1058 -31.02 10.92 12.54
N GLU A 1059 -30.41 11.84 11.81
CA GLU A 1059 -29.87 11.61 10.48
C GLU A 1059 -28.62 10.74 10.54
N THR A 1060 -28.31 10.06 9.43
CA THR A 1060 -27.14 9.18 9.29
C THR A 1060 -25.83 9.87 9.66
N VAL A 1061 -25.68 11.17 9.39
CA VAL A 1061 -24.50 11.97 9.75
C VAL A 1061 -24.33 12.15 11.27
N ASN A 1062 -25.43 12.28 12.02
CA ASN A 1062 -25.40 12.47 13.46
C ASN A 1062 -25.08 11.15 14.17
N PHE A 1063 -25.65 10.03 13.71
CA PHE A 1063 -25.24 8.69 14.13
C PHE A 1063 -23.76 8.43 13.83
N PHE A 1064 -23.34 8.64 12.58
CA PHE A 1064 -21.95 8.46 12.14
C PHE A 1064 -20.96 9.26 13.00
N THR A 1065 -21.21 10.56 13.20
CA THR A 1065 -20.34 11.45 13.99
C THR A 1065 -20.28 11.04 15.45
N SER A 1066 -21.42 10.67 16.04
CA SER A 1066 -21.50 10.20 17.43
C SER A 1066 -20.72 8.89 17.64
N ILE A 1067 -20.80 7.96 16.68
CA ILE A 1067 -20.03 6.71 16.71
C ILE A 1067 -18.54 6.97 16.46
N LYS A 1068 -18.15 7.85 15.52
CA LYS A 1068 -16.75 8.27 15.33
C LYS A 1068 -16.17 8.81 16.65
N ASN A 1069 -16.93 9.63 17.38
CA ASN A 1069 -16.52 10.25 18.63
C ASN A 1069 -16.40 9.26 19.81
N ALA A 1070 -16.99 8.05 19.72
CA ALA A 1070 -16.95 7.07 20.79
C ALA A 1070 -15.52 6.64 21.17
N ALA A 1071 -14.62 6.51 20.18
CA ALA A 1071 -13.23 6.16 20.43
C ALA A 1071 -12.53 7.18 21.33
N THR A 1072 -12.71 8.48 21.07
CA THR A 1072 -12.18 9.56 21.92
C THR A 1072 -12.89 9.62 23.26
N THR A 1073 -14.23 9.54 23.26
CA THR A 1073 -15.08 9.70 24.46
C THR A 1073 -14.78 8.64 25.52
N TYR A 1074 -14.53 7.41 25.11
CA TYR A 1074 -14.25 6.28 26.00
C TYR A 1074 -12.76 5.87 26.05
N GLY A 1075 -11.87 6.65 25.42
CA GLY A 1075 -10.41 6.41 25.45
C GLY A 1075 -9.93 5.16 24.70
N ILE A 1076 -10.70 4.69 23.71
CA ILE A 1076 -10.41 3.51 22.89
C ILE A 1076 -9.37 3.87 21.82
N SER A 1077 -8.10 3.89 22.21
CA SER A 1077 -6.97 4.15 21.28
C SER A 1077 -6.62 2.91 20.45
N ASN A 1078 -6.00 3.15 19.28
CA ASN A 1078 -5.66 2.15 18.25
C ASN A 1078 -6.87 1.49 17.56
N ALA A 1079 -8.06 2.08 17.72
CA ALA A 1079 -9.32 1.62 17.14
C ALA A 1079 -9.98 2.68 16.26
N ASP A 1080 -10.49 2.31 15.09
CA ASP A 1080 -11.37 3.13 14.28
C ASP A 1080 -12.82 2.73 14.58
N SER A 1081 -13.51 3.59 15.33
CA SER A 1081 -14.95 3.49 15.56
C SER A 1081 -15.72 4.09 14.40
N HIS A 1082 -16.69 3.38 13.84
CA HIS A 1082 -17.56 3.85 12.76
C HIS A 1082 -18.93 3.16 12.76
N MET A 1083 -19.87 3.76 12.02
CA MET A 1083 -21.22 3.21 11.80
C MET A 1083 -21.15 2.00 10.87
N ILE A 1084 -21.89 0.93 11.19
CA ILE A 1084 -21.83 -0.36 10.49
C ILE A 1084 -22.07 -0.23 8.97
N LYS A 1085 -21.22 -0.88 8.17
CA LYS A 1085 -21.37 -0.97 6.72
C LYS A 1085 -22.28 -2.13 6.30
N ASN A 1086 -22.82 -2.06 5.09
CA ASN A 1086 -23.68 -3.11 4.54
C ASN A 1086 -22.92 -4.45 4.39
N MET A 1087 -21.62 -4.39 4.06
CA MET A 1087 -20.72 -5.53 3.98
C MET A 1087 -20.45 -6.18 5.35
N GLU A 1088 -20.41 -5.39 6.42
CA GLU A 1088 -20.17 -5.85 7.79
C GLU A 1088 -21.43 -6.50 8.38
N TRP A 1089 -22.61 -5.98 8.03
CA TRP A 1089 -23.88 -6.66 8.25
C TRP A 1089 -23.90 -8.04 7.60
N GLY A 1090 -23.53 -8.11 6.32
CA GLY A 1090 -23.41 -9.38 5.59
C GLY A 1090 -22.46 -10.37 6.27
N ALA A 1091 -21.36 -9.89 6.86
CA ALA A 1091 -20.44 -10.73 7.63
C ALA A 1091 -21.10 -11.35 8.87
N ALA A 1092 -21.87 -10.54 9.63
CA ALA A 1092 -22.63 -11.03 10.77
C ALA A 1092 -23.72 -12.05 10.35
N ALA A 1093 -24.43 -11.77 9.25
CA ALA A 1093 -25.46 -12.63 8.69
C ALA A 1093 -24.91 -14.00 8.23
N TYR A 1094 -23.75 -14.01 7.57
CA TYR A 1094 -23.13 -15.24 7.07
C TYR A 1094 -22.53 -16.07 8.22
N LEU A 1095 -21.92 -15.42 9.22
CA LEU A 1095 -21.43 -16.13 10.41
C LEU A 1095 -22.60 -16.70 11.24
N LYS A 1096 -23.71 -15.97 11.40
CA LYS A 1096 -24.98 -16.47 11.98
C LYS A 1096 -25.45 -17.73 11.28
N GLN A 1097 -25.44 -17.74 9.94
CA GLN A 1097 -25.98 -18.82 9.11
C GLN A 1097 -24.98 -19.97 8.89
N SER A 1098 -23.79 -19.87 9.48
CA SER A 1098 -22.79 -20.93 9.49
C SER A 1098 -22.98 -21.89 10.67
N LYS A 1099 -22.17 -22.97 10.71
CA LYS A 1099 -22.10 -23.87 11.88
C LYS A 1099 -21.70 -23.17 13.19
N TYR A 1100 -21.05 -22.00 13.13
CA TYR A 1100 -20.58 -21.23 14.28
C TYR A 1100 -21.68 -20.32 14.88
N GLY A 1101 -22.85 -20.20 14.24
CA GLY A 1101 -24.01 -19.44 14.73
C GLY A 1101 -25.27 -20.29 14.82
N LEU A 1102 -26.45 -19.67 14.77
CA LEU A 1102 -27.74 -20.37 14.71
C LEU A 1102 -27.91 -21.34 13.53
N GLY A 1103 -27.12 -21.19 12.47
CA GLY A 1103 -27.23 -21.97 11.23
C GLY A 1103 -28.58 -21.75 10.58
N ASN A 1104 -29.21 -22.84 10.12
CA ASN A 1104 -30.54 -22.84 9.50
C ASN A 1104 -31.69 -22.45 10.44
N THR A 1105 -31.46 -22.29 11.74
CA THR A 1105 -32.48 -21.82 12.68
C THR A 1105 -32.79 -20.35 12.40
N ILE A 1106 -34.06 -20.02 12.17
CA ILE A 1106 -34.50 -18.63 11.97
C ILE A 1106 -34.31 -17.85 13.29
N MET A 1107 -33.78 -16.63 13.24
CA MET A 1107 -33.70 -15.77 14.41
C MET A 1107 -35.11 -15.37 14.84
N LYS A 1108 -35.38 -15.41 16.15
CA LYS A 1108 -36.61 -14.84 16.68
C LYS A 1108 -36.55 -13.32 16.54
N THR A 1109 -37.63 -12.72 16.10
CA THR A 1109 -37.77 -11.27 15.98
C THR A 1109 -37.82 -10.60 17.37
N ASN A 1110 -37.17 -9.45 17.51
CA ASN A 1110 -37.45 -8.50 18.59
C ASN A 1110 -38.82 -7.84 18.30
N SER A 1111 -39.85 -8.26 19.02
CA SER A 1111 -41.23 -7.78 18.87
C SER A 1111 -41.55 -6.61 19.81
N ASN A 1112 -40.56 -5.93 20.37
CA ASN A 1112 -40.77 -4.83 21.31
C ASN A 1112 -41.09 -3.53 20.57
N SER A 1113 -42.32 -3.04 20.70
CA SER A 1113 -42.82 -1.83 20.01
C SER A 1113 -42.10 -0.53 20.36
N SER A 1114 -41.34 -0.50 21.46
CA SER A 1114 -40.56 0.67 21.85
C SER A 1114 -39.12 0.64 21.32
N CYS A 1115 -38.67 -0.42 20.65
CA CYS A 1115 -37.25 -0.68 20.35
C CYS A 1115 -36.38 -0.72 21.63
N TYR A 1116 -36.73 -1.58 22.60
CA TYR A 1116 -35.79 -1.94 23.66
C TYR A 1116 -34.76 -2.96 23.15
N THR A 1117 -33.48 -2.64 23.39
CA THR A 1117 -32.33 -3.47 23.05
C THR A 1117 -32.35 -4.81 23.79
N GLY A 1118 -32.13 -5.91 23.06
CA GLY A 1118 -32.22 -7.26 23.61
C GLY A 1118 -33.65 -7.74 23.89
N GLY A 1119 -34.66 -7.08 23.32
CA GLY A 1119 -36.05 -7.53 23.31
C GLY A 1119 -36.89 -7.22 24.54
N GLY A 1120 -36.42 -6.39 25.47
CA GLY A 1120 -37.18 -6.04 26.66
C GLY A 1120 -36.41 -5.25 27.70
N THR A 1121 -37.00 -5.12 28.89
CA THR A 1121 -36.41 -4.43 30.04
C THR A 1121 -35.67 -5.39 30.97
N GLY A 1122 -34.98 -4.85 31.98
CA GLY A 1122 -34.19 -5.61 32.95
C GLY A 1122 -33.04 -6.38 32.29
N ASP A 1123 -33.09 -7.70 32.36
CA ASP A 1123 -32.13 -8.60 31.72
C ASP A 1123 -32.78 -9.55 30.70
N ALA A 1124 -33.91 -9.16 30.11
CA ALA A 1124 -34.70 -9.95 29.17
C ALA A 1124 -33.87 -10.63 28.06
N TYR A 1125 -32.78 -10.01 27.59
CA TYR A 1125 -31.86 -10.58 26.60
C TYR A 1125 -31.31 -11.97 27.02
N LYS A 1126 -31.12 -12.22 28.32
CA LYS A 1126 -30.69 -13.53 28.87
C LYS A 1126 -31.71 -14.64 28.68
N THR A 1127 -32.99 -14.30 28.54
CA THR A 1127 -34.08 -15.24 28.23
C THR A 1127 -34.46 -15.24 26.74
N ASN A 1128 -34.35 -14.10 26.08
CA ASN A 1128 -34.63 -13.90 24.65
C ASN A 1128 -33.49 -14.37 23.74
N VAL A 1129 -32.70 -15.37 24.13
CA VAL A 1129 -31.47 -15.78 23.44
C VAL A 1129 -31.64 -16.19 21.97
N MET A 1130 -32.85 -16.58 21.56
CA MET A 1130 -33.18 -16.87 20.16
C MET A 1130 -33.23 -15.63 19.26
N GLN A 1131 -33.21 -14.42 19.83
CA GLN A 1131 -33.01 -13.13 19.13
C GLN A 1131 -31.52 -12.84 18.89
N SER A 1132 -30.61 -13.69 19.37
CA SER A 1132 -29.16 -13.55 19.20
C SER A 1132 -28.62 -14.40 18.04
N THR A 1133 -27.61 -13.93 17.32
CA THR A 1133 -26.99 -14.64 16.18
C THR A 1133 -26.48 -16.05 16.48
N THR A 1134 -26.24 -16.37 17.76
CA THR A 1134 -25.75 -17.67 18.24
C THR A 1134 -26.82 -18.56 18.88
N GLY A 1135 -28.00 -18.02 19.21
CA GLY A 1135 -29.01 -18.71 20.03
C GLY A 1135 -28.67 -18.79 21.53
N ASN A 1136 -27.69 -18.01 21.99
CA ASN A 1136 -27.28 -17.89 23.39
C ASN A 1136 -26.86 -16.44 23.69
N VAL A 1137 -26.44 -16.13 24.92
CA VAL A 1137 -26.08 -14.75 25.31
C VAL A 1137 -24.83 -14.18 24.64
N TYR A 1138 -24.05 -14.95 23.89
CA TYR A 1138 -22.78 -14.49 23.31
C TYR A 1138 -22.94 -13.78 21.95
N GLY A 1139 -24.01 -14.04 21.19
CA GLY A 1139 -24.20 -13.47 19.86
C GLY A 1139 -24.59 -11.99 19.86
N VAL A 1140 -24.79 -11.46 18.65
CA VAL A 1140 -25.30 -10.12 18.38
C VAL A 1140 -26.83 -10.15 18.43
N TYR A 1141 -27.44 -9.20 19.13
CA TYR A 1141 -28.89 -9.05 19.30
C TYR A 1141 -29.45 -7.99 18.34
N ASP A 1142 -30.77 -7.93 18.24
CA ASP A 1142 -31.53 -6.88 17.52
C ASP A 1142 -31.29 -6.86 15.99
N MET A 1143 -30.70 -7.91 15.42
CA MET A 1143 -30.53 -8.04 13.95
C MET A 1143 -31.79 -8.58 13.24
N SER A 1144 -32.95 -8.53 13.89
CA SER A 1144 -34.26 -8.98 13.38
C SER A 1144 -35.35 -8.35 14.23
N GLY A 1145 -36.11 -7.40 13.68
CA GLY A 1145 -37.09 -6.63 14.43
C GLY A 1145 -36.47 -5.67 15.44
N GLY A 1146 -37.31 -5.06 16.27
CA GLY A 1146 -36.95 -3.90 17.07
C GLY A 1146 -37.11 -2.66 16.19
N CYS A 1147 -36.01 -1.99 15.90
CA CYS A 1147 -35.95 -0.85 15.01
C CYS A 1147 -35.32 -1.21 13.66
N PHE A 1148 -35.55 -0.39 12.64
CA PHE A 1148 -34.77 -0.48 11.41
C PHE A 1148 -33.34 0.02 11.68
N GLU A 1149 -32.34 -0.76 11.29
CA GLU A 1149 -30.95 -0.31 11.36
C GLU A 1149 -30.50 0.29 10.03
N TYR A 1150 -30.19 1.59 10.03
CA TYR A 1150 -29.38 2.20 8.98
C TYR A 1150 -28.02 1.54 8.92
N VAL A 1151 -27.58 1.22 7.70
CA VAL A 1151 -26.20 0.77 7.43
C VAL A 1151 -25.56 1.70 6.40
N MET A 1152 -24.24 1.90 6.47
CA MET A 1152 -23.50 2.75 5.55
C MET A 1152 -23.37 2.11 4.16
N GLY A 1153 -24.48 2.00 3.43
CA GLY A 1153 -24.56 1.52 2.05
C GLY A 1153 -25.35 2.52 1.20
N PHE A 1154 -24.71 3.10 0.19
CA PHE A 1154 -25.25 4.23 -0.58
C PHE A 1154 -25.34 3.93 -2.07
N GLU A 1155 -26.49 4.24 -2.66
CA GLU A 1155 -26.62 4.34 -4.11
C GLU A 1155 -25.91 5.61 -4.60
N LEU A 1156 -25.09 5.47 -5.64
CA LEU A 1156 -24.44 6.58 -6.33
C LEU A 1156 -25.47 7.39 -7.13
N ASN A 1157 -25.08 8.56 -7.65
CA ASN A 1157 -25.88 9.29 -8.64
C ASN A 1157 -25.71 8.71 -10.07
N SER A 1158 -26.43 9.27 -11.03
CA SER A 1158 -26.33 8.92 -12.47
C SER A 1158 -24.92 9.01 -13.05
N ASN A 1159 -24.05 9.83 -12.45
CA ASN A 1159 -22.67 10.06 -12.86
C ASN A 1159 -21.69 9.14 -12.11
N ASN A 1160 -22.20 8.15 -11.36
CA ASN A 1160 -21.45 7.24 -10.49
C ASN A 1160 -20.65 7.94 -9.36
N GLN A 1161 -21.14 9.08 -8.88
CA GLN A 1161 -20.54 9.85 -7.78
C GLN A 1161 -21.39 9.76 -6.50
N PHE A 1162 -20.77 9.97 -5.33
CA PHE A 1162 -21.50 10.11 -4.07
C PHE A 1162 -22.35 11.39 -4.11
N ASN A 1163 -23.61 11.29 -3.69
CA ASN A 1163 -24.57 12.38 -3.83
C ASN A 1163 -24.67 13.22 -2.54
N THR A 1164 -23.66 14.05 -2.26
CA THR A 1164 -23.62 14.90 -1.05
C THR A 1164 -24.89 15.75 -0.91
N ALA A 1165 -25.27 16.45 -1.98
CA ALA A 1165 -26.44 17.34 -2.04
C ALA A 1165 -27.79 16.67 -1.72
N LYS A 1166 -27.84 15.34 -1.70
CA LYS A 1166 -29.03 14.57 -1.31
C LYS A 1166 -28.69 13.43 -0.35
N SER A 1167 -27.65 13.63 0.46
CA SER A 1167 -27.29 12.83 1.63
C SER A 1167 -27.36 13.73 2.88
N SER A 1168 -27.26 13.16 4.08
CA SER A 1168 -27.09 13.95 5.32
C SER A 1168 -25.65 14.50 5.48
N PHE A 1169 -24.74 14.19 4.56
CA PHE A 1169 -23.33 14.60 4.62
C PHE A 1169 -23.06 15.80 3.70
N THR A 1170 -22.41 16.83 4.25
CA THR A 1170 -22.00 18.02 3.48
C THR A 1170 -20.82 17.74 2.54
N THR A 1171 -20.01 16.72 2.83
CA THR A 1171 -18.89 16.24 2.01
C THR A 1171 -18.92 14.71 1.90
N GLU A 1172 -18.33 14.12 0.86
CA GLU A 1172 -18.26 12.66 0.75
C GLU A 1172 -17.43 12.09 1.93
N PRO A 1173 -17.98 11.20 2.77
CA PRO A 1173 -17.21 10.53 3.80
C PRO A 1173 -16.16 9.62 3.15
N ASN A 1174 -15.01 9.40 3.79
CA ASN A 1174 -13.97 8.53 3.23
C ASN A 1174 -14.54 7.13 2.90
N PHE A 1175 -14.25 6.65 1.69
CA PHE A 1175 -14.82 5.40 1.15
C PHE A 1175 -14.62 4.16 2.05
N LYS A 1176 -13.63 4.15 2.96
CA LYS A 1176 -13.47 3.05 3.92
C LYS A 1176 -14.70 2.84 4.83
N TYR A 1177 -15.49 3.89 5.03
CA TYR A 1177 -16.66 3.94 5.92
C TYR A 1177 -18.00 3.58 5.28
N TYR A 1178 -18.08 3.32 3.96
CA TYR A 1178 -19.36 2.99 3.32
C TYR A 1178 -19.22 2.16 2.05
N ASP A 1179 -20.25 1.36 1.74
CA ASP A 1179 -20.32 0.57 0.52
C ASP A 1179 -21.05 1.32 -0.60
N LYS A 1180 -20.49 1.30 -1.81
CA LYS A 1180 -21.00 2.01 -3.00
C LYS A 1180 -21.82 1.09 -3.90
N TYR A 1181 -23.05 1.50 -4.24
CA TYR A 1181 -23.96 0.76 -5.12
C TYR A 1181 -24.29 1.54 -6.38
N LYS A 1182 -24.42 0.84 -7.51
CA LYS A 1182 -24.70 1.41 -8.83
C LYS A 1182 -26.08 2.06 -8.87
N TYR A 1183 -26.15 3.28 -9.41
CA TYR A 1183 -27.40 3.94 -9.76
C TYR A 1183 -28.16 3.18 -10.85
N GLU A 1184 -29.47 3.02 -10.66
CA GLU A 1184 -30.38 2.51 -11.69
C GLU A 1184 -31.52 3.52 -11.91
N SER A 1185 -31.76 3.95 -13.15
CA SER A 1185 -32.79 4.94 -13.49
C SER A 1185 -34.19 4.34 -13.69
N VAL A 1186 -34.48 3.20 -13.05
CA VAL A 1186 -35.67 2.39 -13.32
C VAL A 1186 -36.63 2.49 -12.14
N ASP A 1187 -37.88 2.84 -12.41
CA ASP A 1187 -38.90 3.00 -11.39
C ASP A 1187 -39.31 1.69 -10.69
N TYR A 1188 -40.04 1.86 -9.58
CA TYR A 1188 -40.60 0.76 -8.80
C TYR A 1188 -41.67 0.00 -9.61
N PRO A 1189 -41.73 -1.34 -9.53
CA PRO A 1189 -40.90 -2.23 -8.71
C PRO A 1189 -39.57 -2.64 -9.36
N GLN A 1190 -39.40 -2.43 -10.67
CA GLN A 1190 -38.34 -3.07 -11.44
C GLN A 1190 -36.94 -2.68 -10.97
N GLY A 1191 -36.65 -1.39 -10.73
CA GLY A 1191 -35.33 -0.97 -10.23
C GLY A 1191 -35.03 -1.49 -8.82
N ALA A 1192 -36.04 -1.53 -7.94
CA ALA A 1192 -35.91 -2.04 -6.58
C ALA A 1192 -35.68 -3.56 -6.51
N LEU A 1193 -35.89 -4.28 -7.61
CA LEU A 1193 -35.70 -5.71 -7.74
C LEU A 1193 -34.50 -6.09 -8.63
N THR A 1194 -33.69 -5.11 -9.05
CA THR A 1194 -32.42 -5.34 -9.78
C THR A 1194 -31.29 -5.75 -8.84
N PHE A 1195 -31.41 -6.95 -8.25
CA PHE A 1195 -30.44 -7.49 -7.28
C PHE A 1195 -29.05 -7.77 -7.86
N SER A 1196 -28.86 -7.72 -9.19
CA SER A 1196 -27.53 -7.79 -9.81
C SER A 1196 -26.59 -6.64 -9.39
N ARG A 1197 -27.16 -5.57 -8.81
CA ARG A 1197 -26.43 -4.47 -8.18
C ARG A 1197 -25.83 -4.79 -6.81
N GLY A 1198 -26.19 -5.89 -6.17
CA GLY A 1198 -25.59 -6.30 -4.90
C GLY A 1198 -24.11 -6.68 -5.00
N LYS A 1199 -23.44 -6.80 -3.86
CA LYS A 1199 -22.05 -7.28 -3.77
C LYS A 1199 -21.98 -8.72 -3.22
N LEU A 1200 -20.90 -9.45 -3.48
CA LEU A 1200 -20.69 -10.76 -2.85
C LEU A 1200 -20.26 -10.58 -1.39
N GLY A 1201 -20.90 -11.29 -0.47
CA GLY A 1201 -20.69 -11.17 0.97
C GLY A 1201 -21.58 -10.15 1.69
N ASP A 1202 -22.25 -9.22 0.99
CA ASP A 1202 -23.11 -8.23 1.66
C ASP A 1202 -24.52 -8.77 2.03
N ALA A 1203 -24.86 -10.02 1.69
CA ALA A 1203 -26.19 -10.58 1.89
C ALA A 1203 -27.35 -9.79 1.22
N THR A 1204 -27.12 -9.25 0.01
CA THR A 1204 -28.17 -8.58 -0.81
C THR A 1204 -28.54 -9.31 -2.09
N LYS A 1205 -27.70 -10.22 -2.60
CA LYS A 1205 -27.97 -10.99 -3.83
C LYS A 1205 -27.82 -12.50 -3.71
N GLU A 1206 -26.91 -12.98 -2.86
CA GLU A 1206 -26.69 -14.41 -2.70
C GLU A 1206 -27.84 -15.07 -1.93
N THR A 1207 -28.43 -14.37 -0.97
CA THR A 1207 -29.42 -14.85 0.00
C THR A 1207 -30.87 -14.64 -0.46
N LEU A 1208 -31.12 -14.84 -1.75
CA LEU A 1208 -32.44 -14.66 -2.38
C LEU A 1208 -33.08 -16.03 -2.67
N LYS A 1209 -34.18 -16.34 -1.98
CA LYS A 1209 -35.03 -17.51 -2.21
C LYS A 1209 -35.76 -17.41 -3.55
N LYS A 1210 -36.17 -16.20 -3.94
CA LYS A 1210 -36.78 -15.87 -5.23
C LYS A 1210 -36.16 -14.59 -5.77
N TYR A 1211 -35.34 -14.73 -6.80
CA TYR A 1211 -34.75 -13.60 -7.51
C TYR A 1211 -35.83 -12.75 -8.20
N GLY A 1212 -35.71 -11.43 -8.14
CA GLY A 1212 -36.67 -10.51 -8.75
C GLY A 1212 -38.01 -10.39 -8.01
N VAL A 1213 -38.11 -10.80 -6.73
CA VAL A 1213 -39.34 -10.73 -5.92
C VAL A 1213 -39.09 -9.98 -4.61
N ARG A 1214 -40.02 -9.12 -4.18
CA ARG A 1214 -39.91 -8.29 -2.97
C ARG A 1214 -39.80 -9.14 -1.70
N GLU A 1215 -40.70 -10.09 -1.51
CA GLU A 1215 -40.66 -11.11 -0.44
C GLU A 1215 -39.79 -12.31 -0.86
N GLY A 1216 -38.75 -12.04 -1.66
CA GLY A 1216 -37.84 -13.02 -2.24
C GLY A 1216 -36.59 -13.30 -1.43
N GLY A 1217 -36.39 -12.62 -0.30
CA GLY A 1217 -35.30 -12.92 0.63
C GLY A 1217 -35.45 -14.30 1.26
N TRP A 1218 -34.34 -14.83 1.81
CA TRP A 1218 -34.38 -16.02 2.67
C TRP A 1218 -35.38 -15.85 3.82
N ASN A 1219 -36.02 -16.96 4.22
CA ASN A 1219 -37.13 -17.03 5.18
C ASN A 1219 -38.45 -16.32 4.77
N GLY A 1220 -38.48 -15.66 3.61
CA GLY A 1220 -39.57 -14.76 3.19
C GLY A 1220 -39.39 -13.32 3.68
N GLU A 1221 -38.16 -12.93 4.02
CA GLU A 1221 -37.81 -11.55 4.41
C GLU A 1221 -37.84 -10.62 3.19
N ILE A 1222 -38.04 -9.31 3.41
CA ILE A 1222 -38.03 -8.32 2.30
C ILE A 1222 -36.61 -8.20 1.75
N ALA A 1223 -36.50 -8.21 0.43
CA ALA A 1223 -35.31 -7.92 -0.34
C ALA A 1223 -35.67 -6.82 -1.35
N THR A 1224 -35.17 -5.58 -1.15
CA THR A 1224 -35.36 -4.48 -2.11
C THR A 1224 -34.20 -3.49 -2.12
N PHE A 1225 -33.73 -3.12 -3.31
CA PHE A 1225 -32.65 -2.16 -3.52
C PHE A 1225 -33.15 -0.70 -3.55
N PRO A 1226 -32.33 0.27 -3.08
CA PRO A 1226 -32.44 1.68 -3.50
C PRO A 1226 -32.58 1.78 -5.02
N TYR A 1227 -33.55 2.54 -5.54
CA TYR A 1227 -33.88 2.61 -6.97
C TYR A 1227 -34.13 4.04 -7.48
N ARG A 1228 -33.84 5.02 -6.63
CA ARG A 1228 -33.99 6.47 -6.86
C ARG A 1228 -32.94 7.15 -5.98
N SER A 1229 -32.39 8.28 -6.43
CA SER A 1229 -31.43 9.02 -5.62
C SER A 1229 -31.98 9.33 -4.21
N ASN A 1230 -31.08 9.47 -3.23
CA ASN A 1230 -31.32 9.89 -1.83
C ASN A 1230 -31.54 8.75 -0.81
N LEU A 1231 -31.27 7.51 -1.19
CA LEU A 1231 -31.64 6.33 -0.41
C LEU A 1231 -30.41 5.60 0.13
N THR A 1232 -30.47 5.24 1.42
CA THR A 1232 -29.51 4.34 2.06
C THR A 1232 -30.19 3.01 2.39
N PHE A 1233 -29.41 1.95 2.55
CA PHE A 1233 -29.93 0.66 3.01
C PHE A 1233 -30.37 0.72 4.48
N ILE A 1234 -31.47 0.04 4.76
CA ILE A 1234 -31.88 -0.34 6.11
C ILE A 1234 -32.03 -1.86 6.22
N ARG A 1235 -31.70 -2.39 7.40
CA ARG A 1235 -31.63 -3.82 7.72
C ARG A 1235 -32.50 -4.17 8.93
N GLY A 1236 -32.61 -5.46 9.23
CA GLY A 1236 -33.28 -6.00 10.43
C GLY A 1236 -34.80 -6.07 10.32
N GLY A 1237 -35.46 -5.06 9.73
CA GLY A 1237 -36.91 -4.89 9.79
C GLY A 1237 -37.36 -4.37 11.16
N CYS A 1238 -38.54 -3.76 11.26
CA CYS A 1238 -39.05 -3.28 12.56
C CYS A 1238 -40.10 -4.25 13.16
N TYR A 1239 -40.55 -3.97 14.38
CA TYR A 1239 -41.61 -4.77 15.02
C TYR A 1239 -42.97 -4.69 14.30
N GLU A 1240 -43.28 -3.58 13.60
CA GLU A 1240 -44.58 -3.38 12.91
C GLU A 1240 -44.72 -4.32 11.71
N ASP A 1241 -43.62 -4.57 11.01
CA ASP A 1241 -43.54 -5.56 9.92
C ASP A 1241 -44.02 -6.95 10.38
N ALA A 1242 -43.76 -7.31 11.64
CA ALA A 1242 -44.12 -8.60 12.22
C ALA A 1242 -45.52 -8.65 12.87
N SER A 1243 -46.19 -7.51 13.08
CA SER A 1243 -47.46 -7.45 13.85
C SER A 1243 -48.71 -7.19 13.02
N ASN A 1244 -48.57 -6.67 11.79
CA ASN A 1244 -49.71 -6.18 10.99
C ASN A 1244 -50.51 -7.25 10.22
N GLY A 1245 -50.27 -8.56 10.42
CA GLY A 1245 -50.98 -9.65 9.73
C GLY A 1245 -50.73 -9.78 8.22
N VAL A 1246 -50.14 -8.75 7.60
CA VAL A 1246 -49.47 -8.83 6.30
C VAL A 1246 -48.25 -9.74 6.46
N ASN A 1247 -47.98 -10.59 5.46
CA ASN A 1247 -47.01 -11.69 5.54
C ASN A 1247 -45.54 -11.22 5.38
N ILE A 1248 -45.17 -10.12 6.03
CA ILE A 1248 -43.85 -9.49 6.00
C ILE A 1248 -43.05 -10.02 7.20
N LYS A 1249 -41.78 -10.36 6.99
CA LYS A 1249 -40.92 -10.88 8.05
C LYS A 1249 -39.67 -10.02 8.21
N ALA A 1250 -39.53 -9.44 9.39
CA ALA A 1250 -38.28 -8.85 9.87
C ALA A 1250 -37.23 -9.96 10.12
N GLY A 1251 -35.95 -9.69 9.88
CA GLY A 1251 -34.91 -10.71 9.87
C GLY A 1251 -33.52 -10.20 9.49
N ILE A 1252 -32.52 -11.08 9.59
CA ILE A 1252 -31.11 -10.72 9.39
C ILE A 1252 -30.71 -10.62 7.91
N PHE A 1253 -31.49 -11.21 7.01
CA PHE A 1253 -31.37 -11.08 5.55
C PHE A 1253 -32.32 -10.02 4.99
N TYR A 1254 -33.21 -9.45 5.80
CA TYR A 1254 -34.03 -8.31 5.46
C TYR A 1254 -33.17 -7.14 4.97
N PHE A 1255 -33.52 -6.59 3.81
CA PHE A 1255 -33.03 -5.30 3.37
C PHE A 1255 -34.06 -4.53 2.56
N THR A 1256 -34.18 -3.25 2.88
CA THR A 1256 -34.88 -2.27 2.05
C THR A 1256 -34.11 -0.96 2.08
N TYR A 1257 -34.75 0.13 1.67
CA TYR A 1257 -34.16 1.44 1.54
C TYR A 1257 -35.05 2.49 2.21
N THR A 1258 -34.43 3.60 2.62
CA THR A 1258 -35.18 4.77 3.12
C THR A 1258 -34.35 6.05 2.96
N PRO A 1259 -34.95 7.25 2.94
CA PRO A 1259 -34.21 8.50 2.99
C PRO A 1259 -33.40 8.64 4.29
N VAL A 1260 -32.26 9.31 4.21
CA VAL A 1260 -31.31 9.52 5.34
C VAL A 1260 -31.75 10.55 6.39
N TYR A 1261 -33.05 10.85 6.45
CA TYR A 1261 -33.63 11.85 7.35
C TYR A 1261 -33.87 11.30 8.76
N ALA A 1262 -34.09 12.19 9.74
CA ALA A 1262 -34.51 11.80 11.09
C ALA A 1262 -35.91 11.13 11.10
N MET A 1263 -35.95 9.80 11.20
CA MET A 1263 -37.19 9.00 11.15
C MET A 1263 -37.54 8.31 12.47
N ASN A 1264 -38.84 8.04 12.68
CA ASN A 1264 -39.34 7.15 13.75
C ASN A 1264 -38.81 5.72 13.51
N LEU A 1265 -38.55 4.95 14.58
CA LEU A 1265 -38.18 3.53 14.51
C LEU A 1265 -36.93 3.22 13.68
N HIS A 1266 -36.04 4.19 13.49
CA HIS A 1266 -34.78 4.03 12.76
C HIS A 1266 -33.58 4.37 13.65
N THR A 1267 -32.61 3.45 13.73
CA THR A 1267 -31.38 3.55 14.50
C THR A 1267 -30.19 2.99 13.69
N THR A 1268 -29.09 2.60 14.33
CA THR A 1268 -27.97 1.89 13.70
C THR A 1268 -27.15 1.13 14.75
N ARG A 1269 -25.87 0.81 14.47
CA ARG A 1269 -24.95 0.10 15.32
C ARG A 1269 -23.50 0.52 15.05
N ALA A 1270 -22.69 0.48 16.10
CA ALA A 1270 -21.27 0.81 16.06
C ALA A 1270 -20.40 -0.40 15.70
N VAL A 1271 -19.28 -0.16 15.01
CA VAL A 1271 -18.24 -1.13 14.71
C VAL A 1271 -16.89 -0.54 15.13
N LEU A 1272 -16.00 -1.36 15.72
CA LEU A 1272 -14.60 -1.03 15.97
C LEU A 1272 -13.69 -1.94 15.13
N THR A 1273 -12.72 -1.32 14.47
CA THR A 1273 -11.65 -2.02 13.73
C THR A 1273 -10.27 -1.47 14.11
N ALA A 1274 -9.18 -2.11 13.70
CA ALA A 1274 -7.85 -1.52 13.84
C ALA A 1274 -7.75 -0.23 12.99
N GLN A 1275 -6.96 0.74 13.44
CA GLN A 1275 -6.70 2.00 12.72
C GLN A 1275 -5.78 1.80 11.50
#